data_AF-A0A928RPA0-F1
#
_entry.id   AF-A0A928RPA0-F1
#
_cell.length_a   1.000
_cell.length_b   1.000
_cell.length_c   1.000
_cell.angle_alpha   90.00
_cell.angle_beta   90.00
_cell.angle_gamma   90.00
#
_symmetry.space_group_name_H-M   'P 1'
#
loop_
_entity.id
_entity.type
_entity.pdbx_description
1 polymer ?
#
loop_
_entity_poly.entity_id
_entity_poly.type
_entity_poly.pdbx_seq_one_letter_code
_entity_poly.pdbx_strand_id
1 'polypeptide(L)'
;MKKLKTFKSKIIMFLLALVLPLSASGIVYTFFDVSGANAENQTSTYSAGHIEEVSLSNNNFNSVSSYSISTSLTGWSGLNNDKSTTAGIINTNTTFPTYMQNTYRLANNPSKKGADSHVLMINSKTETSTKNATARQGYRSSTVTLAANSYYSFQVSFKSDTNYESFKSYVEKGIFEADQSVSKSKFESVDFGKHFSISYRNQTVFVPKTITSTGSTLGENKTNIVFFYEDSEYVGLIHNGQAIYVSLEDVEETIDPQDDTKKIYSIASTAETFTSNLAYNESSKNYTISATSKYFEEKTEYKALGNTVFGSAYINGLKDEKGNPIKAEFVKISSNDWETFYFFIATGNEQQQVTMDLWLGTNENGNESSGVAFFDDCHIFQYSENMFWKTYASYMNKSFDYQVKDDQGNHVSTKTIKCTNLTDLRNDTSLHYDYNLDFEKGIYNNSSSSLENWTAKGSKNARVFNVNNPETFKSITGYDFVGSTLSCEVEIEGETITLSPNKYVLGMWANEEYVGVESEAIKIDANEVYKITAKYKVSEVTSGNVYLTVKENNFVLENYGLKEEEYYYANIKNSEGVKSNGTNAFNNNYATIEFYVQGGPRYNSEVTFELSLGKDTETATGCVVFDEIKIEKATSAEADEATNLLVLASTTKTTKVLNGNFNNVTVDDTFNYPLAPKNWTITQGNGITFGGVINTETAQYDKYKAQYTANSTLPDAENPYLWATYKNPGNPLNKTTDKNPENILMLTNFNSSWQKTTSDQFDISANQAYMLAFDYKTFSNENITVSVYGSDGFKLYEKEITSGGSWKNHQIYLKTFEGADKLTVSIELGTEKKMVVGSAYLDNFELTEIASEIFTEKKEAYNGSYGIVDMDNFYFDIPTNNITDNISTSTPPAYTGSVASGEKNTNLGAIVSGEFLKDKESLQARDVEGNVFYFTNQAVGSYTIQSNFNFDLTAEESTTYYELSFDLKTYFEYLKEGSNKSLDEDKSYKHGLTIGLTGFEYLTGLTSNEEYQNFKIYFKVSEATSAKLYMSFVSDYSETLGAMALYNLSFTTVDEKTYNTAKETFEGEDYSLNSDRVHIAEVEAETDSDTSEDEDAEDTEETDDNGNFEWLLLISTLITGLAIIIAIVGYFMRKVKIKKIQKTKKATYDRKKSLDIDRIKRLAREQIESEIEKVNANLNKFETELESLEKEHKQKVIDLRAKDKGKVSKDTDKEFKRFAQKRTVIAEKIASLKKQIESLKSPEYLIGLEKKIYAQEEAKRKELLKESKKLNKNNEKRG
;
A
#
# COMPACT_ATOMS: atom_id res chain seq x y z
N MET A 1 -3.69 61.46 33.00
CA MET A 1 -4.58 62.25 32.11
C MET A 1 -3.83 62.61 30.83
N LYS A 2 -4.53 62.63 29.69
CA LYS A 2 -4.02 62.76 28.29
C LYS A 2 -3.37 61.50 27.70
N LYS A 3 -4.19 60.49 27.40
CA LYS A 3 -4.11 59.61 26.20
C LYS A 3 -5.31 58.64 26.09
N LEU A 4 -6.50 59.08 26.50
CA LEU A 4 -7.73 58.27 26.56
C LEU A 4 -8.78 58.66 25.50
N LYS A 5 -8.36 59.17 24.33
CA LYS A 5 -9.28 59.65 23.26
C LYS A 5 -9.02 59.09 21.86
N THR A 6 -8.18 58.08 21.68
CA THR A 6 -7.85 57.50 20.35
C THR A 6 -8.21 56.02 20.17
N PHE A 7 -8.94 55.41 21.11
CA PHE A 7 -9.30 53.98 21.04
C PHE A 7 -10.74 53.69 20.59
N LYS A 8 -11.62 54.70 20.52
CA LYS A 8 -13.04 54.50 20.12
C LYS A 8 -13.32 54.66 18.61
N SER A 9 -12.36 55.15 17.81
CA SER A 9 -12.59 55.42 16.38
C SER A 9 -12.18 54.27 15.45
N LYS A 10 -11.34 53.32 15.89
CA LYS A 10 -10.88 52.20 15.05
C LYS A 10 -11.73 50.94 15.17
N ILE A 11 -12.45 50.75 16.29
CA ILE A 11 -13.35 49.61 16.49
C ILE A 11 -14.66 49.79 15.69
N ILE A 12 -15.12 51.04 15.49
CA ILE A 12 -16.32 51.32 14.68
C ILE A 12 -16.02 51.24 13.17
N MET A 13 -14.82 51.62 12.71
CA MET A 13 -14.41 51.39 11.31
C MET A 13 -14.15 49.89 11.00
N PHE A 14 -13.67 49.12 11.97
CA PHE A 14 -13.46 47.68 11.79
C PHE A 14 -14.79 46.90 11.80
N LEU A 15 -15.78 47.35 12.58
CA LEU A 15 -17.15 46.80 12.55
C LEU A 15 -17.95 47.22 11.31
N LEU A 16 -17.68 48.38 10.69
CA LEU A 16 -18.29 48.75 9.40
C LEU A 16 -17.60 48.09 8.19
N ALA A 17 -16.32 47.71 8.28
CA ALA A 17 -15.61 47.00 7.21
C ALA A 17 -15.90 45.49 7.18
N LEU A 18 -16.41 44.91 8.27
CA LEU A 18 -16.82 43.50 8.36
C LEU A 18 -18.26 43.25 7.88
N VAL A 19 -19.03 44.31 7.59
CA VAL A 19 -20.43 44.24 7.10
C VAL A 19 -20.53 44.49 5.59
N LEU A 20 -19.41 44.74 4.88
CA LEU A 20 -19.39 45.13 3.46
C LEU A 20 -18.72 44.12 2.49
N PRO A 21 -18.84 42.79 2.71
CA PRO A 21 -18.89 41.86 1.58
C PRO A 21 -20.13 40.94 1.57
N LEU A 22 -21.21 41.31 2.27
CA LEU A 22 -22.49 40.59 2.24
C LEU A 22 -23.52 41.12 1.22
N SER A 23 -23.08 41.92 0.23
CA SER A 23 -23.97 42.45 -0.82
C SER A 23 -23.55 42.09 -2.25
N ALA A 24 -22.79 41.01 -2.46
CA ALA A 24 -22.37 40.56 -3.79
C ALA A 24 -22.54 39.05 -4.07
N SER A 25 -23.35 38.34 -3.27
CA SER A 25 -23.86 37.02 -3.63
C SER A 25 -25.36 37.14 -3.86
N GLY A 26 -25.75 37.29 -5.13
CA GLY A 26 -27.14 37.23 -5.56
C GLY A 26 -27.69 35.82 -5.34
N ILE A 27 -28.17 35.57 -4.12
CA ILE A 27 -29.03 34.43 -3.77
C ILE A 27 -30.40 35.03 -3.47
N VAL A 28 -31.23 35.27 -4.49
CA VAL A 28 -32.70 35.28 -4.37
C VAL A 28 -33.32 34.95 -5.74
N TYR A 29 -34.32 34.06 -5.72
CA TYR A 29 -35.20 33.54 -6.78
C TYR A 29 -34.55 32.42 -7.61
N THR A 30 -34.66 31.14 -7.24
CA THR A 30 -35.91 30.37 -7.13
C THR A 30 -35.91 29.35 -5.98
N PHE A 31 -36.53 29.71 -4.85
CA PHE A 31 -37.00 28.75 -3.84
C PHE A 31 -38.43 29.14 -3.47
N PHE A 32 -39.38 28.61 -4.21
CA PHE A 32 -40.78 28.50 -3.79
C PHE A 32 -41.23 27.11 -4.23
N ASP A 33 -40.96 26.09 -3.40
CA ASP A 33 -42.01 25.16 -2.94
C ASP A 33 -41.57 24.17 -1.83
N VAL A 34 -40.62 24.53 -0.93
CA VAL A 34 -40.29 23.66 0.23
C VAL A 34 -39.97 24.50 1.48
N SER A 35 -40.86 25.41 1.86
CA SER A 35 -40.79 26.06 3.17
C SER A 35 -42.20 26.27 3.72
N GLY A 36 -42.80 25.15 4.12
CA GLY A 36 -44.02 25.08 4.89
C GLY A 36 -43.86 24.14 6.09
N ALA A 37 -42.82 24.32 6.91
CA ALA A 37 -42.76 23.76 8.25
C ALA A 37 -41.63 24.45 9.05
N ASN A 38 -41.96 25.51 9.78
CA ASN A 38 -41.23 25.83 10.99
C ASN A 38 -42.22 25.99 12.14
N ALA A 39 -42.07 25.07 13.09
CA ALA A 39 -42.42 25.14 14.51
C ALA A 39 -43.81 25.67 14.88
N GLU A 40 -44.78 24.77 14.98
CA GLU A 40 -45.67 24.68 16.14
C GLU A 40 -46.25 23.25 16.25
N ASN A 41 -46.16 22.68 17.45
CA ASN A 41 -46.56 21.34 17.91
C ASN A 41 -45.65 20.12 17.65
N GLN A 42 -45.34 19.46 18.77
CA GLN A 42 -44.65 18.19 18.91
C GLN A 42 -45.41 17.04 18.22
N THR A 43 -44.82 16.44 17.19
CA THR A 43 -44.92 15.01 16.85
C THR A 43 -43.75 14.65 15.93
N SER A 44 -43.00 13.61 16.32
CA SER A 44 -41.88 12.91 15.66
C SER A 44 -41.53 13.28 14.21
N THR A 45 -40.49 14.09 14.01
CA THR A 45 -39.85 14.27 12.69
C THR A 45 -38.63 13.36 12.59
N TYR A 46 -38.78 12.27 11.85
CA TYR A 46 -37.69 11.38 11.45
C TYR A 46 -36.55 12.20 10.85
N SER A 47 -35.31 11.92 11.26
CA SER A 47 -34.09 12.56 10.76
C SER A 47 -34.09 12.59 9.23
N ALA A 48 -34.32 13.78 8.66
CA ALA A 48 -34.26 14.01 7.23
C ALA A 48 -32.85 13.64 6.72
N GLY A 49 -32.76 12.77 5.71
CA GLY A 49 -31.49 12.30 5.18
C GLY A 49 -30.53 13.44 4.80
N HIS A 50 -29.23 13.17 4.87
CA HIS A 50 -28.19 14.17 4.64
C HIS A 50 -27.81 14.25 3.16
N ILE A 51 -27.61 15.47 2.66
CA ILE A 51 -27.11 15.76 1.32
C ILE A 51 -26.02 16.83 1.46
N GLU A 52 -24.90 16.63 0.79
CA GLU A 52 -23.85 17.62 0.67
C GLU A 52 -23.48 17.78 -0.81
N GLU A 53 -23.31 19.02 -1.26
CA GLU A 53 -22.80 19.27 -2.61
C GLU A 53 -21.27 19.10 -2.62
N VAL A 54 -20.77 18.18 -3.46
CA VAL A 54 -19.35 18.01 -3.70
C VAL A 54 -18.91 19.09 -4.70
N SER A 55 -17.93 19.90 -4.31
CA SER A 55 -17.51 21.03 -5.12
C SER A 55 -16.97 20.60 -6.50
N LEU A 56 -17.66 21.00 -7.56
CA LEU A 56 -17.17 20.95 -8.93
C LEU A 56 -16.81 22.36 -9.40
N SER A 57 -15.58 22.56 -9.86
CA SER A 57 -15.13 23.87 -10.31
C SER A 57 -15.93 24.34 -11.52
N ASN A 58 -16.47 25.56 -11.45
CA ASN A 58 -17.25 26.18 -12.54
C ASN A 58 -18.45 25.32 -13.00
N ASN A 59 -19.17 24.71 -12.06
CA ASN A 59 -20.33 23.83 -12.28
C ASN A 59 -21.47 24.45 -13.10
N ASN A 60 -21.71 25.76 -12.97
CA ASN A 60 -22.74 26.50 -13.69
C ASN A 60 -22.18 27.42 -14.78
N PHE A 61 -20.90 27.25 -15.14
CA PHE A 61 -20.20 28.04 -16.16
C PHE A 61 -20.24 29.57 -15.97
N ASN A 62 -20.59 30.08 -14.78
CA ASN A 62 -20.86 31.51 -14.55
C ASN A 62 -19.64 32.31 -14.06
N SER A 63 -18.43 31.70 -14.06
CA SER A 63 -17.22 32.30 -13.50
C SER A 63 -16.48 33.30 -14.41
N VAL A 64 -17.00 33.56 -15.63
CA VAL A 64 -16.34 34.40 -16.64
C VAL A 64 -16.98 35.79 -16.77
N SER A 65 -16.14 36.82 -16.94
CA SER A 65 -16.55 38.21 -17.15
C SER A 65 -16.63 38.63 -18.63
N SER A 66 -16.36 37.69 -19.55
CA SER A 66 -16.37 37.95 -20.99
C SER A 66 -17.79 38.04 -21.54
N TYR A 67 -18.07 39.08 -22.32
CA TYR A 67 -19.36 39.29 -22.99
C TYR A 67 -19.51 38.54 -24.33
N SER A 68 -18.44 37.85 -24.78
CA SER A 68 -18.41 37.09 -26.03
C SER A 68 -18.25 35.60 -25.73
N ILE A 69 -17.23 34.92 -26.26
CA ILE A 69 -16.95 33.50 -25.96
C ILE A 69 -15.69 33.40 -25.08
N SER A 70 -15.78 32.66 -23.97
CA SER A 70 -14.60 32.33 -23.15
C SER A 70 -14.16 30.90 -23.41
N THR A 71 -12.97 30.73 -23.98
CA THR A 71 -12.34 29.42 -24.23
C THR A 71 -11.50 28.92 -23.05
N SER A 72 -11.26 29.78 -22.04
CA SER A 72 -10.60 29.41 -20.78
C SER A 72 -11.66 28.99 -19.77
N LEU A 73 -11.88 27.68 -19.61
CA LEU A 73 -12.78 27.13 -18.61
C LEU A 73 -12.01 26.66 -17.38
N THR A 74 -11.99 27.47 -16.32
CA THR A 74 -11.37 27.07 -15.05
C THR A 74 -12.02 25.78 -14.55
N GLY A 75 -11.21 24.76 -14.25
CA GLY A 75 -11.70 23.46 -13.79
C GLY A 75 -12.18 22.53 -14.89
N TRP A 76 -12.07 22.91 -16.18
CA TRP A 76 -12.40 22.06 -17.32
C TRP A 76 -11.29 22.09 -18.36
N SER A 77 -11.05 20.96 -19.01
CA SER A 77 -10.02 20.78 -20.03
C SER A 77 -10.66 20.32 -21.34
N GLY A 78 -10.29 20.95 -22.46
CA GLY A 78 -10.79 20.55 -23.78
C GLY A 78 -10.28 19.16 -24.17
N LEU A 79 -11.18 18.31 -24.66
CA LEU A 79 -10.91 17.00 -25.23
C LEU A 79 -11.14 17.07 -26.75
N ASN A 80 -10.18 16.57 -27.53
CA ASN A 80 -10.17 16.64 -29.00
C ASN A 80 -10.38 18.07 -29.53
N ASN A 81 -9.29 18.83 -29.68
CA ASN A 81 -9.30 20.15 -30.31
C ASN A 81 -9.44 20.03 -31.83
N ASP A 82 -10.65 19.72 -32.29
CA ASP A 82 -10.99 19.82 -33.69
C ASP A 82 -10.97 21.31 -34.08
N LYS A 83 -10.20 21.68 -35.12
CA LYS A 83 -10.14 23.08 -35.60
C LYS A 83 -11.45 23.54 -36.26
N SER A 84 -12.42 22.63 -36.41
CA SER A 84 -13.71 22.86 -37.05
C SER A 84 -14.86 23.17 -36.07
N THR A 85 -14.56 23.53 -34.81
CA THR A 85 -15.60 23.89 -33.82
C THR A 85 -15.49 25.32 -33.28
N THR A 86 -16.65 25.90 -32.93
CA THR A 86 -16.76 27.08 -32.08
C THR A 86 -17.25 26.63 -30.71
N ALA A 87 -16.39 26.65 -29.69
CA ALA A 87 -16.74 26.17 -28.36
C ALA A 87 -16.22 27.08 -27.25
N GLY A 88 -16.96 27.14 -26.15
CA GLY A 88 -16.64 27.96 -24.98
C GLY A 88 -17.89 28.39 -24.23
N ILE A 89 -17.68 29.16 -23.17
CA ILE A 89 -18.79 29.72 -22.38
C ILE A 89 -19.36 30.93 -23.11
N ILE A 90 -20.67 30.95 -23.29
CA ILE A 90 -21.40 32.04 -23.95
C ILE A 90 -22.36 32.72 -22.97
N ASN A 91 -22.62 34.02 -23.13
CA ASN A 91 -23.59 34.77 -22.33
C ASN A 91 -24.96 34.83 -23.01
N THR A 92 -26.02 34.37 -22.36
CA THR A 92 -27.38 34.24 -22.90
C THR A 92 -28.31 35.43 -22.58
N ASN A 93 -27.81 36.51 -21.97
CA ASN A 93 -28.59 37.70 -21.61
C ASN A 93 -28.65 38.78 -22.72
N THR A 94 -28.83 40.05 -22.35
CA THR A 94 -29.09 41.19 -23.22
C THR A 94 -28.00 41.49 -24.25
N THR A 95 -26.77 41.02 -24.03
CA THR A 95 -25.67 41.16 -25.00
C THR A 95 -25.68 40.06 -26.07
N PHE A 96 -26.45 38.97 -25.89
CA PHE A 96 -26.51 37.83 -26.80
C PHE A 96 -26.80 38.23 -28.26
N PRO A 97 -27.77 39.11 -28.59
CA PRO A 97 -28.07 39.47 -29.97
C PRO A 97 -26.88 40.06 -30.74
N THR A 98 -25.94 40.70 -30.04
CA THR A 98 -24.74 41.30 -30.64
C THR A 98 -23.76 40.25 -31.16
N TYR A 99 -23.69 39.10 -30.47
CA TYR A 99 -22.70 38.05 -30.72
C TYR A 99 -23.30 36.79 -31.34
N MET A 100 -24.64 36.67 -31.34
CA MET A 100 -25.41 35.52 -31.80
C MET A 100 -24.95 34.99 -33.16
N GLN A 101 -24.96 35.83 -34.21
CA GLN A 101 -24.64 35.38 -35.58
C GLN A 101 -23.13 35.37 -35.88
N ASN A 102 -22.40 36.37 -35.39
CA ASN A 102 -21.01 36.59 -35.77
C ASN A 102 -19.98 35.88 -34.89
N THR A 103 -20.32 35.56 -33.64
CA THR A 103 -19.39 34.93 -32.68
C THR A 103 -19.89 33.56 -32.25
N TYR A 104 -21.15 33.45 -31.82
CA TYR A 104 -21.71 32.17 -31.35
C TYR A 104 -22.16 31.25 -32.47
N ARG A 105 -22.37 31.82 -33.66
CA ARG A 105 -22.83 31.12 -34.87
C ARG A 105 -24.20 30.45 -34.69
N LEU A 106 -25.05 31.05 -33.86
CA LEU A 106 -26.40 30.57 -33.50
C LEU A 106 -27.49 31.33 -34.25
N ALA A 107 -28.64 30.68 -34.45
CA ALA A 107 -29.84 31.33 -34.97
C ALA A 107 -30.78 31.84 -33.87
N ASN A 108 -30.78 31.14 -32.73
CA ASN A 108 -31.63 31.42 -31.59
C ASN A 108 -30.81 31.51 -30.31
N ASN A 109 -31.35 32.21 -29.32
CA ASN A 109 -30.82 32.16 -27.97
C ASN A 109 -31.16 30.81 -27.33
N PRO A 110 -30.17 30.01 -26.89
CA PRO A 110 -30.45 28.72 -26.26
C PRO A 110 -31.19 28.84 -24.93
N SER A 111 -31.36 30.08 -24.43
CA SER A 111 -31.75 30.40 -23.07
C SER A 111 -30.81 29.73 -22.05
N LYS A 112 -31.16 29.80 -20.77
CA LYS A 112 -30.38 29.24 -19.66
C LYS A 112 -31.22 28.23 -18.90
N LYS A 113 -30.58 27.28 -18.22
CA LYS A 113 -31.24 26.48 -17.18
C LYS A 113 -31.03 27.20 -15.85
N GLY A 114 -32.12 27.59 -15.18
CA GLY A 114 -32.02 28.26 -13.89
C GLY A 114 -31.71 29.78 -13.95
N ALA A 115 -30.98 30.27 -12.94
CA ALA A 115 -30.87 31.69 -12.61
C ALA A 115 -29.61 32.39 -13.16
N ASP A 116 -28.60 31.64 -13.59
CA ASP A 116 -27.30 32.15 -14.06
C ASP A 116 -27.41 32.87 -15.43
N SER A 117 -26.34 33.03 -16.20
CA SER A 117 -26.40 33.82 -17.46
C SER A 117 -25.46 33.29 -18.53
N HIS A 118 -24.85 32.14 -18.26
CA HIS A 118 -23.77 31.60 -19.02
C HIS A 118 -23.97 30.10 -19.16
N VAL A 119 -23.71 29.58 -20.36
CA VAL A 119 -23.80 28.14 -20.62
C VAL A 119 -22.55 27.69 -21.39
N LEU A 120 -22.15 26.44 -21.24
CA LEU A 120 -21.13 25.86 -22.10
C LEU A 120 -21.75 25.54 -23.46
N MET A 121 -21.19 26.11 -24.53
CA MET A 121 -21.57 25.82 -25.90
C MET A 121 -20.45 25.06 -26.61
N ILE A 122 -20.82 24.02 -27.37
CA ILE A 122 -19.94 23.32 -28.31
C ILE A 122 -20.66 23.25 -29.66
N ASN A 123 -20.21 24.02 -30.65
CA ASN A 123 -20.85 24.15 -31.97
C ASN A 123 -19.93 23.66 -33.09
N SER A 124 -20.46 22.83 -33.99
CA SER A 124 -19.80 22.37 -35.22
C SER A 124 -19.60 23.45 -36.30
N LYS A 125 -20.24 24.62 -36.16
CA LYS A 125 -20.13 25.73 -37.11
C LYS A 125 -18.96 26.65 -36.74
N THR A 126 -18.15 27.03 -37.72
CA THR A 126 -17.03 27.98 -37.62
C THR A 126 -17.18 29.11 -38.66
N GLU A 127 -16.23 30.04 -38.72
CA GLU A 127 -16.26 31.14 -39.70
C GLU A 127 -16.15 30.65 -41.15
N THR A 128 -15.50 29.50 -41.37
CA THR A 128 -15.19 28.94 -42.69
C THR A 128 -16.00 27.69 -43.05
N SER A 129 -16.88 27.21 -42.16
CA SER A 129 -17.59 25.95 -42.34
C SER A 129 -18.64 26.00 -43.47
N THR A 130 -18.64 24.99 -44.33
CA THR A 130 -19.68 24.73 -45.36
C THR A 130 -20.96 24.13 -44.74
N LYS A 131 -22.06 24.12 -45.50
CA LYS A 131 -23.43 23.68 -45.12
C LYS A 131 -23.60 22.41 -44.28
N ASN A 132 -22.64 21.48 -44.24
CA ASN A 132 -22.76 20.17 -43.58
C ASN A 132 -21.57 19.83 -42.65
N ALA A 133 -20.98 20.80 -41.95
CA ALA A 133 -19.89 20.52 -41.02
C ALA A 133 -20.38 19.66 -39.85
N THR A 134 -19.75 18.51 -39.64
CA THR A 134 -19.87 17.70 -38.42
C THR A 134 -18.62 17.93 -37.57
N ALA A 135 -18.77 17.82 -36.25
CA ALA A 135 -17.65 17.94 -35.35
C ALA A 135 -17.74 16.99 -34.16
N ARG A 136 -16.58 16.76 -33.55
CA ARG A 136 -16.44 15.97 -32.33
C ARG A 136 -15.46 16.65 -31.39
N GLN A 137 -16.01 17.28 -30.36
CA GLN A 137 -15.24 17.96 -29.32
C GLN A 137 -15.93 17.75 -27.98
N GLY A 138 -15.13 17.60 -26.93
CA GLY A 138 -15.64 17.53 -25.56
C GLY A 138 -14.87 18.38 -24.58
N TYR A 139 -15.35 18.41 -23.35
CA TYR A 139 -14.69 19.01 -22.20
C TYR A 139 -14.74 18.05 -21.03
N ARG A 140 -13.63 17.94 -20.31
CA ARG A 140 -13.47 17.11 -19.11
C ARG A 140 -13.30 17.97 -17.88
N SER A 141 -14.08 17.71 -16.84
CA SER A 141 -13.95 18.37 -15.55
C SER A 141 -12.62 18.04 -14.86
N SER A 142 -12.28 18.79 -13.82
CA SER A 142 -11.29 18.38 -12.83
C SER A 142 -11.67 17.04 -12.21
N THR A 143 -10.67 16.26 -11.79
CA THR A 143 -10.86 15.01 -11.06
C THR A 143 -11.58 15.26 -9.73
N VAL A 144 -12.57 14.43 -9.46
CA VAL A 144 -13.34 14.39 -8.21
C VAL A 144 -13.08 13.06 -7.53
N THR A 145 -12.82 13.12 -6.22
CA THR A 145 -12.64 11.93 -5.38
C THR A 145 -13.98 11.51 -4.80
N LEU A 146 -14.37 10.26 -5.02
CA LEU A 146 -15.51 9.63 -4.36
C LEU A 146 -14.98 8.72 -3.25
N ALA A 147 -15.37 8.97 -2.01
CA ALA A 147 -15.02 8.11 -0.88
C ALA A 147 -15.54 6.67 -1.07
N ALA A 148 -14.88 5.70 -0.45
CA ALA A 148 -15.36 4.32 -0.36
C ALA A 148 -16.71 4.25 0.39
N ASN A 149 -17.50 3.22 0.10
CA ASN A 149 -18.79 2.90 0.75
C ASN A 149 -19.73 4.11 0.85
N SER A 150 -19.86 4.88 -0.24
CA SER A 150 -20.55 6.17 -0.26
C SER A 150 -21.46 6.31 -1.49
N TYR A 151 -22.39 7.25 -1.45
CA TYR A 151 -23.46 7.38 -2.44
C TYR A 151 -23.46 8.77 -3.06
N TYR A 152 -23.41 8.86 -4.39
CA TYR A 152 -23.27 10.11 -5.12
C TYR A 152 -24.24 10.22 -6.29
N SER A 153 -24.72 11.42 -6.60
CA SER A 153 -25.34 11.72 -7.89
C SER A 153 -24.56 12.79 -8.64
N PHE A 154 -24.44 12.61 -9.94
CA PHE A 154 -23.94 13.61 -10.87
C PHE A 154 -25.12 14.10 -11.70
N GLN A 155 -25.32 15.41 -11.71
CA GLN A 155 -26.35 16.08 -12.49
C GLN A 155 -25.70 16.81 -13.65
N VAL A 156 -26.33 16.76 -14.83
CA VAL A 156 -25.98 17.61 -15.97
C VAL A 156 -27.24 18.04 -16.72
N SER A 157 -27.39 19.32 -17.00
CA SER A 157 -28.42 19.83 -17.90
C SER A 157 -27.91 19.94 -19.33
N PHE A 158 -28.73 19.50 -20.27
CA PHE A 158 -28.36 19.39 -21.68
C PHE A 158 -29.47 19.94 -22.59
N LYS A 159 -29.05 20.63 -23.64
CA LYS A 159 -29.88 21.08 -24.76
C LYS A 159 -29.06 21.03 -26.04
N SER A 160 -29.72 20.84 -27.17
CA SER A 160 -29.11 20.86 -28.49
C SER A 160 -29.96 21.66 -29.47
N ASP A 161 -29.34 22.21 -30.51
CA ASP A 161 -30.05 22.86 -31.62
C ASP A 161 -29.35 22.59 -32.94
N THR A 162 -30.12 22.69 -34.02
CA THR A 162 -29.62 22.56 -35.39
C THR A 162 -28.93 23.86 -35.82
N ASN A 163 -27.93 23.77 -36.69
CA ASN A 163 -27.36 24.97 -37.31
C ASN A 163 -28.29 25.51 -38.40
N TYR A 164 -28.35 26.83 -38.60
CA TYR A 164 -29.18 27.44 -39.66
C TYR A 164 -28.35 28.34 -40.58
N GLU A 165 -28.83 28.49 -41.82
CA GLU A 165 -28.44 29.54 -42.77
C GLU A 165 -29.49 30.64 -42.78
N SER A 166 -29.06 31.90 -42.71
CA SER A 166 -29.94 33.06 -42.88
C SER A 166 -29.88 33.60 -44.30
N PHE A 167 -31.03 34.01 -44.84
CA PHE A 167 -31.13 34.75 -46.09
C PHE A 167 -32.15 35.89 -45.95
N LYS A 168 -32.01 36.92 -46.78
CA LYS A 168 -32.89 38.10 -46.75
C LYS A 168 -34.00 37.94 -47.79
N SER A 169 -35.24 38.12 -47.38
CA SER A 169 -36.43 38.23 -48.23
C SER A 169 -37.09 39.61 -48.06
N TYR A 170 -37.89 40.02 -49.03
CA TYR A 170 -38.65 41.28 -48.96
C TYR A 170 -40.14 40.96 -48.89
N VAL A 171 -40.79 41.36 -47.79
CA VAL A 171 -42.21 41.10 -47.54
C VAL A 171 -43.00 42.39 -47.73
N GLU A 172 -44.07 42.33 -48.53
CA GLU A 172 -44.94 43.48 -48.76
C GLU A 172 -45.52 43.98 -47.42
N LYS A 173 -45.30 45.26 -47.12
CA LYS A 173 -45.75 45.88 -45.86
C LYS A 173 -46.98 46.75 -46.04
N GLY A 174 -47.13 47.35 -47.22
CA GLY A 174 -48.29 48.15 -47.57
C GLY A 174 -48.06 48.98 -48.83
N ILE A 175 -48.94 49.95 -49.05
CA ILE A 175 -48.85 50.93 -50.14
C ILE A 175 -48.55 52.32 -49.57
N PHE A 176 -47.85 53.16 -50.33
CA PHE A 176 -47.65 54.56 -49.95
C PHE A 176 -48.99 55.30 -49.90
N GLU A 177 -49.17 56.26 -48.99
CA GLU A 177 -50.43 57.02 -48.87
C GLU A 177 -50.41 58.37 -49.61
N ALA A 178 -49.21 58.79 -50.02
CA ALA A 178 -48.97 59.97 -50.81
C ALA A 178 -47.74 59.74 -51.67
N ASP A 179 -47.61 60.51 -52.75
CA ASP A 179 -46.44 60.44 -53.62
C ASP A 179 -45.15 60.70 -52.82
N GLN A 180 -44.15 59.85 -53.02
CA GLN A 180 -42.84 59.98 -52.36
C GLN A 180 -41.78 60.40 -53.36
N SER A 181 -41.05 61.48 -53.07
CA SER A 181 -39.91 61.88 -53.88
C SER A 181 -38.68 61.06 -53.51
N VAL A 182 -38.03 60.48 -54.52
CA VAL A 182 -36.79 59.72 -54.43
C VAL A 182 -35.70 60.48 -55.18
N SER A 183 -34.57 60.73 -54.51
CA SER A 183 -33.45 61.39 -55.16
C SER A 183 -32.91 60.55 -56.31
N LYS A 184 -32.41 61.21 -57.36
CA LYS A 184 -31.74 60.55 -58.49
C LYS A 184 -30.69 59.52 -58.04
N SER A 185 -29.81 59.93 -57.12
CA SER A 185 -28.76 59.06 -56.55
C SER A 185 -29.28 57.81 -55.84
N LYS A 186 -30.51 57.85 -55.31
CA LYS A 186 -31.08 56.72 -54.58
C LYS A 186 -31.75 55.73 -55.52
N PHE A 187 -32.44 56.23 -56.53
CA PHE A 187 -32.97 55.40 -57.62
C PHE A 187 -31.85 54.71 -58.42
N GLU A 188 -30.73 55.41 -58.65
CA GLU A 188 -29.56 54.89 -59.38
C GLU A 188 -28.66 53.99 -58.54
N SER A 189 -28.93 53.82 -57.23
CA SER A 189 -28.10 52.97 -56.35
C SER A 189 -28.25 51.47 -56.59
N VAL A 190 -29.23 51.04 -57.39
CA VAL A 190 -29.50 49.64 -57.72
C VAL A 190 -30.02 49.53 -59.16
N ASP A 191 -29.76 48.40 -59.82
CA ASP A 191 -30.27 48.10 -61.17
C ASP A 191 -31.77 47.74 -61.15
N PHE A 192 -32.40 47.71 -62.33
CA PHE A 192 -33.76 47.18 -62.46
C PHE A 192 -33.84 45.71 -61.98
N GLY A 193 -34.93 45.35 -61.30
CA GLY A 193 -35.12 44.03 -60.67
C GLY A 193 -34.66 43.93 -59.21
N LYS A 194 -34.00 44.97 -58.67
CA LYS A 194 -33.57 45.03 -57.26
C LYS A 194 -34.44 46.00 -56.44
N HIS A 195 -34.23 46.03 -55.13
CA HIS A 195 -34.91 46.96 -54.21
C HIS A 195 -33.94 48.03 -53.72
N PHE A 196 -34.37 49.28 -53.64
CA PHE A 196 -33.63 50.35 -52.95
C PHE A 196 -34.38 50.78 -51.68
N SER A 197 -33.65 51.25 -50.68
CA SER A 197 -34.25 51.70 -49.42
C SER A 197 -34.69 53.16 -49.47
N ILE A 198 -35.73 53.55 -48.75
CA ILE A 198 -36.07 54.96 -48.49
C ILE A 198 -36.56 55.11 -47.05
N SER A 199 -36.58 56.35 -46.55
CA SER A 199 -37.20 56.64 -45.26
C SER A 199 -38.67 57.02 -45.48
N TYR A 200 -39.60 56.26 -44.90
CA TYR A 200 -41.03 56.55 -44.90
C TYR A 200 -41.57 56.40 -43.49
N ARG A 201 -42.24 57.43 -42.96
CA ARG A 201 -42.76 57.46 -41.57
C ARG A 201 -41.71 57.12 -40.50
N ASN A 202 -40.48 57.64 -40.65
CA ASN A 202 -39.33 57.33 -39.79
C ASN A 202 -38.91 55.85 -39.76
N GLN A 203 -39.34 55.07 -40.75
CA GLN A 203 -38.92 53.68 -40.94
C GLN A 203 -38.18 53.53 -42.27
N THR A 204 -37.17 52.66 -42.29
CA THR A 204 -36.52 52.29 -43.56
C THR A 204 -37.39 51.26 -44.24
N VAL A 205 -37.90 51.59 -45.43
CA VAL A 205 -38.71 50.70 -46.26
C VAL A 205 -37.99 50.45 -47.59
N PHE A 206 -38.33 49.36 -48.26
CA PHE A 206 -37.71 48.95 -49.51
C PHE A 206 -38.71 49.04 -50.65
N VAL A 207 -38.29 49.58 -51.78
CA VAL A 207 -39.14 49.77 -52.97
C VAL A 207 -38.49 49.03 -54.15
N PRO A 208 -39.25 48.17 -54.86
CA PRO A 208 -38.73 47.49 -56.03
C PRO A 208 -38.58 48.48 -57.17
N LYS A 209 -37.45 48.42 -57.85
CA LYS A 209 -37.20 49.15 -59.10
C LYS A 209 -37.59 48.24 -60.26
N THR A 210 -38.75 48.49 -60.87
CA THR A 210 -39.26 47.67 -61.96
C THR A 210 -39.35 48.46 -63.26
N ILE A 211 -39.21 47.72 -64.35
CA ILE A 211 -39.34 48.19 -65.72
C ILE A 211 -40.37 47.32 -66.43
N THR A 212 -41.24 47.93 -67.22
CA THR A 212 -42.35 47.27 -67.90
C THR A 212 -42.33 47.67 -69.37
N SER A 213 -42.33 46.68 -70.28
CA SER A 213 -42.49 46.95 -71.71
C SER A 213 -43.82 47.66 -71.97
N THR A 214 -43.78 48.69 -72.81
CA THR A 214 -44.99 49.38 -73.27
C THR A 214 -45.67 48.68 -74.45
N GLY A 215 -45.07 47.62 -74.99
CA GLY A 215 -45.50 46.97 -76.24
C GLY A 215 -45.46 47.88 -77.47
N SER A 216 -44.80 49.04 -77.35
CA SER A 216 -44.68 50.07 -78.39
C SER A 216 -43.21 50.29 -78.72
N THR A 217 -42.96 50.79 -79.93
CA THR A 217 -41.62 51.22 -80.36
C THR A 217 -41.56 52.75 -80.40
N LEU A 218 -40.34 53.30 -80.47
CA LEU A 218 -40.11 54.74 -80.50
C LEU A 218 -40.81 55.44 -81.69
N GLY A 219 -41.13 54.70 -82.76
CA GLY A 219 -41.96 55.15 -83.90
C GLY A 219 -41.24 56.08 -84.88
N GLU A 220 -40.15 56.72 -84.46
CA GLU A 220 -39.28 57.56 -85.28
C GLU A 220 -37.83 57.50 -84.78
N ASN A 221 -36.86 57.65 -85.69
CA ASN A 221 -35.45 57.73 -85.31
C ASN A 221 -35.23 59.03 -84.53
N LYS A 222 -34.61 58.94 -83.35
CA LYS A 222 -34.20 60.10 -82.56
C LYS A 222 -32.68 60.23 -82.62
N THR A 223 -32.18 61.45 -82.83
CA THR A 223 -30.75 61.78 -82.81
C THR A 223 -30.52 62.94 -81.83
N ASN A 224 -29.30 63.05 -81.28
CA ASN A 224 -28.91 64.06 -80.30
C ASN A 224 -29.73 63.99 -78.99
N ILE A 225 -29.87 62.78 -78.46
CA ILE A 225 -30.66 62.48 -77.28
C ILE A 225 -29.84 62.75 -76.01
N VAL A 226 -30.47 63.36 -75.01
CA VAL A 226 -29.91 63.50 -73.66
C VAL A 226 -30.61 62.52 -72.74
N PHE A 227 -29.85 61.61 -72.15
CA PHE A 227 -30.38 60.66 -71.17
C PHE A 227 -30.52 61.32 -69.80
N PHE A 228 -31.67 61.12 -69.15
CA PHE A 228 -31.83 61.49 -67.74
C PHE A 228 -31.36 60.38 -66.80
N TYR A 229 -31.22 59.15 -67.32
CA TYR A 229 -30.86 57.91 -66.61
C TYR A 229 -30.05 56.98 -67.52
N GLU A 230 -29.09 56.26 -66.94
CA GLU A 230 -28.30 55.21 -67.62
C GLU A 230 -27.85 54.19 -66.57
N ASP A 231 -28.07 52.89 -66.85
CA ASP A 231 -27.44 51.78 -66.13
C ASP A 231 -26.81 50.78 -67.12
N SER A 232 -26.41 49.60 -66.65
CA SER A 232 -25.77 48.59 -67.49
C SER A 232 -26.66 47.99 -68.58
N GLU A 233 -27.98 48.18 -68.53
CA GLU A 233 -28.95 47.55 -69.43
C GLU A 233 -29.89 48.54 -70.13
N TYR A 234 -30.20 49.69 -69.51
CA TYR A 234 -31.22 50.63 -70.00
C TYR A 234 -30.78 52.09 -69.90
N VAL A 235 -31.23 52.90 -70.86
CA VAL A 235 -31.16 54.38 -70.80
C VAL A 235 -32.55 54.99 -70.74
N GLY A 236 -32.71 56.07 -69.97
CA GLY A 236 -33.96 56.81 -69.83
C GLY A 236 -33.93 58.14 -70.57
N LEU A 237 -34.96 58.42 -71.37
CA LEU A 237 -35.13 59.69 -72.11
C LEU A 237 -36.59 60.20 -72.06
N ILE A 238 -36.78 61.49 -72.32
CA ILE A 238 -38.12 62.08 -72.45
C ILE A 238 -38.60 61.99 -73.90
N HIS A 239 -39.71 61.31 -74.13
CA HIS A 239 -40.36 61.18 -75.43
C HIS A 239 -41.84 61.59 -75.33
N ASN A 240 -42.28 62.53 -76.17
CA ASN A 240 -43.64 63.09 -76.16
C ASN A 240 -44.12 63.55 -74.77
N GLY A 241 -43.20 64.12 -73.96
CA GLY A 241 -43.49 64.59 -72.60
C GLY A 241 -43.59 63.49 -71.54
N GLN A 242 -43.23 62.24 -71.87
CA GLN A 242 -43.22 61.11 -70.95
C GLN A 242 -41.81 60.52 -70.82
N ALA A 243 -41.46 60.11 -69.61
CA ALA A 243 -40.21 59.40 -69.36
C ALA A 243 -40.33 57.94 -69.80
N ILE A 244 -39.52 57.57 -70.79
CA ILE A 244 -39.42 56.20 -71.29
C ILE A 244 -37.98 55.70 -71.14
N TYR A 245 -37.83 54.38 -71.14
CA TYR A 245 -36.55 53.69 -71.10
C TYR A 245 -36.41 52.84 -72.36
N VAL A 246 -35.21 52.71 -72.88
CA VAL A 246 -34.89 51.78 -73.99
C VAL A 246 -33.68 50.95 -73.60
N SER A 247 -33.52 49.78 -74.22
CA SER A 247 -32.32 48.97 -74.04
C SER A 247 -31.09 49.79 -74.45
N LEU A 248 -30.02 49.72 -73.67
CA LEU A 248 -28.73 50.33 -74.02
C LEU A 248 -28.19 49.74 -75.34
N GLU A 249 -28.56 48.50 -75.68
CA GLU A 249 -28.19 47.86 -76.96
C GLU A 249 -28.81 48.54 -78.19
N ASP A 250 -29.93 49.24 -78.02
CA ASP A 250 -30.61 49.97 -79.10
C ASP A 250 -30.08 51.41 -79.29
N VAL A 251 -29.04 51.79 -78.53
CA VAL A 251 -28.41 53.11 -78.56
C VAL A 251 -27.14 53.05 -79.41
N GLU A 252 -27.15 53.79 -80.52
CA GLU A 252 -25.95 54.05 -81.30
C GLU A 252 -25.28 55.35 -80.81
N GLU A 253 -24.04 55.23 -80.31
CA GLU A 253 -23.20 56.38 -79.99
C GLU A 253 -22.36 56.76 -81.21
N THR A 254 -22.46 58.03 -81.63
CA THR A 254 -21.61 58.62 -82.66
C THR A 254 -20.93 59.86 -82.12
N ILE A 255 -19.78 60.25 -82.69
CA ILE A 255 -19.08 61.48 -82.32
C ILE A 255 -19.59 62.61 -83.21
N ASP A 256 -19.90 63.78 -82.62
CA ASP A 256 -20.34 64.96 -83.37
C ASP A 256 -19.30 65.31 -84.44
N PRO A 257 -19.65 65.32 -85.74
CA PRO A 257 -18.69 65.61 -86.81
C PRO A 257 -18.06 67.01 -86.71
N GLN A 258 -18.62 67.91 -85.88
CA GLN A 258 -18.11 69.26 -85.65
C GLN A 258 -17.42 69.46 -84.29
N ASP A 259 -17.48 68.49 -83.37
CA ASP A 259 -16.85 68.54 -82.05
C ASP A 259 -16.52 67.12 -81.58
N ASP A 260 -15.25 66.74 -81.68
CA ASP A 260 -14.76 65.39 -81.36
C ASP A 260 -14.87 65.02 -79.87
N THR A 261 -15.24 65.98 -79.01
CA THR A 261 -15.50 65.76 -77.59
C THR A 261 -16.98 65.55 -77.26
N LYS A 262 -17.88 65.82 -78.21
CA LYS A 262 -19.32 65.74 -78.01
C LYS A 262 -19.88 64.45 -78.60
N LYS A 263 -20.39 63.59 -77.73
CA LYS A 263 -21.10 62.38 -78.12
C LYS A 263 -22.54 62.70 -78.52
N ILE A 264 -22.97 62.19 -79.66
CA ILE A 264 -24.35 62.24 -80.14
C ILE A 264 -24.90 60.81 -80.04
N TYR A 265 -25.96 60.67 -79.24
CA TYR A 265 -26.69 59.42 -79.12
C TYR A 265 -27.88 59.40 -80.09
N SER A 266 -28.04 58.28 -80.79
CA SER A 266 -29.19 57.99 -81.65
C SER A 266 -29.86 56.68 -81.28
N ILE A 267 -31.19 56.65 -81.34
CA ILE A 267 -32.00 55.46 -81.07
C ILE A 267 -32.90 55.22 -82.29
N ALA A 268 -32.92 53.98 -82.77
CA ALA A 268 -33.72 53.57 -83.92
C ALA A 268 -35.22 53.61 -83.62
N SER A 269 -36.04 53.88 -84.63
CA SER A 269 -37.51 53.91 -84.53
C SER A 269 -38.13 52.60 -84.07
N THR A 270 -37.40 51.49 -84.23
CA THR A 270 -37.81 50.13 -83.86
C THR A 270 -37.48 49.76 -82.42
N ALA A 271 -36.72 50.59 -81.68
CA ALA A 271 -36.36 50.32 -80.30
C ALA A 271 -37.62 50.18 -79.44
N GLU A 272 -37.69 49.10 -78.66
CA GLU A 272 -38.81 48.86 -77.76
C GLU A 272 -38.75 49.84 -76.59
N THR A 273 -39.88 50.47 -76.30
CA THR A 273 -39.96 51.43 -75.20
C THR A 273 -40.48 50.76 -73.93
N PHE A 274 -39.88 51.11 -72.80
CA PHE A 274 -40.24 50.64 -71.48
C PHE A 274 -40.61 51.81 -70.57
N THR A 275 -41.38 51.53 -69.53
CA THR A 275 -41.69 52.49 -68.46
C THR A 275 -41.29 51.91 -67.12
N SER A 276 -40.86 52.77 -66.20
CA SER A 276 -40.62 52.35 -64.82
C SER A 276 -41.88 52.56 -63.97
N ASN A 277 -42.01 51.77 -62.90
CA ASN A 277 -42.98 52.02 -61.84
C ASN A 277 -42.76 53.36 -61.10
N LEU A 278 -41.68 54.06 -61.42
CA LEU A 278 -41.25 55.32 -60.81
C LEU A 278 -41.26 56.42 -61.88
N ALA A 279 -42.02 57.49 -61.62
CA ALA A 279 -42.17 58.58 -62.56
C ALA A 279 -41.01 59.57 -62.42
N TYR A 280 -40.28 59.85 -63.50
CA TYR A 280 -39.25 60.88 -63.49
C TYR A 280 -39.87 62.28 -63.57
N ASN A 281 -39.48 63.17 -62.67
CA ASN A 281 -39.91 64.57 -62.66
C ASN A 281 -38.79 65.45 -63.22
N GLU A 282 -39.02 65.95 -64.43
CA GLU A 282 -38.04 66.76 -65.17
C GLU A 282 -37.68 68.08 -64.46
N SER A 283 -38.63 68.70 -63.74
CA SER A 283 -38.42 69.97 -63.04
C SER A 283 -37.53 69.82 -61.80
N SER A 284 -37.66 68.72 -61.05
CA SER A 284 -36.86 68.46 -59.84
C SER A 284 -35.66 67.55 -60.08
N LYS A 285 -35.56 66.93 -61.26
CA LYS A 285 -34.60 65.88 -61.62
C LYS A 285 -34.60 64.69 -60.65
N ASN A 286 -35.71 64.45 -59.96
CA ASN A 286 -35.92 63.35 -59.03
C ASN A 286 -37.00 62.40 -59.56
N TYR A 287 -37.11 61.24 -58.92
CA TYR A 287 -38.17 60.27 -59.21
C TYR A 287 -39.29 60.40 -58.18
N THR A 288 -40.50 60.03 -58.58
CA THR A 288 -41.67 60.01 -57.72
C THR A 288 -42.25 58.60 -57.70
N ILE A 289 -42.40 58.07 -56.49
CA ILE A 289 -43.17 56.86 -56.22
C ILE A 289 -44.63 57.26 -56.07
N SER A 290 -45.52 56.68 -56.86
CA SER A 290 -46.98 56.91 -56.75
C SER A 290 -47.52 56.50 -55.38
N ALA A 291 -48.52 57.24 -54.88
CA ALA A 291 -49.37 56.95 -53.71
C ALA A 291 -50.16 55.62 -53.78
N THR A 292 -49.84 54.73 -54.71
CA THR A 292 -50.41 53.38 -54.83
C THR A 292 -49.34 52.30 -54.93
N SER A 293 -48.06 52.68 -54.92
CA SER A 293 -46.95 51.74 -55.05
C SER A 293 -46.73 51.00 -53.75
N LYS A 294 -46.36 49.72 -53.87
CA LYS A 294 -46.06 48.86 -52.73
C LYS A 294 -44.68 49.16 -52.17
N TYR A 295 -44.55 49.09 -50.85
CA TYR A 295 -43.26 49.05 -50.16
C TYR A 295 -43.15 47.80 -49.30
N PHE A 296 -41.90 47.40 -49.08
CA PHE A 296 -41.52 46.14 -48.50
C PHE A 296 -40.69 46.37 -47.25
N GLU A 297 -40.76 45.41 -46.33
CA GLU A 297 -39.86 45.30 -45.20
C GLU A 297 -38.87 44.16 -45.47
N GLU A 298 -37.61 44.35 -45.11
CA GLU A 298 -36.61 43.29 -45.20
C GLU A 298 -36.83 42.31 -44.04
N LYS A 299 -37.04 41.04 -44.37
CA LYS A 299 -37.19 39.94 -43.41
C LYS A 299 -35.99 39.01 -43.52
N THR A 300 -35.42 38.62 -42.40
CA THR A 300 -34.42 37.54 -42.36
C THR A 300 -35.14 36.20 -42.15
N GLU A 301 -34.93 35.26 -43.05
CA GLU A 301 -35.45 33.90 -42.99
C GLU A 301 -34.32 32.89 -42.76
N TYR A 302 -34.66 31.74 -42.17
CA TYR A 302 -33.68 30.73 -41.76
C TYR A 302 -33.98 29.36 -42.36
N LYS A 303 -32.95 28.65 -42.82
CA LYS A 303 -33.03 27.27 -43.32
C LYS A 303 -32.08 26.36 -42.53
N ALA A 304 -32.58 25.25 -41.99
CA ALA A 304 -31.79 24.30 -41.20
C ALA A 304 -30.69 23.60 -42.05
N LEU A 305 -29.56 23.30 -41.40
CA LEU A 305 -28.36 22.70 -41.96
C LEU A 305 -27.98 21.42 -41.19
N GLY A 306 -28.48 20.27 -41.65
CA GLY A 306 -28.15 18.94 -41.11
C GLY A 306 -29.14 18.42 -40.05
N ASN A 307 -29.27 17.08 -39.96
CA ASN A 307 -30.33 16.43 -39.17
C ASN A 307 -29.79 15.48 -38.09
N THR A 308 -28.48 15.46 -37.84
CA THR A 308 -27.82 14.58 -36.85
C THR A 308 -27.19 15.38 -35.73
N VAL A 309 -28.02 16.14 -34.99
CA VAL A 309 -27.60 16.87 -33.79
C VAL A 309 -27.71 15.95 -32.59
N PHE A 310 -26.61 15.72 -31.88
CA PHE A 310 -26.61 15.05 -30.58
C PHE A 310 -25.36 15.40 -29.74
N GLY A 311 -25.49 15.22 -28.44
CA GLY A 311 -24.38 15.27 -27.48
C GLY A 311 -24.33 14.02 -26.61
N SER A 312 -23.27 13.91 -25.81
CA SER A 312 -23.07 12.78 -24.88
C SER A 312 -22.44 13.27 -23.58
N ALA A 313 -22.71 12.58 -22.47
CA ALA A 313 -22.12 12.82 -21.16
C ALA A 313 -21.61 11.51 -20.55
N TYR A 314 -20.44 11.54 -19.91
CA TYR A 314 -19.79 10.36 -19.33
C TYR A 314 -19.24 10.65 -17.94
N ILE A 315 -19.29 9.66 -17.05
CA ILE A 315 -18.47 9.62 -15.85
C ILE A 315 -17.34 8.61 -16.09
N ASN A 316 -16.11 9.11 -16.14
CA ASN A 316 -14.91 8.29 -16.39
C ASN A 316 -14.12 8.07 -15.11
N GLY A 317 -13.40 6.95 -15.02
CA GLY A 317 -12.49 6.64 -13.90
C GLY A 317 -13.06 5.68 -12.86
N LEU A 318 -14.31 5.24 -13.01
CA LEU A 318 -14.93 4.21 -12.18
C LEU A 318 -14.29 2.84 -12.46
N LYS A 319 -14.02 2.07 -11.40
CA LYS A 319 -13.51 0.70 -11.47
C LYS A 319 -14.35 -0.23 -10.60
N ASP A 320 -14.47 -1.49 -11.01
CA ASP A 320 -14.98 -2.57 -10.15
C ASP A 320 -13.91 -3.04 -9.16
N GLU A 321 -14.30 -3.96 -8.26
CA GLU A 321 -13.43 -4.64 -7.28
C GLU A 321 -12.21 -5.36 -7.89
N LYS A 322 -12.26 -5.71 -9.18
CA LYS A 322 -11.17 -6.38 -9.90
C LYS A 322 -10.29 -5.37 -10.65
N GLY A 323 -10.54 -4.08 -10.45
CA GLY A 323 -9.85 -2.99 -11.13
C GLY A 323 -10.28 -2.76 -12.58
N ASN A 324 -11.32 -3.44 -13.07
CA ASN A 324 -11.82 -3.25 -14.44
C ASN A 324 -12.62 -1.94 -14.55
N PRO A 325 -12.48 -1.19 -15.66
CA PRO A 325 -13.21 0.05 -15.85
C PRO A 325 -14.72 -0.18 -16.04
N ILE A 326 -15.54 0.59 -15.32
CA ILE A 326 -17.01 0.59 -15.43
C ILE A 326 -17.49 1.84 -16.18
N LYS A 327 -18.47 1.66 -17.08
CA LYS A 327 -19.04 2.76 -17.87
C LYS A 327 -20.32 3.30 -17.23
N ALA A 328 -20.36 4.60 -16.97
CA ALA A 328 -21.57 5.34 -16.66
C ALA A 328 -21.73 6.47 -17.70
N GLU A 329 -22.67 6.31 -18.63
CA GLU A 329 -22.76 7.15 -19.82
C GLU A 329 -24.20 7.41 -20.28
N PHE A 330 -24.41 8.60 -20.85
CA PHE A 330 -25.55 8.92 -21.71
C PHE A 330 -25.03 9.31 -23.09
N VAL A 331 -25.37 8.53 -24.11
CA VAL A 331 -24.76 8.60 -25.44
C VAL A 331 -25.80 8.97 -26.49
N LYS A 332 -25.45 9.88 -27.41
CA LYS A 332 -26.31 10.33 -28.52
C LYS A 332 -27.67 10.87 -28.06
N ILE A 333 -27.63 11.79 -27.10
CA ILE A 333 -28.79 12.53 -26.60
C ILE A 333 -29.09 13.72 -27.52
N SER A 334 -30.35 13.95 -27.85
CA SER A 334 -30.80 15.12 -28.60
C SER A 334 -32.07 15.68 -27.94
N SER A 335 -32.04 16.94 -27.50
CA SER A 335 -33.20 17.62 -26.94
C SER A 335 -33.25 19.08 -27.39
N ASN A 336 -34.41 19.56 -27.83
CA ASN A 336 -34.60 20.97 -28.18
C ASN A 336 -34.93 21.84 -26.96
N ASP A 337 -35.31 21.21 -25.86
CA ASP A 337 -35.58 21.85 -24.57
C ASP A 337 -34.53 21.41 -23.54
N TRP A 338 -34.41 22.16 -22.44
CA TRP A 338 -33.42 21.86 -21.41
C TRP A 338 -33.85 20.69 -20.54
N GLU A 339 -33.19 19.54 -20.73
CA GLU A 339 -33.39 18.32 -19.95
C GLU A 339 -32.25 18.08 -18.97
N THR A 340 -32.54 17.45 -17.83
CA THR A 340 -31.55 17.16 -16.79
C THR A 340 -31.35 15.65 -16.65
N PHE A 341 -30.09 15.22 -16.73
CA PHE A 341 -29.67 13.84 -16.62
C PHE A 341 -28.94 13.61 -15.30
N TYR A 342 -29.16 12.44 -14.69
CA TYR A 342 -28.62 12.05 -13.40
C TYR A 342 -27.87 10.73 -13.49
N PHE A 343 -26.60 10.71 -13.07
CA PHE A 343 -25.85 9.48 -12.80
C PHE A 343 -25.86 9.23 -11.30
N PHE A 344 -26.43 8.12 -10.86
CA PHE A 344 -26.43 7.66 -9.47
C PHE A 344 -25.33 6.61 -9.31
N ILE A 345 -24.38 6.84 -8.41
CA ILE A 345 -23.20 6.00 -8.21
C ILE A 345 -23.12 5.61 -6.73
N ALA A 346 -23.16 4.31 -6.44
CA ALA A 346 -22.80 3.75 -5.13
C ALA A 346 -21.39 3.17 -5.23
N THR A 347 -20.46 3.67 -4.42
CA THR A 347 -19.05 3.22 -4.42
C THR A 347 -18.87 1.96 -3.57
N GLY A 348 -17.95 1.09 -4.00
CA GLY A 348 -17.54 -0.10 -3.25
C GLY A 348 -16.59 0.21 -2.09
N ASN A 349 -15.90 -0.81 -1.60
CA ASN A 349 -14.89 -0.72 -0.53
C ASN A 349 -13.68 0.16 -0.88
N GLU A 350 -13.49 0.51 -2.16
CA GLU A 350 -12.41 1.37 -2.63
C GLU A 350 -12.84 2.79 -3.00
N GLN A 351 -11.94 3.75 -2.72
CA GLN A 351 -12.06 5.13 -3.16
C GLN A 351 -11.95 5.23 -4.69
N GLN A 352 -12.85 5.97 -5.35
CA GLN A 352 -12.83 6.19 -6.79
C GLN A 352 -12.33 7.60 -7.15
N GLN A 353 -11.65 7.73 -8.28
CA GLN A 353 -11.28 9.03 -8.85
C GLN A 353 -11.93 9.18 -10.21
N VAL A 354 -12.84 10.16 -10.35
CA VAL A 354 -13.67 10.29 -11.54
C VAL A 354 -13.61 11.66 -12.18
N THR A 355 -13.95 11.74 -13.46
CA THR A 355 -14.19 12.99 -14.19
C THR A 355 -15.52 12.95 -14.92
N MET A 356 -16.14 14.12 -15.07
CA MET A 356 -17.30 14.29 -15.94
C MET A 356 -16.83 14.79 -17.30
N ASP A 357 -17.21 14.10 -18.37
CA ASP A 357 -16.90 14.46 -19.75
C ASP A 357 -18.18 14.81 -20.51
N LEU A 358 -18.20 15.99 -21.15
CA LEU A 358 -19.33 16.53 -21.91
C LEU A 358 -18.93 16.67 -23.37
N TRP A 359 -19.74 16.18 -24.31
CA TRP A 359 -19.37 16.07 -25.72
C TRP A 359 -20.45 16.58 -26.68
N LEU A 360 -20.01 17.28 -27.73
CA LEU A 360 -20.71 17.31 -29.02
C LEU A 360 -20.27 16.07 -29.81
N GLY A 361 -21.22 15.21 -30.20
CA GLY A 361 -20.92 13.89 -30.72
C GLY A 361 -20.75 12.85 -29.61
N THR A 362 -19.91 11.84 -29.84
CA THR A 362 -19.44 10.89 -28.81
C THR A 362 -17.93 10.97 -28.63
N ASN A 363 -17.38 10.30 -27.61
CA ASN A 363 -15.92 10.15 -27.45
C ASN A 363 -15.28 9.15 -28.44
N GLU A 364 -16.07 8.44 -29.26
CA GLU A 364 -15.61 7.44 -30.24
C GLU A 364 -15.39 8.06 -31.64
N ASN A 365 -14.51 7.46 -32.45
CA ASN A 365 -14.27 7.91 -33.84
C ASN A 365 -15.48 7.57 -34.74
N GLY A 366 -15.84 8.45 -35.69
CA GLY A 366 -16.91 8.20 -36.67
C GLY A 366 -18.33 8.47 -36.16
N ASN A 367 -18.47 9.14 -35.01
CA ASN A 367 -19.73 9.50 -34.37
C ASN A 367 -19.82 11.02 -34.16
N GLU A 368 -19.48 11.79 -35.19
CA GLU A 368 -19.54 13.25 -35.20
C GLU A 368 -20.98 13.76 -35.26
N SER A 369 -21.22 14.94 -34.68
CA SER A 369 -22.55 15.57 -34.60
C SER A 369 -22.58 16.83 -35.47
N SER A 370 -23.69 17.03 -36.20
CA SER A 370 -23.97 18.27 -36.94
C SER A 370 -24.85 19.16 -36.08
N GLY A 371 -24.50 20.41 -35.83
CA GLY A 371 -25.24 21.33 -34.94
C GLY A 371 -24.46 21.78 -33.70
N VAL A 372 -25.21 22.09 -32.63
CA VAL A 372 -24.68 22.63 -31.38
C VAL A 372 -25.24 21.89 -30.17
N ALA A 373 -24.37 21.65 -29.19
CA ALA A 373 -24.71 21.13 -27.86
C ALA A 373 -24.44 22.21 -26.80
N PHE A 374 -25.37 22.31 -25.85
CA PHE A 374 -25.32 23.20 -24.71
C PHE A 374 -25.36 22.38 -23.42
N PHE A 375 -24.51 22.74 -22.47
CA PHE A 375 -24.45 22.12 -21.16
C PHE A 375 -24.49 23.18 -20.06
N ASP A 376 -25.16 22.84 -18.96
CA ASP A 376 -25.38 23.73 -17.83
C ASP A 376 -25.62 22.94 -16.52
N ASP A 377 -25.66 23.62 -15.37
CA ASP A 377 -26.02 23.07 -14.04
C ASP A 377 -25.37 21.70 -13.72
N CYS A 378 -24.04 21.62 -13.84
CA CYS A 378 -23.26 20.40 -13.61
C CYS A 378 -22.95 20.20 -12.12
N HIS A 379 -23.83 19.56 -11.35
CA HIS A 379 -23.66 19.38 -9.91
C HIS A 379 -23.27 17.96 -9.52
N ILE A 380 -22.60 17.83 -8.37
CA ILE A 380 -22.29 16.54 -7.76
C ILE A 380 -22.80 16.61 -6.32
N PHE A 381 -23.60 15.64 -5.92
CA PHE A 381 -24.14 15.56 -4.57
C PHE A 381 -23.72 14.24 -3.94
N GLN A 382 -23.20 14.30 -2.71
CA GLN A 382 -23.06 13.16 -1.83
C GLN A 382 -24.32 13.03 -0.98
N TYR A 383 -24.77 11.80 -0.79
CA TYR A 383 -26.00 11.49 -0.09
C TYR A 383 -25.75 10.51 1.03
N SER A 384 -26.52 10.64 2.11
CA SER A 384 -26.78 9.49 2.97
C SER A 384 -27.48 8.40 2.15
N GLU A 385 -27.22 7.13 2.43
CA GLU A 385 -27.80 6.00 1.67
C GLU A 385 -29.31 6.13 1.46
N ASN A 386 -30.05 6.52 2.51
CA ASN A 386 -31.50 6.76 2.43
C ASN A 386 -31.88 7.86 1.45
N MET A 387 -31.16 8.98 1.50
CA MET A 387 -31.45 10.10 0.62
C MET A 387 -31.04 9.80 -0.82
N PHE A 388 -30.00 8.97 -1.02
CA PHE A 388 -29.60 8.51 -2.35
C PHE A 388 -30.72 7.71 -3.01
N TRP A 389 -31.20 6.65 -2.35
CA TRP A 389 -32.24 5.78 -2.91
C TRP A 389 -33.59 6.51 -3.05
N LYS A 390 -33.93 7.39 -2.09
CA LYS A 390 -35.08 8.29 -2.20
C LYS A 390 -34.99 9.18 -3.44
N THR A 391 -33.84 9.82 -3.61
CA THR A 391 -33.62 10.70 -4.76
C THR A 391 -33.70 9.87 -6.04
N TYR A 392 -32.98 8.76 -6.15
CA TYR A 392 -33.02 7.87 -7.30
C TYR A 392 -34.45 7.46 -7.68
N ALA A 393 -35.24 6.97 -6.74
CA ALA A 393 -36.62 6.55 -7.00
C ALA A 393 -37.53 7.71 -7.47
N SER A 394 -37.32 8.93 -6.98
CA SER A 394 -38.07 10.09 -7.45
C SER A 394 -37.75 10.50 -8.90
N TYR A 395 -36.62 10.03 -9.44
CA TYR A 395 -36.17 10.32 -10.81
C TYR A 395 -36.20 9.08 -11.74
N MET A 396 -36.27 7.84 -11.22
CA MET A 396 -36.09 6.60 -12.01
C MET A 396 -37.10 6.40 -13.15
N ASN A 397 -38.29 6.99 -13.01
CA ASN A 397 -39.36 6.95 -14.02
C ASN A 397 -39.39 8.21 -14.89
N LYS A 398 -38.53 9.21 -14.63
CA LYS A 398 -38.42 10.36 -15.51
C LYS A 398 -37.69 9.95 -16.78
N SER A 399 -38.38 10.08 -17.89
CA SER A 399 -37.85 9.89 -19.21
C SER A 399 -38.22 11.08 -20.08
N PHE A 400 -37.38 11.38 -21.05
CA PHE A 400 -37.71 12.34 -22.08
C PHE A 400 -37.79 11.63 -23.43
N ASP A 401 -38.76 12.06 -24.22
CA ASP A 401 -39.00 11.57 -25.57
C ASP A 401 -38.45 12.58 -26.57
N TYR A 402 -37.64 12.12 -27.52
CA TYR A 402 -37.25 12.94 -28.65
C TYR A 402 -37.58 12.30 -29.98
N GLN A 403 -37.99 13.16 -30.91
CA GLN A 403 -38.33 12.77 -32.27
C GLN A 403 -37.04 12.64 -33.09
N VAL A 404 -36.79 11.43 -33.58
CA VAL A 404 -35.83 11.17 -34.63
C VAL A 404 -36.46 11.62 -35.94
N LYS A 405 -35.77 12.49 -36.68
CA LYS A 405 -36.21 13.00 -37.99
C LYS A 405 -35.30 12.49 -39.11
N ASP A 406 -35.85 12.26 -40.30
CA ASP A 406 -35.10 11.90 -41.51
C ASP A 406 -34.35 13.12 -42.07
N ASP A 407 -33.55 12.93 -43.13
CA ASP A 407 -32.77 13.98 -43.83
C ASP A 407 -33.64 15.10 -44.45
N GLN A 408 -34.97 14.96 -44.46
CA GLN A 408 -35.93 15.95 -44.94
C GLN A 408 -36.68 16.64 -43.79
N GLY A 409 -36.38 16.30 -42.53
CA GLY A 409 -36.99 16.88 -41.34
C GLY A 409 -38.34 16.27 -40.96
N ASN A 410 -38.75 15.17 -41.60
CA ASN A 410 -39.97 14.45 -41.24
C ASN A 410 -39.72 13.55 -40.03
N HIS A 411 -40.73 13.40 -39.18
CA HIS A 411 -40.66 12.47 -38.05
C HIS A 411 -40.57 11.02 -38.54
N VAL A 412 -39.57 10.28 -38.04
CA VAL A 412 -39.31 8.87 -38.37
C VAL A 412 -39.68 7.96 -37.20
N SER A 413 -39.25 8.32 -35.99
CA SER A 413 -39.53 7.56 -34.77
C SER A 413 -39.36 8.44 -33.53
N THR A 414 -39.87 7.98 -32.39
CA THR A 414 -39.63 8.61 -31.09
C THR A 414 -38.73 7.68 -30.28
N LYS A 415 -37.65 8.23 -29.70
CA LYS A 415 -36.79 7.50 -28.76
C LYS A 415 -37.03 8.06 -27.36
N THR A 416 -37.31 7.16 -26.43
CA THR A 416 -37.42 7.45 -25.00
C THR A 416 -36.08 7.18 -24.34
N ILE A 417 -35.50 8.19 -23.68
CA ILE A 417 -34.29 8.04 -22.86
C ILE A 417 -34.68 8.25 -21.40
N LYS A 418 -34.30 7.30 -20.54
CA LYS A 418 -34.40 7.48 -19.09
C LYS A 418 -33.42 8.57 -18.65
N CYS A 419 -33.86 9.51 -17.83
CA CYS A 419 -33.01 10.59 -17.33
C CYS A 419 -32.09 10.13 -16.19
N THR A 420 -32.09 8.85 -15.83
CA THR A 420 -31.30 8.27 -14.73
C THR A 420 -30.45 7.09 -15.20
N ASN A 421 -29.20 7.05 -14.75
CA ASN A 421 -28.28 5.91 -14.88
C ASN A 421 -27.82 5.51 -13.47
N LEU A 422 -28.01 4.25 -13.05
CA LEU A 422 -27.56 3.73 -11.75
C LEU A 422 -26.36 2.81 -11.95
N THR A 423 -25.26 3.09 -11.24
CA THR A 423 -24.05 2.27 -11.17
C THR A 423 -23.78 1.90 -9.72
N ASP A 424 -23.86 0.62 -9.38
CA ASP A 424 -23.55 0.11 -8.03
C ASP A 424 -22.23 -0.69 -8.11
N LEU A 425 -21.19 -0.18 -7.45
CA LEU A 425 -19.85 -0.79 -7.40
C LEU A 425 -19.62 -1.58 -6.12
N ARG A 426 -20.65 -1.75 -5.28
CA ARG A 426 -20.53 -2.53 -4.05
C ARG A 426 -20.54 -4.01 -4.40
N ASN A 427 -19.61 -4.75 -3.79
CA ASN A 427 -19.57 -6.19 -3.92
C ASN A 427 -20.70 -6.84 -3.13
N ASP A 428 -21.28 -7.88 -3.72
CA ASP A 428 -21.97 -8.91 -2.95
C ASP A 428 -20.96 -9.98 -2.49
N THR A 429 -19.97 -9.55 -1.71
CA THR A 429 -19.08 -10.47 -0.97
C THR A 429 -19.73 -10.94 0.33
N SER A 430 -20.96 -10.52 0.60
CA SER A 430 -21.72 -10.97 1.75
C SER A 430 -21.94 -12.48 1.62
N LEU A 431 -21.50 -13.25 2.61
CA LEU A 431 -21.85 -14.66 2.66
C LEU A 431 -23.35 -14.71 2.95
N HIS A 432 -24.14 -15.20 1.99
CA HIS A 432 -25.56 -15.39 2.19
C HIS A 432 -25.77 -16.57 3.14
N TYR A 433 -25.95 -16.26 4.41
CA TYR A 433 -26.46 -17.22 5.38
C TYR A 433 -27.99 -17.11 5.41
N ASP A 434 -28.70 -18.24 5.50
CA ASP A 434 -30.16 -18.29 5.66
C ASP A 434 -30.66 -17.76 7.03
N TYR A 435 -29.84 -16.99 7.75
CA TYR A 435 -30.15 -16.40 9.06
C TYR A 435 -30.84 -15.03 8.92
N ASN A 436 -31.59 -14.64 9.95
CA ASN A 436 -32.31 -13.37 10.01
C ASN A 436 -31.37 -12.23 10.50
N LEU A 437 -30.29 -11.98 9.76
CA LEU A 437 -29.23 -11.04 10.14
C LEU A 437 -29.59 -9.56 9.90
N ASP A 438 -30.61 -9.33 9.09
CA ASP A 438 -31.23 -8.02 8.80
C ASP A 438 -32.53 -7.80 9.59
N PHE A 439 -32.98 -8.80 10.36
CA PHE A 439 -34.23 -8.79 11.11
C PHE A 439 -35.50 -8.65 10.26
N GLU A 440 -35.44 -8.99 8.96
CA GLU A 440 -36.56 -8.86 8.02
C GLU A 440 -37.47 -10.10 7.95
N LYS A 441 -37.09 -11.22 8.56
CA LYS A 441 -37.92 -12.45 8.69
C LYS A 441 -38.58 -12.56 10.10
N GLY A 442 -39.89 -12.79 10.17
CA GLY A 442 -40.62 -13.05 11.44
C GLY A 442 -42.04 -12.50 11.57
N ILE A 443 -42.70 -12.77 12.73
CA ILE A 443 -44.01 -12.20 13.11
C ILE A 443 -43.79 -11.00 14.03
N TYR A 444 -44.10 -9.80 13.53
CA TYR A 444 -43.79 -8.56 14.21
C TYR A 444 -44.96 -8.03 15.06
N ASN A 445 -44.61 -7.32 16.14
CA ASN A 445 -45.50 -6.58 17.04
C ASN A 445 -46.30 -7.36 18.10
N ASN A 446 -46.31 -8.71 18.18
CA ASN A 446 -47.13 -9.40 19.22
C ASN A 446 -46.48 -10.32 20.29
N SER A 447 -45.21 -10.75 20.25
CA SER A 447 -44.52 -11.35 21.44
C SER A 447 -43.00 -11.49 21.24
N SER A 448 -42.27 -12.08 22.20
CA SER A 448 -40.85 -12.50 22.09
C SER A 448 -40.58 -13.53 20.98
N SER A 449 -41.62 -14.00 20.30
CA SER A 449 -41.57 -14.81 19.08
C SER A 449 -41.10 -14.05 17.82
N SER A 450 -40.72 -12.78 17.92
CA SER A 450 -40.24 -11.95 16.79
C SER A 450 -38.74 -12.09 16.49
N LEU A 451 -38.01 -12.86 17.28
CA LEU A 451 -36.57 -13.09 17.16
C LEU A 451 -36.30 -14.41 16.41
N GLU A 452 -36.79 -14.53 15.18
CA GLU A 452 -36.55 -15.73 14.34
C GLU A 452 -35.03 -15.93 14.15
N ASN A 453 -34.50 -17.12 14.48
CA ASN A 453 -33.07 -17.48 14.48
C ASN A 453 -32.20 -16.76 15.54
N TRP A 454 -32.83 -16.22 16.59
CA TRP A 454 -32.18 -15.48 17.68
C TRP A 454 -32.74 -15.86 19.05
N THR A 455 -31.88 -15.96 20.07
CA THR A 455 -32.26 -16.33 21.44
C THR A 455 -31.98 -15.19 22.42
N ALA A 456 -33.03 -14.68 23.06
CA ALA A 456 -32.89 -13.63 24.08
C ALA A 456 -32.30 -14.17 25.41
N LYS A 457 -31.35 -13.43 25.97
CA LYS A 457 -30.67 -13.66 27.26
C LYS A 457 -30.87 -12.50 28.23
N GLY A 458 -30.48 -12.71 29.49
CA GLY A 458 -30.60 -11.70 30.55
C GLY A 458 -32.06 -11.40 30.90
N SER A 459 -32.41 -10.11 30.99
CA SER A 459 -33.80 -9.68 31.28
C SER A 459 -34.78 -9.93 30.12
N LYS A 460 -34.27 -10.26 28.93
CA LYS A 460 -35.04 -10.52 27.70
C LYS A 460 -35.79 -9.30 27.17
N ASN A 461 -35.39 -8.10 27.58
CA ASN A 461 -35.90 -6.83 27.05
C ASN A 461 -35.31 -6.51 25.67
N ALA A 462 -35.59 -7.38 24.70
CA ALA A 462 -35.16 -7.27 23.32
C ALA A 462 -36.30 -7.67 22.37
N ARG A 463 -36.48 -6.91 21.28
CA ARG A 463 -37.55 -7.15 20.31
C ARG A 463 -37.23 -6.54 18.96
N VAL A 464 -37.76 -7.14 17.90
CA VAL A 464 -37.77 -6.53 16.57
C VAL A 464 -38.94 -5.54 16.45
N PHE A 465 -38.66 -4.31 16.05
CA PHE A 465 -39.61 -3.20 15.90
C PHE A 465 -39.81 -2.82 14.45
N ASN A 466 -41.05 -2.51 14.09
CA ASN A 466 -41.36 -1.92 12.78
C ASN A 466 -40.96 -0.45 12.77
N VAL A 467 -40.05 -0.09 11.86
CA VAL A 467 -39.49 1.26 11.69
C VAL A 467 -40.53 2.30 11.32
N ASN A 468 -41.66 1.91 10.72
CA ASN A 468 -42.76 2.80 10.32
C ASN A 468 -43.74 3.10 11.49
N ASN A 469 -43.51 2.54 12.69
CA ASN A 469 -44.39 2.75 13.84
C ASN A 469 -43.58 3.10 15.12
N PRO A 470 -43.06 4.34 15.21
CA PRO A 470 -42.12 4.76 16.24
C PRO A 470 -42.80 4.96 17.61
N GLU A 471 -44.10 5.25 17.60
CA GLU A 471 -44.92 5.36 18.82
C GLU A 471 -44.99 4.02 19.57
N THR A 472 -44.99 2.91 18.83
CA THR A 472 -44.93 1.57 19.43
C THR A 472 -43.57 1.33 20.10
N PHE A 473 -42.47 1.82 19.53
CA PHE A 473 -41.14 1.74 20.14
C PHE A 473 -41.10 2.47 21.48
N LYS A 474 -41.58 3.72 21.52
CA LYS A 474 -41.59 4.53 22.75
C LYS A 474 -42.51 3.96 23.83
N SER A 475 -43.69 3.46 23.45
CA SER A 475 -44.63 2.88 24.42
C SER A 475 -44.11 1.62 25.10
N ILE A 476 -43.23 0.84 24.43
CA ILE A 476 -42.66 -0.40 24.97
C ILE A 476 -41.36 -0.14 25.74
N THR A 477 -40.45 0.63 25.16
CA THR A 477 -39.09 0.81 25.71
C THR A 477 -39.01 1.96 26.73
N GLY A 478 -39.90 2.94 26.63
CA GLY A 478 -39.82 4.21 27.36
C GLY A 478 -38.88 5.25 26.73
N TYR A 479 -38.17 4.90 25.65
CA TYR A 479 -37.18 5.76 24.98
C TYR A 479 -37.67 6.22 23.60
N ASP A 480 -37.13 7.35 23.12
CA ASP A 480 -37.45 7.84 21.78
C ASP A 480 -36.80 6.96 20.71
N PHE A 481 -37.54 6.69 19.63
CA PHE A 481 -37.02 5.95 18.49
C PHE A 481 -35.96 6.78 17.76
N VAL A 482 -34.80 6.18 17.50
CA VAL A 482 -33.63 6.86 16.93
C VAL A 482 -33.56 6.83 15.40
N GLY A 483 -34.56 6.24 14.73
CA GLY A 483 -34.54 6.02 13.29
C GLY A 483 -33.85 4.70 12.92
N SER A 484 -34.01 4.29 11.66
CA SER A 484 -33.42 3.07 11.06
C SER A 484 -32.24 3.41 10.14
N THR A 485 -31.55 2.37 9.68
CA THR A 485 -30.55 2.48 8.60
C THR A 485 -31.22 2.73 7.24
N LEU A 486 -32.45 2.20 7.02
CA LEU A 486 -33.02 2.01 5.68
C LEU A 486 -34.56 2.13 5.55
N SER A 487 -35.22 3.12 6.15
CA SER A 487 -36.65 3.37 5.85
C SER A 487 -36.95 4.80 5.45
N CYS A 488 -37.38 5.00 4.21
CA CYS A 488 -38.02 6.25 3.81
C CYS A 488 -39.31 6.00 3.04
N GLU A 489 -40.34 6.78 3.35
CA GLU A 489 -41.54 6.88 2.53
C GLU A 489 -41.34 7.96 1.47
N VAL A 490 -41.68 7.63 0.23
CA VAL A 490 -41.60 8.53 -0.93
C VAL A 490 -42.96 8.56 -1.59
N GLU A 491 -43.57 9.74 -1.67
CA GLU A 491 -44.79 9.93 -2.46
C GLU A 491 -44.40 10.12 -3.93
N ILE A 492 -44.80 9.18 -4.79
CA ILE A 492 -44.59 9.22 -6.23
C ILE A 492 -45.97 9.21 -6.88
N GLU A 493 -46.31 10.28 -7.61
CA GLU A 493 -47.58 10.39 -8.35
C GLU A 493 -48.85 10.17 -7.49
N GLY A 494 -48.79 10.53 -6.21
CA GLY A 494 -49.90 10.34 -5.26
C GLY A 494 -49.97 8.95 -4.62
N GLU A 495 -49.00 8.07 -4.89
CA GLU A 495 -48.80 6.81 -4.20
C GLU A 495 -47.61 6.91 -3.23
N THR A 496 -47.84 6.56 -1.96
CA THR A 496 -46.76 6.42 -0.98
C THR A 496 -46.03 5.10 -1.20
N ILE A 497 -44.83 5.18 -1.76
CA ILE A 497 -43.90 4.07 -1.93
C ILE A 497 -42.93 4.09 -0.75
N THR A 498 -43.02 3.10 0.14
CA THR A 498 -42.00 2.87 1.16
C THR A 498 -40.80 2.22 0.49
N LEU A 499 -39.71 2.98 0.34
CA LEU A 499 -38.39 2.42 0.07
C LEU A 499 -37.80 1.99 1.41
N SER A 500 -38.20 0.79 1.83
CA SER A 500 -37.56 0.06 2.90
C SER A 500 -36.99 -1.22 2.33
N PRO A 501 -35.67 -1.33 2.14
CA PRO A 501 -35.02 -2.63 2.25
C PRO A 501 -35.26 -3.18 3.66
N ASN A 502 -35.10 -2.35 4.70
CA ASN A 502 -35.40 -2.73 6.08
C ASN A 502 -36.71 -2.11 6.60
N LYS A 503 -37.66 -2.98 6.95
CA LYS A 503 -38.90 -2.64 7.65
C LYS A 503 -38.75 -2.81 9.16
N TYR A 504 -37.68 -3.46 9.60
CA TYR A 504 -37.55 -3.97 10.95
C TYR A 504 -36.15 -3.71 11.52
N VAL A 505 -36.07 -3.49 12.83
CA VAL A 505 -34.79 -3.31 13.55
C VAL A 505 -34.86 -3.99 14.91
N LEU A 506 -33.73 -4.50 15.41
CA LEU A 506 -33.66 -5.04 16.77
C LEU A 506 -33.50 -3.91 17.78
N GLY A 507 -34.49 -3.69 18.64
CA GLY A 507 -34.39 -2.77 19.78
C GLY A 507 -34.14 -3.54 21.08
N MET A 508 -33.19 -3.05 21.87
CA MET A 508 -32.83 -3.59 23.19
C MET A 508 -32.86 -2.47 24.21
N TRP A 509 -33.43 -2.71 25.39
CA TRP A 509 -33.50 -1.72 26.46
C TRP A 509 -33.24 -2.35 27.82
N ALA A 510 -32.49 -1.65 28.66
CA ALA A 510 -32.07 -2.13 29.97
C ALA A 510 -32.39 -1.09 31.05
N ASN A 511 -32.73 -1.57 32.25
CA ASN A 511 -32.85 -0.77 33.47
C ASN A 511 -32.09 -1.46 34.61
N GLU A 512 -30.82 -1.11 34.77
CA GLU A 512 -29.88 -1.73 35.73
C GLU A 512 -29.77 -3.25 35.58
N GLU A 513 -29.79 -3.73 34.33
CA GLU A 513 -29.77 -5.16 34.02
C GLU A 513 -28.93 -5.43 32.77
N TYR A 514 -28.67 -6.70 32.48
CA TYR A 514 -28.03 -7.13 31.23
C TYR A 514 -29.09 -7.67 30.28
N VAL A 515 -28.98 -7.29 29.00
CA VAL A 515 -29.82 -7.76 27.91
C VAL A 515 -28.92 -8.24 26.79
N GLY A 516 -29.13 -9.48 26.35
CA GLY A 516 -28.39 -10.07 25.23
C GLY A 516 -29.33 -10.74 24.24
N VAL A 517 -28.93 -10.81 22.97
CA VAL A 517 -29.58 -11.61 21.94
C VAL A 517 -28.50 -12.40 21.20
N GLU A 518 -28.55 -13.71 21.30
CA GLU A 518 -27.56 -14.64 20.73
C GLU A 518 -28.06 -15.22 19.42
N SER A 519 -27.19 -15.28 18.41
CA SER A 519 -27.46 -15.85 17.10
C SER A 519 -27.54 -17.38 17.14
N GLU A 520 -28.05 -17.98 16.07
CA GLU A 520 -27.71 -19.38 15.77
C GLU A 520 -26.21 -19.55 15.50
N ALA A 521 -25.74 -20.80 15.59
CA ALA A 521 -24.34 -21.15 15.39
C ALA A 521 -23.95 -20.97 13.92
N ILE A 522 -22.81 -20.30 13.69
CA ILE A 522 -22.23 -20.04 12.38
C ILE A 522 -20.96 -20.86 12.22
N LYS A 523 -20.83 -21.52 11.07
CA LYS A 523 -19.64 -22.28 10.71
C LYS A 523 -18.48 -21.36 10.41
N ILE A 524 -17.35 -21.68 11.02
CA ILE A 524 -16.05 -21.05 10.82
C ILE A 524 -15.11 -22.14 10.33
N ASP A 525 -14.74 -22.09 9.05
CA ASP A 525 -13.83 -23.06 8.47
C ASP A 525 -12.40 -22.90 9.04
N ALA A 526 -11.66 -24.01 9.14
CA ALA A 526 -10.29 -24.02 9.63
C ALA A 526 -9.39 -23.08 8.82
N ASN A 527 -8.48 -22.37 9.51
CA ASN A 527 -7.57 -21.34 8.97
C ASN A 527 -8.21 -20.11 8.30
N GLU A 528 -9.51 -20.10 8.03
CA GLU A 528 -10.18 -18.94 7.44
C GLU A 528 -10.40 -17.84 8.47
N VAL A 529 -10.49 -16.60 8.01
CA VAL A 529 -10.78 -15.44 8.86
C VAL A 529 -12.10 -14.84 8.39
N TYR A 530 -12.96 -14.52 9.35
CA TYR A 530 -14.27 -13.92 9.13
C TYR A 530 -14.34 -12.58 9.84
N LYS A 531 -14.93 -11.58 9.17
CA LYS A 531 -15.25 -10.28 9.75
C LYS A 531 -16.76 -10.19 9.94
N ILE A 532 -17.16 -9.96 11.19
CA ILE A 532 -18.54 -9.76 11.61
C ILE A 532 -18.72 -8.27 11.89
N THR A 533 -19.67 -7.65 11.21
CA THR A 533 -20.04 -6.25 11.42
C THR A 533 -21.49 -6.15 11.85
N ALA A 534 -21.79 -5.26 12.78
CA ALA A 534 -23.16 -4.95 13.20
C ALA A 534 -23.32 -3.42 13.31
N LYS A 535 -24.31 -2.86 12.62
CA LYS A 535 -24.64 -1.43 12.77
C LYS A 535 -25.46 -1.25 14.04
N TYR A 536 -25.13 -0.23 14.83
CA TYR A 536 -25.88 0.13 16.04
C TYR A 536 -26.12 1.63 16.15
N LYS A 537 -27.19 1.99 16.86
CA LYS A 537 -27.50 3.36 17.25
C LYS A 537 -28.08 3.38 18.65
N VAL A 538 -27.42 4.12 19.54
CA VAL A 538 -27.83 4.40 20.91
C VAL A 538 -28.91 5.47 20.92
N SER A 539 -30.06 5.15 21.54
CA SER A 539 -31.08 6.13 21.93
C SER A 539 -30.63 6.89 23.16
N GLU A 540 -30.33 6.15 24.21
CA GLU A 540 -29.81 6.69 25.46
C GLU A 540 -29.03 5.58 26.15
N VAL A 541 -27.81 5.83 26.61
CA VAL A 541 -27.09 4.90 27.51
C VAL A 541 -26.51 5.73 28.63
N THR A 542 -27.06 5.58 29.83
CA THR A 542 -26.65 6.34 31.02
C THR A 542 -25.63 5.57 31.86
N SER A 543 -25.67 4.24 31.84
CA SER A 543 -24.74 3.34 32.50
C SER A 543 -24.56 2.04 31.69
N GLY A 544 -23.43 1.35 31.87
CA GLY A 544 -23.06 0.18 31.06
C GLY A 544 -22.56 0.52 29.67
N ASN A 545 -22.41 -0.50 28.81
CA ASN A 545 -21.92 -0.42 27.42
C ASN A 545 -22.72 -1.35 26.51
N VAL A 546 -22.65 -1.10 25.21
CA VAL A 546 -23.10 -2.01 24.15
C VAL A 546 -21.91 -2.86 23.70
N TYR A 547 -22.13 -4.15 23.43
CA TYR A 547 -21.10 -5.09 22.99
C TYR A 547 -21.58 -6.00 21.86
N LEU A 548 -20.62 -6.46 21.05
CA LEU A 548 -20.73 -7.66 20.23
C LEU A 548 -19.81 -8.72 20.84
N THR A 549 -20.36 -9.88 21.18
CA THR A 549 -19.63 -10.95 21.86
C THR A 549 -19.60 -12.19 20.99
N VAL A 550 -18.44 -12.79 20.77
CA VAL A 550 -18.33 -14.05 20.01
C VAL A 550 -17.92 -15.17 20.96
N LYS A 551 -18.54 -16.33 20.79
CA LYS A 551 -18.32 -17.53 21.61
C LYS A 551 -18.22 -18.78 20.74
N GLU A 552 -17.18 -19.57 20.94
CA GLU A 552 -17.06 -20.91 20.37
C GLU A 552 -18.02 -21.90 21.06
N ASN A 553 -18.73 -22.71 20.29
CA ASN A 553 -19.62 -23.76 20.81
C ASN A 553 -18.89 -25.12 20.93
N ASN A 554 -19.60 -26.17 21.36
CA ASN A 554 -19.03 -27.50 21.56
C ASN A 554 -18.88 -28.35 20.28
N PHE A 555 -19.11 -27.77 19.10
CA PHE A 555 -19.16 -28.49 17.81
C PHE A 555 -17.89 -29.30 17.56
N VAL A 556 -16.71 -28.74 17.86
CA VAL A 556 -15.43 -29.42 17.63
C VAL A 556 -15.32 -30.71 18.45
N LEU A 557 -15.65 -30.69 19.74
CA LEU A 557 -15.61 -31.89 20.58
C LEU A 557 -16.59 -32.95 20.10
N GLU A 558 -17.82 -32.53 19.76
CA GLU A 558 -18.89 -33.45 19.35
C GLU A 558 -18.64 -34.07 17.97
N ASN A 559 -18.27 -33.26 16.98
CA ASN A 559 -18.10 -33.68 15.59
C ASN A 559 -16.83 -34.52 15.39
N TYR A 560 -15.72 -34.15 16.04
CA TYR A 560 -14.44 -34.87 15.90
C TYR A 560 -14.23 -35.94 16.99
N GLY A 561 -15.11 -36.01 18.00
CA GLY A 561 -15.04 -37.02 19.06
C GLY A 561 -13.85 -36.83 20.00
N LEU A 562 -13.47 -35.57 20.24
CA LEU A 562 -12.37 -35.18 21.11
C LEU A 562 -12.84 -35.00 22.56
N LYS A 563 -11.91 -35.10 23.50
CA LYS A 563 -12.14 -34.74 24.91
C LYS A 563 -11.71 -33.29 25.19
N GLU A 564 -12.23 -32.70 26.28
CA GLU A 564 -11.83 -31.34 26.72
C GLU A 564 -10.32 -31.19 26.97
N GLU A 565 -9.63 -32.28 27.30
CA GLU A 565 -8.17 -32.32 27.46
C GLU A 565 -7.40 -32.33 26.14
N GLU A 566 -8.07 -32.59 25.01
CA GLU A 566 -7.50 -32.71 23.66
C GLU A 566 -7.78 -31.47 22.80
N TYR A 567 -8.74 -30.62 23.20
CA TYR A 567 -9.07 -29.36 22.52
C TYR A 567 -9.46 -28.28 23.55
N TYR A 568 -8.68 -27.19 23.57
CA TYR A 568 -8.96 -26.04 24.43
C TYR A 568 -9.81 -25.03 23.67
N TYR A 569 -11.05 -24.83 24.11
CA TYR A 569 -11.92 -23.80 23.55
C TYR A 569 -11.28 -22.42 23.61
N ALA A 570 -11.37 -21.68 22.51
CA ALA A 570 -11.13 -20.26 22.56
C ALA A 570 -12.26 -19.61 23.36
N ASN A 571 -11.86 -18.97 24.44
CA ASN A 571 -12.77 -18.29 25.36
C ASN A 571 -13.63 -17.26 24.62
N ILE A 572 -14.87 -17.12 25.10
CA ILE A 572 -15.76 -16.00 24.80
C ILE A 572 -15.00 -14.67 24.81
N LYS A 573 -15.16 -13.86 23.77
CA LYS A 573 -14.54 -12.52 23.69
C LYS A 573 -15.58 -11.47 23.33
N ASN A 574 -15.57 -10.37 24.09
CA ASN A 574 -16.40 -9.20 23.85
C ASN A 574 -15.62 -8.20 23.00
N SER A 575 -16.34 -7.44 22.18
CA SER A 575 -15.81 -6.23 21.55
C SER A 575 -15.40 -5.21 22.61
N GLU A 576 -14.70 -4.17 22.19
CA GLU A 576 -14.67 -2.92 22.95
C GLU A 576 -16.10 -2.41 23.21
N GLY A 577 -16.33 -1.92 24.43
CA GLY A 577 -17.64 -1.43 24.85
C GLY A 577 -17.92 -0.04 24.30
N VAL A 578 -19.10 0.15 23.73
CA VAL A 578 -19.50 1.42 23.11
C VAL A 578 -20.71 2.04 23.82
N LYS A 579 -20.75 3.38 23.90
CA LYS A 579 -21.80 4.14 24.62
C LYS A 579 -22.42 5.29 23.84
N SER A 580 -21.91 5.57 22.64
CA SER A 580 -22.29 6.74 21.87
C SER A 580 -22.49 6.40 20.41
N ASN A 581 -23.30 7.20 19.73
CA ASN A 581 -23.52 7.12 18.29
C ASN A 581 -22.26 7.48 17.50
N GLY A 582 -22.22 7.05 16.24
CA GLY A 582 -21.26 7.54 15.27
C GLY A 582 -21.45 9.03 15.01
N THR A 583 -20.41 9.68 14.47
CA THR A 583 -20.44 11.12 14.13
C THR A 583 -20.83 11.37 12.67
N ASN A 584 -21.00 10.31 11.86
CA ASN A 584 -21.20 10.43 10.43
C ASN A 584 -22.69 10.59 10.06
N ALA A 585 -23.06 11.79 9.63
CA ALA A 585 -24.41 12.13 9.19
C ALA A 585 -24.86 11.36 7.94
N PHE A 586 -23.93 10.88 7.10
CA PHE A 586 -24.25 10.06 5.91
C PHE A 586 -24.72 8.64 6.27
N ASN A 587 -24.40 8.16 7.47
CA ASN A 587 -24.86 6.88 8.01
C ASN A 587 -25.98 7.05 9.05
N ASN A 588 -26.69 8.17 9.05
CA ASN A 588 -27.70 8.50 10.06
C ASN A 588 -27.17 8.37 11.50
N ASN A 589 -25.89 8.69 11.72
CA ASN A 589 -25.16 8.55 12.98
C ASN A 589 -25.13 7.12 13.56
N TYR A 590 -25.44 6.09 12.77
CA TYR A 590 -25.11 4.72 13.13
C TYR A 590 -23.59 4.58 13.20
N ALA A 591 -23.14 3.82 14.20
CA ALA A 591 -21.78 3.32 14.26
C ALA A 591 -21.79 1.82 13.95
N THR A 592 -20.62 1.28 13.62
CA THR A 592 -20.44 -0.14 13.33
C THR A 592 -19.56 -0.74 14.42
N ILE A 593 -19.98 -1.86 14.99
CA ILE A 593 -19.09 -2.74 15.75
C ILE A 593 -18.52 -3.74 14.76
N GLU A 594 -17.20 -3.84 14.72
CA GLU A 594 -16.45 -4.78 13.89
C GLU A 594 -15.74 -5.78 14.78
N PHE A 595 -15.82 -7.05 14.41
CA PHE A 595 -15.24 -8.16 15.17
C PHE A 595 -14.74 -9.24 14.22
N TYR A 596 -13.51 -9.69 14.41
CA TYR A 596 -12.86 -10.72 13.61
C TYR A 596 -12.86 -12.05 14.35
N VAL A 597 -13.08 -13.12 13.60
CA VAL A 597 -13.00 -14.50 14.08
C VAL A 597 -12.03 -15.24 13.16
N GLN A 598 -10.90 -15.67 13.71
CA GLN A 598 -9.95 -16.52 13.00
C GLN A 598 -10.23 -17.98 13.38
N GLY A 599 -10.54 -18.78 12.37
CA GLY A 599 -10.74 -20.22 12.49
C GLY A 599 -9.52 -20.93 13.06
N GLY A 600 -9.79 -22.05 13.73
CA GLY A 600 -8.73 -22.85 14.33
C GLY A 600 -7.84 -23.46 13.25
N PRO A 601 -6.62 -23.89 13.62
CA PRO A 601 -5.68 -24.42 12.64
C PRO A 601 -6.21 -25.71 12.00
N ARG A 602 -6.79 -26.62 12.80
CA ARG A 602 -7.07 -28.00 12.37
C ARG A 602 -8.52 -28.30 12.04
N TYR A 603 -9.44 -27.78 12.85
CA TYR A 603 -10.83 -28.20 12.87
C TYR A 603 -11.72 -27.06 12.42
N ASN A 604 -12.73 -27.36 11.60
CA ASN A 604 -13.83 -26.43 11.40
C ASN A 604 -14.57 -26.31 12.73
N SER A 605 -14.94 -25.09 13.08
CA SER A 605 -15.62 -24.78 14.32
C SER A 605 -16.95 -24.10 14.04
N GLU A 606 -17.73 -23.90 15.09
CA GLU A 606 -18.93 -23.11 15.05
C GLU A 606 -18.92 -22.09 16.19
N VAL A 607 -19.30 -20.85 15.86
CA VAL A 607 -19.39 -19.76 16.83
C VAL A 607 -20.81 -19.24 16.89
N THR A 608 -21.26 -18.85 18.08
CA THR A 608 -22.40 -17.96 18.23
C THR A 608 -21.87 -16.55 18.46
N PHE A 609 -22.64 -15.55 18.05
CA PHE A 609 -22.37 -14.18 18.45
C PHE A 609 -23.59 -13.57 19.11
N GLU A 610 -23.34 -12.66 20.04
CA GLU A 610 -24.35 -12.07 20.90
C GLU A 610 -24.25 -10.56 20.83
N LEU A 611 -25.37 -9.93 20.49
CA LEU A 611 -25.53 -8.49 20.62
C LEU A 611 -26.04 -8.20 22.02
N SER A 612 -25.37 -7.31 22.76
CA SER A 612 -25.72 -7.05 24.15
C SER A 612 -25.66 -5.60 24.56
N LEU A 613 -26.53 -5.25 25.52
CA LEU A 613 -26.52 -4.03 26.30
C LEU A 613 -26.20 -4.45 27.76
N GLY A 614 -24.99 -4.15 28.20
CA GLY A 614 -24.35 -4.80 29.35
C GLY A 614 -23.74 -6.15 28.99
N LYS A 615 -23.30 -6.90 29.99
CA LYS A 615 -22.86 -8.31 29.90
C LYS A 615 -23.19 -9.02 31.21
N ASP A 616 -23.01 -10.34 31.28
CA ASP A 616 -23.34 -11.17 32.45
C ASP A 616 -22.74 -10.67 33.78
N THR A 617 -21.65 -9.89 33.69
CA THR A 617 -20.91 -9.30 34.81
C THR A 617 -21.07 -7.78 34.95
N GLU A 618 -21.81 -7.12 34.05
CA GLU A 618 -21.99 -5.67 33.97
C GLU A 618 -23.43 -5.33 33.58
N THR A 619 -24.15 -4.65 34.47
CA THR A 619 -25.48 -4.13 34.16
C THR A 619 -25.41 -2.83 33.36
N ALA A 620 -26.47 -2.54 32.60
CA ALA A 620 -26.61 -1.33 31.81
C ALA A 620 -27.99 -0.68 32.03
N THR A 621 -28.05 0.63 31.76
CA THR A 621 -29.30 1.39 31.72
C THR A 621 -29.32 2.22 30.44
N GLY A 622 -30.32 1.98 29.60
CA GLY A 622 -30.43 2.64 28.31
C GLY A 622 -31.21 1.85 27.25
N CYS A 623 -31.13 2.29 26.00
CA CYS A 623 -31.69 1.65 24.84
C CYS A 623 -30.78 1.81 23.61
N VAL A 624 -30.62 0.72 22.88
CA VAL A 624 -29.85 0.63 21.62
C VAL A 624 -30.69 -0.09 20.57
N VAL A 625 -30.54 0.33 19.31
CA VAL A 625 -31.02 -0.42 18.15
C VAL A 625 -29.85 -1.01 17.36
N PHE A 626 -30.01 -2.24 16.91
CA PHE A 626 -29.10 -2.96 16.03
C PHE A 626 -29.75 -3.26 14.70
N ASP A 627 -28.93 -3.28 13.65
CA ASP A 627 -29.36 -3.55 12.29
C ASP A 627 -28.17 -4.00 11.41
N GLU A 628 -28.47 -4.54 10.22
CA GLU A 628 -27.53 -4.96 9.18
C GLU A 628 -26.30 -5.70 9.69
N ILE A 629 -26.49 -6.90 10.21
CA ILE A 629 -25.35 -7.74 10.60
C ILE A 629 -24.80 -8.39 9.33
N LYS A 630 -23.50 -8.21 9.08
CA LYS A 630 -22.82 -8.80 7.93
C LYS A 630 -21.67 -9.67 8.38
N ILE A 631 -21.50 -10.79 7.68
CA ILE A 631 -20.39 -11.71 7.85
C ILE A 631 -19.73 -11.85 6.49
N GLU A 632 -18.44 -11.56 6.43
CA GLU A 632 -17.63 -11.64 5.22
C GLU A 632 -16.29 -12.31 5.50
N LYS A 633 -15.65 -12.87 4.48
CA LYS A 633 -14.28 -13.35 4.59
C LYS A 633 -13.34 -12.16 4.77
N ALA A 634 -12.27 -12.37 5.53
CA ALA A 634 -11.22 -11.38 5.76
C ALA A 634 -9.84 -12.03 5.64
N THR A 635 -8.83 -11.21 5.42
CA THR A 635 -7.44 -11.64 5.28
C THR A 635 -6.78 -11.79 6.65
N SER A 636 -5.65 -12.52 6.70
CA SER A 636 -4.83 -12.58 7.92
C SER A 636 -4.27 -11.21 8.30
N ALA A 637 -3.98 -10.34 7.34
CA ALA A 637 -3.48 -8.99 7.59
C ALA A 637 -4.54 -8.13 8.30
N GLU A 638 -5.80 -8.17 7.86
CA GLU A 638 -6.89 -7.46 8.53
C GLU A 638 -7.12 -7.96 9.95
N ALA A 639 -7.06 -9.28 10.18
CA ALA A 639 -7.16 -9.84 11.53
C ALA A 639 -5.98 -9.45 12.43
N ASP A 640 -4.74 -9.47 11.91
CA ASP A 640 -3.54 -9.10 12.67
C ASP A 640 -3.57 -7.61 13.10
N GLU A 641 -4.27 -6.74 12.36
CA GLU A 641 -4.49 -5.32 12.69
C GLU A 641 -5.74 -5.07 13.57
N ALA A 642 -6.63 -6.06 13.72
CA ALA A 642 -7.90 -5.88 14.40
C ALA A 642 -7.77 -5.79 15.94
N THR A 643 -8.48 -4.83 16.53
CA THR A 643 -8.58 -4.73 18.01
C THR A 643 -9.48 -5.83 18.59
N ASN A 644 -10.57 -6.13 17.89
CA ASN A 644 -11.57 -7.13 18.27
C ASN A 644 -11.35 -8.45 17.51
N LEU A 645 -10.42 -9.29 17.94
CA LEU A 645 -10.13 -10.59 17.31
C LEU A 645 -10.31 -11.78 18.26
N LEU A 646 -11.10 -12.79 17.88
CA LEU A 646 -11.12 -14.11 18.52
C LEU A 646 -10.39 -15.13 17.64
N VAL A 647 -9.31 -15.71 18.15
CA VAL A 647 -8.59 -16.81 17.47
C VAL A 647 -9.02 -18.13 18.08
N LEU A 648 -9.64 -19.01 17.28
CA LEU A 648 -10.12 -20.32 17.71
C LEU A 648 -8.93 -21.28 17.92
N ALA A 649 -8.95 -22.03 19.03
CA ALA A 649 -7.92 -22.97 19.53
C ALA A 649 -6.51 -22.86 18.93
N SER A 650 -5.68 -21.97 19.48
CA SER A 650 -4.32 -21.68 18.98
C SER A 650 -3.18 -22.49 19.60
N THR A 651 -3.46 -23.59 20.31
CA THR A 651 -2.39 -24.37 20.99
C THR A 651 -1.53 -25.14 19.99
N THR A 652 -0.63 -24.44 19.31
CA THR A 652 0.52 -25.03 18.65
C THR A 652 1.57 -25.28 19.73
N LYS A 653 1.91 -26.55 19.96
CA LYS A 653 3.12 -26.88 20.72
C LYS A 653 4.28 -26.20 19.99
N THR A 654 4.99 -25.28 20.64
CA THR A 654 6.16 -24.64 20.06
C THR A 654 7.22 -25.70 19.80
N THR A 655 7.39 -26.05 18.52
CA THR A 655 8.47 -26.91 18.02
C THR A 655 9.71 -26.04 17.77
N LYS A 656 10.91 -26.61 17.90
CA LYS A 656 12.16 -25.89 17.55
C LYS A 656 12.16 -25.49 16.07
N VAL A 657 11.65 -26.35 15.19
CA VAL A 657 11.36 -25.97 13.80
C VAL A 657 10.07 -25.16 13.78
N LEU A 658 10.16 -23.86 13.53
CA LEU A 658 9.00 -22.97 13.51
C LEU A 658 7.98 -23.44 12.47
N ASN A 659 6.72 -23.55 12.91
CA ASN A 659 5.59 -24.02 12.09
C ASN A 659 5.87 -25.33 11.32
N GLY A 660 6.67 -26.25 11.90
CA GLY A 660 7.01 -27.52 11.24
C GLY A 660 5.83 -28.48 11.03
N ASN A 661 4.70 -28.22 11.67
CA ASN A 661 3.43 -28.95 11.53
C ASN A 661 2.43 -28.22 10.61
N PHE A 662 2.85 -27.11 9.99
CA PHE A 662 2.06 -26.32 9.03
C PHE A 662 0.67 -25.88 9.52
N ASN A 663 0.50 -25.72 10.83
CA ASN A 663 -0.77 -25.28 11.43
C ASN A 663 -0.95 -23.76 11.40
N ASN A 664 0.10 -22.99 11.12
CA ASN A 664 0.02 -21.54 10.97
C ASN A 664 0.15 -21.14 9.50
N VAL A 665 -0.85 -20.45 8.97
CA VAL A 665 -0.90 -20.04 7.57
C VAL A 665 -1.23 -18.56 7.42
N THR A 666 -1.08 -18.05 6.21
CA THR A 666 -1.50 -16.70 5.82
C THR A 666 -2.61 -16.80 4.78
N VAL A 667 -3.72 -16.10 5.05
CA VAL A 667 -4.86 -15.92 4.14
C VAL A 667 -4.74 -14.55 3.48
N ASP A 668 -4.62 -14.54 2.15
CA ASP A 668 -4.57 -13.32 1.34
C ASP A 668 -5.96 -12.96 0.79
N ASP A 669 -6.01 -11.87 0.02
CA ASP A 669 -7.22 -11.33 -0.62
C ASP A 669 -7.81 -12.23 -1.70
N THR A 670 -7.07 -13.24 -2.16
CA THR A 670 -7.57 -14.22 -3.14
C THR A 670 -8.38 -15.32 -2.47
N PHE A 671 -8.20 -15.54 -1.17
CA PHE A 671 -8.83 -16.61 -0.38
C PHE A 671 -8.68 -18.02 -0.97
N ASN A 672 -7.68 -18.22 -1.84
CA ASN A 672 -7.49 -19.47 -2.56
C ASN A 672 -6.57 -20.41 -1.79
N TYR A 673 -6.83 -21.70 -1.96
CA TYR A 673 -5.95 -22.76 -1.48
C TYR A 673 -5.06 -23.27 -2.62
N PRO A 674 -3.83 -23.75 -2.33
CA PRO A 674 -3.25 -23.92 -0.99
C PRO A 674 -2.79 -22.59 -0.36
N LEU A 675 -2.89 -22.48 0.97
CA LEU A 675 -2.55 -21.25 1.71
C LEU A 675 -1.04 -21.14 1.97
N ALA A 676 -0.50 -19.91 2.04
CA ALA A 676 0.92 -19.74 2.30
C ALA A 676 1.29 -20.13 3.75
N PRO A 677 2.28 -21.01 3.99
CA PRO A 677 2.73 -21.35 5.34
C PRO A 677 3.47 -20.16 6.00
N LYS A 678 3.17 -19.83 7.26
CA LYS A 678 4.02 -18.90 8.03
C LYS A 678 5.37 -19.56 8.34
N ASN A 679 6.46 -18.79 8.40
CA ASN A 679 7.84 -19.26 8.66
C ASN A 679 8.44 -20.23 7.63
N TRP A 680 7.83 -20.35 6.46
CA TRP A 680 8.34 -21.14 5.35
C TRP A 680 8.16 -20.35 4.06
N THR A 681 9.19 -20.34 3.22
CA THR A 681 9.18 -19.66 1.93
C THR A 681 9.13 -20.69 0.80
N ILE A 682 8.21 -20.50 -0.15
CA ILE A 682 8.10 -21.34 -1.34
C ILE A 682 8.56 -20.53 -2.56
N THR A 683 9.46 -21.11 -3.34
CA THR A 683 9.92 -20.60 -4.64
C THR A 683 9.60 -21.63 -5.72
N GLN A 684 9.22 -21.16 -6.91
CA GLN A 684 8.69 -22.02 -7.97
C GLN A 684 9.13 -21.55 -9.37
N GLY A 685 9.19 -22.50 -10.31
CA GLY A 685 9.47 -22.22 -11.72
C GLY A 685 8.26 -21.73 -12.51
N ASN A 686 8.45 -21.45 -13.81
CA ASN A 686 7.41 -20.89 -14.71
C ASN A 686 6.30 -21.89 -15.12
N GLY A 687 6.20 -23.04 -14.47
CA GLY A 687 5.18 -24.06 -14.76
C GLY A 687 3.85 -23.79 -14.05
N ILE A 688 2.88 -24.69 -14.26
CA ILE A 688 1.64 -24.71 -13.48
C ILE A 688 1.95 -25.44 -12.17
N THR A 689 2.21 -24.65 -11.13
CA THR A 689 2.65 -25.13 -9.82
C THR A 689 1.70 -24.68 -8.71
N PHE A 690 1.52 -25.54 -7.73
CA PHE A 690 0.75 -25.26 -6.52
C PHE A 690 1.59 -25.61 -5.32
N GLY A 691 1.91 -24.62 -4.50
CA GLY A 691 2.74 -24.76 -3.31
C GLY A 691 2.06 -24.07 -2.13
N GLY A 692 1.83 -24.81 -1.05
CA GLY A 692 1.25 -24.25 0.17
C GLY A 692 0.58 -25.30 1.05
N VAL A 693 -0.13 -24.84 2.07
CA VAL A 693 -0.79 -25.67 3.07
C VAL A 693 -2.21 -26.00 2.64
N ILE A 694 -2.56 -27.29 2.79
CA ILE A 694 -3.93 -27.80 2.60
C ILE A 694 -4.37 -28.55 3.84
N ASN A 695 -5.67 -28.50 4.13
CA ASN A 695 -6.26 -29.31 5.18
C ASN A 695 -6.72 -30.67 4.63
N THR A 696 -6.41 -31.74 5.34
CA THR A 696 -6.70 -33.11 4.91
C THR A 696 -8.11 -33.58 5.25
N GLU A 697 -8.94 -32.81 5.94
CA GLU A 697 -10.34 -33.16 6.21
C GLU A 697 -11.11 -33.45 4.91
N THR A 698 -11.88 -34.55 4.87
CA THR A 698 -12.57 -34.95 3.62
C THR A 698 -13.59 -33.92 3.16
N ALA A 699 -14.39 -33.36 4.09
CA ALA A 699 -15.39 -32.35 3.76
C ALA A 699 -14.74 -31.10 3.14
N GLN A 700 -13.63 -30.63 3.71
CA GLN A 700 -12.88 -29.49 3.18
C GLN A 700 -12.26 -29.83 1.81
N TYR A 701 -11.67 -31.02 1.67
CA TYR A 701 -11.08 -31.46 0.41
C TYR A 701 -12.13 -31.59 -0.72
N ASP A 702 -13.34 -32.03 -0.41
CA ASP A 702 -14.43 -32.11 -1.37
C ASP A 702 -14.98 -30.73 -1.77
N LYS A 703 -14.92 -29.72 -0.88
CA LYS A 703 -15.16 -28.31 -1.26
C LYS A 703 -14.16 -27.85 -2.33
N TYR A 704 -12.87 -28.17 -2.18
CA TYR A 704 -11.85 -27.80 -3.17
C TYR A 704 -12.13 -28.44 -4.55
N LYS A 705 -12.57 -29.71 -4.58
CA LYS A 705 -12.99 -30.37 -5.83
C LYS A 705 -14.23 -29.72 -6.45
N ALA A 706 -15.19 -29.30 -5.63
CA ALA A 706 -16.36 -28.58 -6.10
C ALA A 706 -15.96 -27.23 -6.72
N GLN A 707 -15.03 -26.50 -6.10
CA GLN A 707 -14.47 -25.26 -6.64
C GLN A 707 -13.72 -25.48 -7.96
N TYR A 708 -12.93 -26.55 -8.07
CA TYR A 708 -12.34 -26.95 -9.34
C TYR A 708 -13.41 -27.14 -10.44
N THR A 709 -14.49 -27.84 -10.12
CA THR A 709 -15.59 -28.13 -11.06
C THR A 709 -16.32 -26.84 -11.47
N ALA A 710 -16.57 -25.93 -10.52
CA ALA A 710 -17.20 -24.63 -10.77
C ALA A 710 -16.36 -23.74 -11.69
N ASN A 711 -15.04 -23.86 -11.62
CA ASN A 711 -14.08 -23.10 -12.43
C ASN A 711 -13.58 -23.87 -13.67
N SER A 712 -14.24 -24.97 -14.05
CA SER A 712 -13.81 -25.84 -15.17
C SER A 712 -13.84 -25.19 -16.56
N THR A 713 -14.46 -24.02 -16.70
CA THR A 713 -14.46 -23.22 -17.94
C THR A 713 -13.22 -22.35 -18.10
N LEU A 714 -12.46 -22.12 -17.01
CA LEU A 714 -11.19 -21.40 -17.07
C LEU A 714 -10.10 -22.29 -17.69
N PRO A 715 -9.11 -21.72 -18.40
CA PRO A 715 -7.90 -22.45 -18.77
C PRO A 715 -7.21 -23.03 -17.53
N ASP A 716 -6.57 -24.20 -17.66
CA ASP A 716 -5.89 -24.89 -16.55
C ASP A 716 -4.90 -24.00 -15.78
N ALA A 717 -4.20 -23.11 -16.49
CA ALA A 717 -3.24 -22.17 -15.89
C ALA A 717 -3.91 -21.06 -15.04
N GLU A 718 -5.21 -20.85 -15.19
CA GLU A 718 -6.00 -19.83 -14.49
C GLU A 718 -6.91 -20.44 -13.41
N ASN A 719 -7.02 -21.76 -13.31
CA ASN A 719 -7.84 -22.43 -12.31
C ASN A 719 -7.05 -22.69 -11.00
N PRO A 720 -7.33 -21.97 -9.90
CA PRO A 720 -6.55 -22.08 -8.67
C PRO A 720 -6.76 -23.41 -7.94
N TYR A 721 -7.78 -24.19 -8.31
CA TYR A 721 -8.13 -25.46 -7.67
C TYR A 721 -7.75 -26.68 -8.52
N LEU A 722 -6.97 -26.52 -9.60
CA LEU A 722 -6.56 -27.65 -10.45
C LEU A 722 -5.88 -28.77 -9.64
N TRP A 723 -5.09 -28.43 -8.63
CA TRP A 723 -4.46 -29.38 -7.69
C TRP A 723 -5.45 -30.29 -6.95
N ALA A 724 -6.69 -29.87 -6.77
CA ALA A 724 -7.73 -30.67 -6.10
C ALA A 724 -8.17 -31.89 -6.94
N THR A 725 -7.72 -32.00 -8.19
CA THR A 725 -7.90 -33.21 -9.01
C THR A 725 -7.13 -34.42 -8.46
N TYR A 726 -6.07 -34.21 -7.68
CA TYR A 726 -5.39 -35.27 -6.97
C TYR A 726 -6.26 -35.83 -5.83
N LYS A 727 -6.05 -37.09 -5.47
CA LYS A 727 -6.74 -37.70 -4.31
C LYS A 727 -6.20 -37.08 -3.02
N ASN A 728 -7.10 -36.86 -2.06
CA ASN A 728 -6.74 -36.46 -0.70
C ASN A 728 -5.57 -37.32 -0.17
N PRO A 729 -4.43 -36.71 0.18
CA PRO A 729 -3.22 -37.43 0.59
C PRO A 729 -3.35 -38.12 1.95
N GLY A 730 -4.35 -37.76 2.76
CA GLY A 730 -4.53 -38.27 4.12
C GLY A 730 -3.49 -37.74 5.10
N ASN A 731 -3.68 -38.02 6.39
CA ASN A 731 -2.71 -37.63 7.43
C ASN A 731 -1.51 -38.61 7.50
N PRO A 732 -0.35 -38.16 8.03
CA PRO A 732 0.84 -39.01 8.21
C PRO A 732 0.62 -40.25 9.11
N LEU A 733 -0.37 -40.19 10.00
CA LEU A 733 -0.73 -41.30 10.89
C LEU A 733 -1.56 -42.40 10.22
N ASN A 734 -1.86 -42.27 8.91
CA ASN A 734 -2.74 -43.18 8.16
C ASN A 734 -4.11 -43.43 8.82
N LYS A 735 -4.60 -42.47 9.62
CA LYS A 735 -5.93 -42.49 10.23
C LYS A 735 -6.93 -41.83 9.29
N THR A 736 -8.21 -42.17 9.44
CA THR A 736 -9.30 -41.50 8.70
C THR A 736 -9.23 -39.99 8.92
N THR A 737 -9.22 -39.24 7.84
CA THR A 737 -9.09 -37.77 7.81
C THR A 737 -10.24 -37.05 8.50
N ASP A 738 -11.41 -37.67 8.60
CA ASP A 738 -12.62 -37.03 9.15
C ASP A 738 -12.56 -36.80 10.67
N LYS A 739 -11.82 -37.64 11.39
CA LYS A 739 -11.72 -37.56 12.86
C LYS A 739 -10.39 -37.00 13.35
N ASN A 740 -9.42 -36.90 12.46
CA ASN A 740 -8.10 -36.37 12.78
C ASN A 740 -7.51 -35.69 11.54
N PRO A 741 -8.13 -34.59 11.07
CA PRO A 741 -7.54 -33.79 10.01
C PRO A 741 -6.22 -33.18 10.49
N GLU A 742 -5.29 -33.07 9.55
CA GLU A 742 -4.02 -32.37 9.69
C GLU A 742 -3.86 -31.38 8.55
N ASN A 743 -3.12 -30.30 8.83
CA ASN A 743 -2.61 -29.41 7.81
C ASN A 743 -1.27 -29.95 7.31
N ILE A 744 -1.10 -29.99 5.99
CA ILE A 744 0.13 -30.50 5.38
C ILE A 744 0.61 -29.51 4.33
N LEU A 745 1.92 -29.41 4.18
CA LEU A 745 2.51 -28.66 3.08
C LEU A 745 2.48 -29.52 1.81
N MET A 746 1.87 -28.99 0.76
CA MET A 746 1.81 -29.57 -0.58
C MET A 746 2.73 -28.81 -1.53
N LEU A 747 3.47 -29.55 -2.36
CA LEU A 747 4.20 -29.05 -3.51
C LEU A 747 3.77 -29.89 -4.72
N THR A 748 3.11 -29.28 -5.71
CA THR A 748 2.58 -29.97 -6.90
C THR A 748 2.97 -29.26 -8.19
N ASN A 749 3.58 -30.00 -9.12
CA ASN A 749 3.91 -29.57 -10.48
C ASN A 749 3.03 -30.34 -11.47
N PHE A 750 2.09 -29.68 -12.15
CA PHE A 750 1.24 -30.31 -13.17
C PHE A 750 1.96 -30.54 -14.50
N ASN A 751 2.88 -29.65 -14.85
CA ASN A 751 3.79 -29.78 -15.97
C ASN A 751 5.24 -29.74 -15.47
N SER A 752 6.20 -30.03 -16.35
CA SER A 752 7.61 -30.05 -15.98
C SER A 752 8.03 -28.69 -15.41
N SER A 753 8.22 -28.65 -14.10
CA SER A 753 8.61 -27.46 -13.35
C SER A 753 9.47 -27.87 -12.15
N TRP A 754 9.77 -26.90 -11.29
CA TRP A 754 10.43 -27.15 -10.01
C TRP A 754 9.78 -26.29 -8.92
N GLN A 755 9.85 -26.78 -7.68
CA GLN A 755 9.46 -26.03 -6.49
C GLN A 755 10.46 -26.29 -5.37
N LYS A 756 10.71 -25.27 -4.56
CA LYS A 756 11.57 -25.33 -3.38
C LYS A 756 10.89 -24.65 -2.22
N THR A 757 10.71 -25.38 -1.13
CA THR A 757 10.28 -24.82 0.16
C THR A 757 11.47 -24.75 1.10
N THR A 758 11.58 -23.68 1.88
CA THR A 758 12.67 -23.44 2.82
C THR A 758 12.11 -22.91 4.13
N SER A 759 12.51 -23.52 5.26
CA SER A 759 12.11 -23.05 6.59
C SER A 759 12.85 -21.77 6.97
N ASP A 760 12.30 -21.01 7.91
CA ASP A 760 13.09 -20.04 8.67
C ASP A 760 14.22 -20.75 9.43
N GLN A 761 15.24 -19.98 9.83
CA GLN A 761 16.32 -20.46 10.68
C GLN A 761 15.79 -20.85 12.08
N PHE A 762 16.33 -21.93 12.64
CA PHE A 762 16.02 -22.36 14.01
C PHE A 762 17.29 -22.75 14.78
N ASP A 763 17.26 -22.51 16.09
CA ASP A 763 18.42 -22.58 16.95
C ASP A 763 18.81 -24.02 17.36
N ILE A 764 20.12 -24.25 17.44
CA ILE A 764 20.78 -25.43 18.00
C ILE A 764 21.82 -25.01 19.03
N SER A 765 22.12 -25.88 19.99
CA SER A 765 23.15 -25.63 20.99
C SER A 765 24.47 -26.28 20.57
N ALA A 766 25.58 -25.63 20.95
CA ALA A 766 26.94 -26.15 20.77
C ALA A 766 27.14 -27.52 21.43
N ASN A 767 27.96 -28.37 20.79
CA ASN A 767 28.39 -29.69 21.27
C ASN A 767 27.25 -30.69 21.61
N GLN A 768 26.05 -30.47 21.11
CA GLN A 768 24.87 -31.32 21.34
C GLN A 768 24.58 -32.24 20.16
N ALA A 769 23.81 -33.30 20.44
CA ALA A 769 23.31 -34.21 19.42
C ALA A 769 21.80 -34.00 19.21
N TYR A 770 21.36 -34.00 17.96
CA TYR A 770 19.98 -33.80 17.56
C TYR A 770 19.49 -34.85 16.58
N MET A 771 18.18 -35.05 16.56
CA MET A 771 17.47 -35.78 15.53
C MET A 771 16.43 -34.85 14.91
N LEU A 772 16.61 -34.53 13.62
CA LEU A 772 15.60 -33.89 12.80
C LEU A 772 14.79 -34.98 12.11
N ALA A 773 13.47 -34.99 12.34
CA ALA A 773 12.54 -35.92 11.71
C ALA A 773 11.39 -35.17 11.04
N PHE A 774 10.87 -35.75 9.96
CA PHE A 774 9.65 -35.26 9.30
C PHE A 774 8.97 -36.37 8.50
N ASP A 775 7.68 -36.19 8.27
CA ASP A 775 6.88 -37.10 7.46
C ASP A 775 6.74 -36.57 6.03
N TYR A 776 6.80 -37.48 5.05
CA TYR A 776 6.69 -37.13 3.65
C TYR A 776 5.96 -38.19 2.84
N LYS A 777 5.32 -37.74 1.76
CA LYS A 777 4.66 -38.58 0.77
C LYS A 777 4.88 -38.02 -0.63
N THR A 778 5.42 -38.83 -1.55
CA THR A 778 5.59 -38.46 -2.97
C THR A 778 4.67 -39.31 -3.84
N PHE A 779 4.02 -38.69 -4.82
CA PHE A 779 3.24 -39.36 -5.85
C PHE A 779 4.06 -39.49 -7.13
N SER A 780 3.75 -40.50 -7.96
CA SER A 780 4.34 -40.71 -9.29
C SER A 780 5.81 -41.20 -9.34
N ASN A 781 6.33 -41.78 -8.24
CA ASN A 781 7.75 -42.20 -8.08
C ASN A 781 8.78 -41.05 -8.15
N GLU A 782 8.34 -39.79 -8.14
CA GLU A 782 9.26 -38.66 -8.13
C GLU A 782 10.03 -38.58 -6.80
N ASN A 783 11.28 -38.16 -6.91
CA ASN A 783 12.15 -37.92 -5.77
C ASN A 783 12.00 -36.46 -5.32
N ILE A 784 11.97 -36.25 -4.01
CA ILE A 784 12.24 -34.93 -3.42
C ILE A 784 13.68 -34.89 -2.95
N THR A 785 14.34 -33.74 -3.09
CA THR A 785 15.67 -33.51 -2.54
C THR A 785 15.54 -32.82 -1.19
N VAL A 786 16.09 -33.44 -0.15
CA VAL A 786 16.15 -32.89 1.20
C VAL A 786 17.52 -32.29 1.41
N SER A 787 17.57 -31.02 1.79
CA SER A 787 18.82 -30.34 2.13
C SER A 787 18.73 -29.69 3.52
N VAL A 788 19.83 -29.77 4.28
CA VAL A 788 19.99 -29.04 5.55
C VAL A 788 21.17 -28.09 5.41
N TYR A 789 20.99 -26.85 5.85
CA TYR A 789 22.00 -25.81 5.80
C TYR A 789 22.34 -25.34 7.22
N GLY A 790 23.61 -25.02 7.45
CA GLY A 790 24.06 -24.29 8.64
C GLY A 790 23.83 -22.78 8.50
N SER A 791 23.98 -22.04 9.60
CA SER A 791 23.92 -20.57 9.63
C SER A 791 24.87 -19.89 8.65
N ASP A 792 26.04 -20.46 8.42
CA ASP A 792 27.03 -20.00 7.45
C ASP A 792 26.60 -20.18 5.97
N GLY A 793 25.45 -20.81 5.72
CA GLY A 793 24.94 -21.12 4.39
C GLY A 793 25.52 -22.40 3.79
N PHE A 794 26.35 -23.15 4.51
CA PHE A 794 26.88 -24.43 4.04
C PHE A 794 25.80 -25.49 3.96
N LYS A 795 25.76 -26.21 2.84
CA LYS A 795 24.93 -27.40 2.71
C LYS A 795 25.57 -28.54 3.50
N LEU A 796 24.96 -28.94 4.60
CA LEU A 796 25.45 -29.97 5.52
C LEU A 796 24.99 -31.37 5.12
N TYR A 797 23.83 -31.46 4.49
CA TYR A 797 23.21 -32.71 4.09
C TYR A 797 22.45 -32.51 2.78
N GLU A 798 22.48 -33.52 1.91
CA GLU A 798 21.67 -33.59 0.70
C GLU A 798 21.31 -35.03 0.39
N LYS A 799 20.03 -35.30 0.11
CA LYS A 799 19.60 -36.63 -0.36
C LYS A 799 18.30 -36.58 -1.14
N GLU A 800 18.25 -37.32 -2.25
CA GLU A 800 16.99 -37.63 -2.94
C GLU A 800 16.25 -38.77 -2.21
N ILE A 801 14.99 -38.56 -1.84
CA ILE A 801 14.12 -39.56 -1.18
C ILE A 801 12.77 -39.68 -1.90
N THR A 802 12.17 -40.87 -1.82
CA THR A 802 10.85 -41.15 -2.40
C THR A 802 10.03 -42.11 -1.54
N SER A 803 8.73 -41.85 -1.48
CA SER A 803 7.81 -42.58 -0.63
C SER A 803 7.01 -43.65 -1.38
N GLY A 804 6.90 -43.54 -2.71
CA GLY A 804 6.14 -44.48 -3.54
C GLY A 804 4.63 -44.44 -3.28
N GLY A 805 4.08 -43.27 -2.92
CA GLY A 805 2.64 -43.07 -2.72
C GLY A 805 2.10 -43.34 -1.32
N SER A 806 2.97 -43.64 -0.35
CA SER A 806 2.61 -43.84 1.08
C SER A 806 3.35 -42.87 1.98
N TRP A 807 2.79 -42.49 3.12
CA TRP A 807 3.52 -41.68 4.11
C TRP A 807 4.71 -42.45 4.68
N LYS A 808 5.87 -41.81 4.73
CA LYS A 808 7.10 -42.32 5.36
C LYS A 808 7.69 -41.24 6.26
N ASN A 809 8.47 -41.66 7.25
CA ASN A 809 9.25 -40.76 8.10
C ASN A 809 10.71 -40.75 7.63
N HIS A 810 11.32 -39.58 7.50
CA HIS A 810 12.75 -39.41 7.23
C HIS A 810 13.45 -38.83 8.45
N GLN A 811 14.65 -39.31 8.76
CA GLN A 811 15.40 -38.94 9.96
C GLN A 811 16.81 -38.52 9.57
N ILE A 812 17.29 -37.45 10.19
CA ILE A 812 18.65 -36.93 10.06
C ILE A 812 19.21 -36.74 11.47
N TYR A 813 20.30 -37.43 11.79
CA TYR A 813 21.00 -37.29 13.06
C TYR A 813 22.15 -36.31 12.89
N LEU A 814 22.24 -35.32 13.78
CA LEU A 814 23.21 -34.24 13.72
C LEU A 814 24.01 -34.19 15.01
N LYS A 815 25.33 -34.00 14.92
CA LYS A 815 26.19 -33.65 16.05
C LYS A 815 26.79 -32.27 15.78
N THR A 816 26.58 -31.33 16.70
CA THR A 816 27.04 -29.95 16.58
C THR A 816 28.42 -29.75 17.22
N PHE A 817 29.15 -28.75 16.74
CA PHE A 817 30.41 -28.25 17.31
C PHE A 817 30.17 -26.85 17.93
N GLU A 818 31.20 -26.27 18.53
CA GLU A 818 31.12 -24.97 19.22
C GLU A 818 30.60 -23.81 18.34
N GLY A 819 30.85 -23.83 17.03
CA GLY A 819 30.47 -22.73 16.11
C GLY A 819 29.11 -22.88 15.40
N ALA A 820 28.35 -23.95 15.65
CA ALA A 820 27.04 -24.14 15.00
C ALA A 820 25.91 -23.61 15.89
N ASP A 821 25.24 -22.55 15.46
CA ASP A 821 24.17 -21.88 16.20
C ASP A 821 22.77 -22.11 15.60
N LYS A 822 22.65 -22.18 14.27
CA LYS A 822 21.36 -22.29 13.57
C LYS A 822 21.37 -23.23 12.39
N LEU A 823 20.20 -23.78 12.09
CA LEU A 823 19.95 -24.63 10.94
C LEU A 823 18.77 -24.12 10.11
N THR A 824 18.78 -24.48 8.83
CA THR A 824 17.66 -24.29 7.90
C THR A 824 17.40 -25.59 7.14
N VAL A 825 16.13 -25.93 6.91
CA VAL A 825 15.72 -27.10 6.12
C VAL A 825 15.13 -26.63 4.80
N SER A 826 15.51 -27.32 3.72
CA SER A 826 14.96 -27.08 2.39
C SER A 826 14.52 -28.39 1.76
N ILE A 827 13.35 -28.38 1.11
CA ILE A 827 12.84 -29.50 0.32
C ILE A 827 12.59 -29.02 -1.10
N GLU A 828 13.11 -29.75 -2.08
CA GLU A 828 12.98 -29.44 -3.51
C GLU A 828 12.24 -30.55 -4.24
N LEU A 829 11.21 -30.20 -5.02
CA LEU A 829 10.52 -31.06 -5.97
C LEU A 829 10.95 -30.65 -7.38
N GLY A 830 11.97 -31.34 -7.90
CA GLY A 830 12.69 -30.93 -9.12
C GLY A 830 13.63 -29.75 -8.87
N THR A 831 14.44 -29.42 -9.87
CA THR A 831 15.36 -28.27 -9.87
C THR A 831 15.29 -27.54 -11.19
N GLU A 832 15.84 -26.32 -11.29
CA GLU A 832 15.95 -25.59 -12.55
C GLU A 832 16.58 -26.41 -13.68
N LYS A 833 17.55 -27.28 -13.35
CA LYS A 833 18.25 -28.15 -14.30
C LYS A 833 17.52 -29.46 -14.59
N LYS A 834 16.66 -29.91 -13.66
CA LYS A 834 15.94 -31.19 -13.71
C LYS A 834 14.51 -30.98 -13.23
N MET A 835 13.69 -30.44 -14.12
CA MET A 835 12.27 -30.20 -13.87
C MET A 835 11.48 -31.51 -13.86
N VAL A 836 10.47 -31.60 -12.98
CA VAL A 836 9.67 -32.83 -12.76
C VAL A 836 8.17 -32.52 -12.76
N VAL A 837 7.35 -33.56 -12.98
CA VAL A 837 5.88 -33.54 -12.89
C VAL A 837 5.47 -34.45 -11.74
N GLY A 838 4.72 -33.95 -10.77
CA GLY A 838 4.30 -34.76 -9.62
C GLY A 838 3.92 -33.94 -8.40
N SER A 839 3.64 -34.62 -7.30
CA SER A 839 3.24 -34.01 -6.03
C SER A 839 4.03 -34.59 -4.87
N ALA A 840 4.42 -33.73 -3.94
CA ALA A 840 4.99 -34.07 -2.65
C ALA A 840 4.18 -33.42 -1.53
N TYR A 841 4.01 -34.17 -0.44
CA TYR A 841 3.33 -33.73 0.77
C TYR A 841 4.26 -33.91 1.96
N LEU A 842 4.31 -32.92 2.84
CA LEU A 842 5.25 -32.82 3.94
C LEU A 842 4.53 -32.41 5.22
N ASP A 843 4.94 -32.96 6.36
CA ASP A 843 4.38 -32.63 7.67
C ASP A 843 5.36 -32.99 8.81
N ASN A 844 5.07 -32.51 10.04
CA ASN A 844 5.74 -32.89 11.29
C ASN A 844 7.26 -32.71 11.32
N PHE A 845 7.78 -31.58 10.85
CA PHE A 845 9.18 -31.24 11.07
C PHE A 845 9.46 -31.00 12.56
N GLU A 846 10.21 -31.90 13.18
CA GLU A 846 10.55 -31.85 14.59
C GLU A 846 12.06 -32.03 14.78
N LEU A 847 12.65 -31.15 15.59
CA LEU A 847 14.04 -31.25 16.02
C LEU A 847 14.06 -31.63 17.50
N THR A 848 14.52 -32.84 17.78
CA THR A 848 14.61 -33.40 19.14
C THR A 848 16.07 -33.50 19.57
N GLU A 849 16.39 -33.03 20.77
CA GLU A 849 17.70 -33.25 21.39
C GLU A 849 17.82 -34.70 21.85
N ILE A 850 18.95 -35.34 21.55
CA ILE A 850 19.21 -36.74 21.86
C ILE A 850 20.52 -36.87 22.62
N ALA A 851 20.69 -37.98 23.35
CA ALA A 851 21.97 -38.29 23.98
C ALA A 851 23.06 -38.51 22.91
N SER A 852 24.28 -38.02 23.16
CA SER A 852 25.41 -38.18 22.23
C SER A 852 25.74 -39.65 21.92
N GLU A 853 25.50 -40.56 22.88
CA GLU A 853 25.65 -42.01 22.69
C GLU A 853 24.73 -42.55 21.58
N ILE A 854 23.50 -42.04 21.49
CA ILE A 854 22.53 -42.43 20.43
C ILE A 854 23.04 -42.00 19.06
N PHE A 855 23.67 -40.82 18.96
CA PHE A 855 24.28 -40.38 17.72
C PHE A 855 25.42 -41.31 17.30
N THR A 856 26.32 -41.65 18.21
CA THR A 856 27.43 -42.58 17.93
C THR A 856 26.94 -43.95 17.47
N GLU A 857 25.95 -44.53 18.16
CA GLU A 857 25.34 -45.80 17.77
C GLU A 857 24.75 -45.75 16.34
N LYS A 858 24.08 -44.65 16.00
CA LYS A 858 23.51 -44.43 14.66
C LYS A 858 24.57 -44.19 13.60
N LYS A 859 25.65 -43.49 13.92
CA LYS A 859 26.80 -43.28 13.03
C LYS A 859 27.47 -44.61 12.70
N GLU A 860 27.72 -45.46 13.70
CA GLU A 860 28.33 -46.78 13.52
C GLU A 860 27.42 -47.77 12.78
N ALA A 861 26.10 -47.73 13.04
CA ALA A 861 25.12 -48.59 12.38
C ALA A 861 24.59 -48.04 11.04
N TYR A 862 25.26 -47.03 10.47
CA TYR A 862 24.80 -46.34 9.27
C TYR A 862 24.74 -47.30 8.06
N ASN A 863 23.56 -47.38 7.44
CA ASN A 863 23.30 -48.22 6.28
C ASN A 863 22.67 -47.45 5.11
N GLY A 864 22.66 -46.11 5.19
CA GLY A 864 22.01 -45.25 4.18
C GLY A 864 20.49 -45.11 4.31
N SER A 865 19.83 -45.62 5.35
CA SER A 865 18.37 -45.44 5.52
C SER A 865 17.95 -44.09 6.15
N TYR A 866 18.86 -43.44 6.88
CA TYR A 866 18.70 -42.10 7.48
C TYR A 866 19.85 -41.19 7.01
N GLY A 867 19.91 -39.96 7.53
CA GLY A 867 21.04 -39.05 7.36
C GLY A 867 21.92 -39.00 8.61
N ILE A 868 23.24 -38.83 8.42
CA ILE A 868 24.20 -38.54 9.47
C ILE A 868 24.93 -37.25 9.08
N VAL A 869 24.97 -36.28 9.98
CA VAL A 869 25.72 -35.03 9.83
C VAL A 869 26.59 -34.86 11.06
N ASP A 870 27.89 -35.01 10.91
CA ASP A 870 28.85 -34.80 11.98
C ASP A 870 29.59 -33.47 11.73
N MET A 871 29.36 -32.48 12.60
CA MET A 871 30.02 -31.18 12.52
C MET A 871 31.15 -31.06 13.55
N ASP A 872 31.23 -31.98 14.53
CA ASP A 872 32.21 -31.97 15.63
C ASP A 872 33.64 -32.15 15.12
N ASN A 873 33.79 -32.76 13.96
CA ASN A 873 35.03 -32.85 13.21
C ASN A 873 35.24 -31.65 12.27
N PHE A 874 34.82 -30.42 12.61
CA PHE A 874 35.06 -29.24 11.77
C PHE A 874 34.57 -29.42 10.32
N TYR A 875 33.40 -30.02 10.18
CA TYR A 875 32.80 -30.37 8.91
C TYR A 875 33.61 -31.33 8.03
N PHE A 876 34.66 -32.01 8.52
CA PHE A 876 35.49 -32.88 7.68
C PHE A 876 34.68 -34.00 7.03
N ASP A 877 33.82 -34.67 7.80
CA ASP A 877 33.07 -35.85 7.36
C ASP A 877 31.58 -35.56 7.12
N ILE A 878 31.21 -34.32 6.75
CA ILE A 878 29.84 -34.07 6.30
C ILE A 878 29.56 -34.77 4.96
N PRO A 879 28.34 -35.32 4.75
CA PRO A 879 27.98 -36.04 3.53
C PRO A 879 28.17 -35.29 2.21
N THR A 880 28.19 -33.96 2.27
CA THR A 880 28.33 -33.08 1.10
C THR A 880 29.79 -32.74 0.76
N ASN A 881 30.75 -33.10 1.62
CA ASN A 881 32.17 -32.93 1.32
C ASN A 881 32.65 -34.01 0.33
N ASN A 882 33.33 -33.57 -0.72
CA ASN A 882 34.06 -34.46 -1.62
C ASN A 882 35.54 -34.45 -1.24
N ILE A 883 36.15 -35.63 -1.13
CA ILE A 883 37.62 -35.78 -1.11
C ILE A 883 38.19 -35.09 -2.35
N THR A 884 39.19 -34.25 -2.17
CA THR A 884 39.75 -33.41 -3.24
C THR A 884 41.26 -33.34 -3.18
N ASP A 885 41.89 -33.48 -4.35
CA ASP A 885 43.33 -33.36 -4.52
C ASP A 885 43.83 -31.91 -4.47
N ASN A 886 42.95 -30.91 -4.58
CA ASN A 886 43.27 -29.48 -4.46
C ASN A 886 42.02 -28.63 -4.17
N ILE A 887 41.96 -28.04 -2.98
CA ILE A 887 40.86 -27.20 -2.48
C ILE A 887 40.68 -25.93 -3.32
N SER A 888 41.75 -25.36 -3.88
CA SER A 888 41.66 -24.11 -4.67
C SER A 888 40.91 -24.30 -6.01
N THR A 889 40.73 -25.54 -6.44
CA THR A 889 40.07 -25.90 -7.71
C THR A 889 38.82 -26.75 -7.51
N SER A 890 38.44 -27.03 -6.27
CA SER A 890 37.28 -27.85 -5.92
C SER A 890 36.31 -27.06 -5.04
N THR A 891 35.17 -27.67 -4.71
CA THR A 891 34.05 -27.01 -4.04
C THR A 891 33.77 -27.56 -2.62
N PRO A 892 34.75 -27.70 -1.70
CA PRO A 892 34.43 -28.00 -0.31
C PRO A 892 33.83 -26.73 0.33
N PRO A 893 32.56 -26.73 0.76
CA PRO A 893 31.88 -25.53 1.23
C PRO A 893 32.54 -24.92 2.48
N ALA A 894 33.12 -25.74 3.35
CA ALA A 894 33.67 -25.31 4.65
C ALA A 894 35.06 -24.66 4.59
N TYR A 895 35.81 -24.78 3.47
CA TYR A 895 37.19 -24.33 3.39
C TYR A 895 37.53 -23.67 2.06
N THR A 896 38.31 -22.59 2.10
CA THR A 896 38.86 -21.94 0.92
C THR A 896 40.37 -22.10 0.90
N GLY A 897 40.92 -22.53 -0.23
CA GLY A 897 42.36 -22.73 -0.43
C GLY A 897 42.92 -21.79 -1.48
N SER A 898 44.12 -21.28 -1.26
CA SER A 898 44.83 -20.44 -2.24
C SER A 898 46.34 -20.58 -2.15
N VAL A 899 47.04 -20.32 -3.26
CA VAL A 899 48.50 -20.19 -3.27
C VAL A 899 48.83 -18.74 -2.92
N ALA A 900 49.40 -18.51 -1.74
CA ALA A 900 49.78 -17.18 -1.26
C ALA A 900 51.12 -16.72 -1.87
N SER A 901 52.00 -17.65 -2.23
CA SER A 901 53.21 -17.36 -3.03
C SER A 901 53.66 -18.61 -3.83
N GLY A 902 54.28 -18.42 -4.99
CA GLY A 902 54.75 -19.52 -5.87
C GLY A 902 53.78 -19.93 -6.99
N GLU A 903 54.07 -21.06 -7.67
CA GLU A 903 53.28 -21.53 -8.83
C GLU A 903 52.04 -22.36 -8.44
N LYS A 904 50.91 -22.12 -9.11
CA LYS A 904 49.59 -22.70 -8.80
C LYS A 904 49.49 -24.24 -8.85
N ASN A 905 50.38 -24.90 -9.58
CA ASN A 905 50.35 -26.35 -9.79
C ASN A 905 51.41 -27.12 -8.99
N THR A 906 52.30 -26.42 -8.31
CA THR A 906 53.40 -27.02 -7.52
C THR A 906 53.15 -26.90 -6.03
N ASN A 907 52.33 -25.94 -5.58
CA ASN A 907 51.92 -25.75 -4.20
C ASN A 907 50.43 -26.09 -4.07
N LEU A 908 50.09 -27.13 -3.32
CA LEU A 908 48.75 -27.70 -3.26
C LEU A 908 48.33 -27.93 -1.80
N GLY A 909 47.04 -27.71 -1.52
CA GLY A 909 46.39 -28.12 -0.27
C GLY A 909 45.09 -28.85 -0.56
N ALA A 910 44.88 -29.96 0.13
CA ALA A 910 43.91 -31.00 -0.19
C ALA A 910 43.22 -31.51 1.08
N ILE A 911 41.99 -32.01 0.94
CA ILE A 911 41.30 -32.83 1.96
C ILE A 911 41.26 -34.25 1.40
N VAL A 912 42.04 -35.15 1.98
CA VAL A 912 42.23 -36.52 1.50
C VAL A 912 41.80 -37.53 2.55
N SER A 913 41.43 -38.75 2.14
CA SER A 913 41.19 -39.83 3.11
C SER A 913 42.51 -40.28 3.73
N GLY A 914 42.48 -40.79 4.97
CA GLY A 914 43.64 -41.40 5.61
C GLY A 914 44.23 -42.57 4.81
N GLU A 915 43.43 -43.24 3.97
CA GLU A 915 43.91 -44.27 3.04
C GLU A 915 44.83 -43.72 1.95
N PHE A 916 44.58 -42.50 1.45
CA PHE A 916 45.42 -41.86 0.45
C PHE A 916 46.87 -41.67 0.93
N LEU A 917 47.08 -41.50 2.24
CA LEU A 917 48.41 -41.35 2.84
C LEU A 917 49.18 -42.68 2.94
N LYS A 918 48.52 -43.84 2.84
CA LYS A 918 49.19 -45.15 2.92
C LYS A 918 50.17 -45.37 1.77
N ASP A 919 49.90 -44.79 0.60
CA ASP A 919 50.73 -44.87 -0.60
C ASP A 919 51.89 -43.84 -0.64
N LYS A 920 52.04 -43.01 0.41
CA LYS A 920 53.10 -42.00 0.51
C LYS A 920 54.12 -42.41 1.58
N GLU A 921 55.23 -43.04 1.17
CA GLU A 921 56.27 -43.59 2.07
C GLU A 921 56.74 -42.60 3.16
N SER A 922 56.83 -41.30 2.87
CA SER A 922 57.29 -40.27 3.80
C SER A 922 56.24 -39.73 4.78
N LEU A 923 54.95 -40.02 4.55
CA LEU A 923 53.82 -39.53 5.35
C LEU A 923 52.86 -40.64 5.78
N GLN A 924 53.35 -41.89 5.85
CA GLN A 924 52.51 -43.03 6.27
C GLN A 924 51.78 -42.73 7.58
N ALA A 925 50.45 -42.89 7.52
CA ALA A 925 49.51 -42.70 8.60
C ALA A 925 49.63 -43.83 9.63
N ARG A 926 49.65 -43.50 10.93
CA ARG A 926 49.47 -44.46 12.03
C ARG A 926 47.97 -44.72 12.12
N ASP A 927 47.45 -45.81 11.54
CA ASP A 927 46.02 -46.22 11.59
C ASP A 927 45.03 -45.04 11.61
N VAL A 928 45.12 -44.13 10.64
CA VAL A 928 44.26 -42.92 10.62
C VAL A 928 42.92 -43.29 9.97
N GLU A 929 41.89 -43.52 10.78
CA GLU A 929 40.49 -43.59 10.33
C GLU A 929 39.93 -42.17 10.21
N GLY A 930 39.74 -41.64 9.00
CA GLY A 930 39.14 -40.32 8.77
C GLY A 930 39.76 -39.50 7.62
N ASN A 931 39.24 -38.30 7.39
CA ASN A 931 39.80 -37.32 6.44
C ASN A 931 40.88 -36.45 7.09
N VAL A 932 41.87 -36.02 6.29
CA VAL A 932 43.04 -35.25 6.76
C VAL A 932 43.35 -34.08 5.83
N PHE A 933 43.89 -32.99 6.38
CA PHE A 933 44.48 -31.94 5.54
C PHE A 933 45.86 -32.39 5.06
N TYR A 934 46.07 -32.33 3.75
CA TYR A 934 47.34 -32.64 3.12
C TYR A 934 47.84 -31.43 2.34
N PHE A 935 49.08 -31.02 2.59
CA PHE A 935 49.72 -29.93 1.86
C PHE A 935 51.02 -30.43 1.24
N THR A 936 51.35 -29.93 0.04
CA THR A 936 52.63 -30.19 -0.61
C THR A 936 53.13 -28.95 -1.33
N ASN A 937 54.40 -28.63 -1.12
CA ASN A 937 55.13 -27.59 -1.83
C ASN A 937 56.25 -28.24 -2.65
N GLN A 938 56.05 -28.34 -3.96
CA GLN A 938 57.02 -28.84 -4.94
C GLN A 938 57.88 -27.73 -5.57
N ALA A 939 57.55 -26.47 -5.28
CA ALA A 939 58.37 -25.31 -5.60
C ALA A 939 58.34 -24.31 -4.44
N VAL A 940 59.25 -23.32 -4.46
CA VAL A 940 59.29 -22.28 -3.42
C VAL A 940 57.97 -21.51 -3.41
N GLY A 941 57.39 -21.35 -2.23
CA GLY A 941 56.14 -20.64 -2.04
C GLY A 941 55.34 -21.09 -0.82
N SER A 942 54.06 -20.73 -0.81
CA SER A 942 53.14 -21.06 0.27
C SER A 942 51.73 -21.33 -0.21
N TYR A 943 51.08 -22.31 0.40
CA TYR A 943 49.65 -22.59 0.23
C TYR A 943 48.92 -22.28 1.52
N THR A 944 47.75 -21.65 1.43
CA THR A 944 46.90 -21.27 2.56
C THR A 944 45.55 -21.97 2.47
N ILE A 945 45.02 -22.38 3.62
CA ILE A 945 43.63 -22.82 3.79
C ILE A 945 43.02 -21.97 4.89
N GLN A 946 41.82 -21.46 4.66
CA GLN A 946 41.03 -20.75 5.66
C GLN A 946 39.64 -21.38 5.78
N SER A 947 39.09 -21.44 6.99
CA SER A 947 37.68 -21.83 7.17
C SER A 947 36.73 -20.78 6.58
N ASN A 948 35.62 -21.25 6.05
CA ASN A 948 34.51 -20.40 5.64
C ASN A 948 33.49 -20.21 6.78
N PHE A 949 33.46 -21.12 7.76
CA PHE A 949 32.72 -20.97 9.03
C PHE A 949 33.53 -20.14 10.04
N ASN A 950 32.82 -19.56 11.01
CA ASN A 950 33.42 -18.91 12.15
C ASN A 950 33.29 -19.74 13.44
N PHE A 951 34.21 -19.49 14.36
CA PHE A 951 34.10 -19.85 15.76
C PHE A 951 33.55 -18.64 16.50
N ASP A 952 32.36 -18.79 17.08
CA ASP A 952 31.78 -17.76 17.94
C ASP A 952 32.35 -17.91 19.35
N LEU A 953 33.36 -17.09 19.64
CA LEU A 953 34.06 -17.09 20.90
C LEU A 953 33.29 -16.20 21.88
N THR A 954 32.78 -16.78 22.94
CA THR A 954 32.00 -16.07 23.97
C THR A 954 32.89 -15.63 25.13
N ALA A 955 32.49 -14.56 25.83
CA ALA A 955 33.12 -14.13 27.08
C ALA A 955 32.08 -14.20 28.20
N GLU A 956 32.02 -15.31 28.93
CA GLU A 956 31.12 -15.43 30.09
C GLU A 956 31.71 -14.67 31.29
N GLU A 957 30.94 -13.72 31.85
CA GLU A 957 31.21 -12.95 33.09
C GLU A 957 32.53 -12.15 33.20
N SER A 958 33.51 -12.31 32.29
CA SER A 958 34.62 -11.37 31.98
C SER A 958 35.75 -12.02 31.15
N THR A 959 35.85 -13.35 31.06
CA THR A 959 36.84 -14.06 30.24
C THR A 959 36.49 -15.55 30.09
N THR A 960 36.53 -16.09 28.86
CA THR A 960 36.47 -17.53 28.56
C THR A 960 37.80 -17.99 27.95
N TYR A 961 38.13 -19.28 28.12
CA TYR A 961 39.36 -19.88 27.61
C TYR A 961 39.06 -21.04 26.65
N TYR A 962 39.80 -21.12 25.56
CA TYR A 962 39.63 -22.14 24.53
C TYR A 962 40.96 -22.87 24.24
N GLU A 963 40.87 -24.14 23.86
CA GLU A 963 41.99 -24.98 23.40
C GLU A 963 41.72 -25.45 21.96
N LEU A 964 42.64 -25.17 21.05
CA LEU A 964 42.75 -25.80 19.73
C LEU A 964 43.87 -26.85 19.79
N SER A 965 43.55 -28.10 19.50
CA SER A 965 44.54 -29.18 19.44
C SER A 965 44.51 -29.90 18.10
N PHE A 966 45.67 -30.38 17.64
CA PHE A 966 45.82 -31.10 16.38
C PHE A 966 47.09 -31.94 16.37
N ASP A 967 47.12 -32.95 15.52
CA ASP A 967 48.31 -33.76 15.27
C ASP A 967 48.94 -33.39 13.92
N LEU A 968 50.25 -33.11 13.93
CA LEU A 968 51.02 -32.66 12.76
C LEU A 968 52.12 -33.65 12.41
N LYS A 969 52.25 -33.98 11.12
CA LYS A 969 53.44 -34.63 10.54
C LYS A 969 53.99 -33.82 9.38
N THR A 970 55.26 -33.42 9.46
CA THR A 970 55.98 -32.73 8.38
C THR A 970 57.09 -33.58 7.80
N TYR A 971 57.27 -33.49 6.48
CA TYR A 971 58.37 -34.11 5.74
C TYR A 971 59.00 -33.08 4.81
N PHE A 972 60.33 -32.94 4.86
CA PHE A 972 61.09 -32.01 4.03
C PHE A 972 62.22 -32.73 3.28
N GLU A 973 62.62 -32.22 2.12
CA GLU A 973 63.62 -32.86 1.28
C GLU A 973 65.00 -33.00 1.95
N TYR A 974 65.40 -32.04 2.78
CA TYR A 974 66.68 -32.10 3.52
C TYR A 974 66.71 -33.21 4.59
N LEU A 975 65.55 -33.75 4.99
CA LEU A 975 65.44 -34.87 5.93
C LEU A 975 65.56 -36.23 5.23
N LYS A 976 65.48 -36.28 3.89
CA LYS A 976 65.49 -37.52 3.12
C LYS A 976 66.85 -38.23 3.25
N GLU A 977 66.80 -39.49 3.69
CA GLU A 977 67.96 -40.37 3.80
C GLU A 977 68.69 -40.49 2.43
N GLY A 978 69.96 -40.05 2.38
CA GLY A 978 70.76 -40.02 1.15
C GLY A 978 70.64 -38.76 0.28
N SER A 979 69.96 -37.70 0.74
CA SER A 979 69.98 -36.40 0.06
C SER A 979 71.31 -35.66 0.26
N ASN A 980 71.77 -34.91 -0.76
CA ASN A 980 72.92 -34.00 -0.67
C ASN A 980 72.50 -32.58 -0.21
N LYS A 981 71.27 -32.42 0.29
CA LYS A 981 70.71 -31.12 0.70
C LYS A 981 70.82 -30.99 2.21
N SER A 982 71.57 -30.01 2.69
CA SER A 982 71.63 -29.60 4.09
C SER A 982 71.19 -28.16 4.22
N LEU A 983 70.58 -27.79 5.35
CA LEU A 983 70.31 -26.39 5.65
C LEU A 983 71.64 -25.64 5.84
N ASP A 984 71.77 -24.50 5.18
CA ASP A 984 72.92 -23.60 5.26
C ASP A 984 72.86 -22.77 6.55
N GLU A 985 73.87 -22.88 7.41
CA GLU A 985 73.89 -22.20 8.72
C GLU A 985 73.87 -20.66 8.60
N ASP A 986 74.27 -20.11 7.46
CA ASP A 986 74.28 -18.65 7.20
C ASP A 986 72.94 -18.13 6.63
N LYS A 987 71.97 -19.01 6.35
CA LYS A 987 70.65 -18.64 5.80
C LYS A 987 69.55 -18.82 6.83
N SER A 988 68.68 -17.81 6.93
CA SER A 988 67.43 -17.91 7.68
C SER A 988 66.34 -18.53 6.80
N TYR A 989 65.87 -19.73 7.16
CA TYR A 989 64.81 -20.45 6.47
C TYR A 989 63.45 -20.28 7.18
N LYS A 990 62.44 -19.81 6.46
CA LYS A 990 61.03 -19.76 6.87
C LYS A 990 60.29 -20.95 6.25
N HIS A 991 60.10 -22.02 7.03
CA HIS A 991 59.40 -23.22 6.59
C HIS A 991 58.57 -23.86 7.70
N GLY A 992 57.55 -24.62 7.32
CA GLY A 992 56.65 -25.31 8.27
C GLY A 992 55.20 -24.85 8.21
N LEU A 993 54.39 -25.37 9.14
CA LEU A 993 53.00 -24.99 9.30
C LEU A 993 52.88 -23.64 10.02
N THR A 994 52.02 -22.79 9.51
CA THR A 994 51.42 -21.66 10.21
C THR A 994 49.97 -22.00 10.51
N ILE A 995 49.49 -21.85 11.75
CA ILE A 995 48.11 -22.16 12.13
C ILE A 995 47.62 -21.25 13.26
N GLY A 996 46.33 -20.89 13.25
CA GLY A 996 45.68 -20.19 14.35
C GLY A 996 44.28 -19.70 14.00
N LEU A 997 43.77 -18.76 14.79
CA LEU A 997 42.45 -18.15 14.61
C LEU A 997 42.63 -16.67 14.21
N THR A 998 41.88 -16.18 13.21
CA THR A 998 41.93 -14.76 12.80
C THR A 998 41.61 -13.84 13.98
N GLY A 999 42.34 -12.72 14.09
CA GLY A 999 42.24 -11.79 15.23
C GLY A 999 43.13 -12.18 16.43
N PHE A 1000 43.81 -13.33 16.34
CA PHE A 1000 44.87 -13.75 17.25
C PHE A 1000 46.16 -13.96 16.47
N GLU A 1001 47.29 -13.87 17.18
CA GLU A 1001 48.61 -14.17 16.63
C GLU A 1001 48.66 -15.62 16.13
N TYR A 1002 49.13 -15.79 14.88
CA TYR A 1002 49.32 -17.11 14.29
C TYR A 1002 50.60 -17.77 14.77
N LEU A 1003 50.52 -19.06 15.09
CA LEU A 1003 51.69 -19.86 15.39
C LEU A 1003 52.38 -20.25 14.08
N THR A 1004 53.64 -19.84 13.88
CA THR A 1004 54.40 -20.04 12.62
C THR A 1004 55.57 -21.01 12.79
N GLY A 1005 55.99 -21.65 11.70
CA GLY A 1005 57.23 -22.45 11.66
C GLY A 1005 57.15 -23.82 12.33
N LEU A 1006 55.96 -24.40 12.48
CA LEU A 1006 55.80 -25.70 13.15
C LEU A 1006 56.31 -26.85 12.28
N THR A 1007 57.15 -27.69 12.89
CA THR A 1007 57.73 -28.90 12.27
C THR A 1007 57.72 -30.06 13.27
N SER A 1008 57.57 -31.29 12.80
CA SER A 1008 57.46 -32.49 13.65
C SER A 1008 58.49 -33.58 13.35
N ASN A 1009 59.32 -33.38 12.32
CA ASN A 1009 60.45 -34.24 11.94
C ASN A 1009 60.10 -35.75 11.88
N GLU A 1010 59.30 -36.14 10.88
CA GLU A 1010 58.94 -37.54 10.49
C GLU A 1010 57.98 -38.33 11.40
N GLU A 1011 57.69 -37.90 12.62
CA GLU A 1011 56.64 -38.48 13.47
C GLU A 1011 55.44 -37.54 13.64
N TYR A 1012 54.26 -38.12 13.92
CA TYR A 1012 53.08 -37.33 14.30
C TYR A 1012 53.26 -36.81 15.73
N GLN A 1013 53.12 -35.50 15.89
CA GLN A 1013 53.20 -34.82 17.18
C GLN A 1013 51.93 -34.03 17.44
N ASN A 1014 51.42 -34.11 18.68
CA ASN A 1014 50.27 -33.35 19.13
C ASN A 1014 50.68 -31.94 19.57
N PHE A 1015 50.04 -30.92 19.00
CA PHE A 1015 50.21 -29.51 19.32
C PHE A 1015 48.93 -28.95 19.94
N LYS A 1016 49.08 -28.01 20.89
CA LYS A 1016 47.98 -27.35 21.57
C LYS A 1016 48.19 -25.83 21.59
N ILE A 1017 47.15 -25.10 21.20
CA ILE A 1017 47.12 -23.63 21.20
C ILE A 1017 45.97 -23.18 22.10
N TYR A 1018 46.26 -22.30 23.05
CA TYR A 1018 45.28 -21.78 23.99
C TYR A 1018 44.96 -20.32 23.72
N PHE A 1019 43.68 -19.99 23.74
CA PHE A 1019 43.16 -18.64 23.48
C PHE A 1019 42.46 -18.10 24.73
N LYS A 1020 42.69 -16.82 25.01
CA LYS A 1020 41.98 -16.08 26.06
C LYS A 1020 41.06 -15.06 25.42
N VAL A 1021 39.77 -15.15 25.71
CA VAL A 1021 38.73 -14.34 25.09
C VAL A 1021 38.05 -13.51 26.16
N SER A 1022 38.26 -12.19 26.14
CA SER A 1022 37.71 -11.22 27.10
C SER A 1022 36.48 -10.48 26.58
N GLU A 1023 36.25 -10.48 25.27
CA GLU A 1023 35.07 -9.92 24.62
C GLU A 1023 34.58 -10.91 23.57
N ALA A 1024 33.27 -10.99 23.37
CA ALA A 1024 32.71 -11.90 22.37
C ALA A 1024 33.21 -11.51 20.97
N THR A 1025 33.80 -12.47 20.26
CA THR A 1025 34.39 -12.24 18.93
C THR A 1025 34.16 -13.46 18.03
N SER A 1026 34.22 -13.26 16.72
CA SER A 1026 34.06 -14.32 15.73
C SER A 1026 35.38 -14.50 14.99
N ALA A 1027 35.90 -15.73 14.96
CA ALA A 1027 37.22 -16.02 14.39
C ALA A 1027 37.16 -17.14 13.35
N LYS A 1028 38.07 -17.15 12.38
CA LYS A 1028 38.20 -18.21 11.37
C LYS A 1028 39.49 -18.99 11.59
N LEU A 1029 39.46 -20.29 11.31
CA LEU A 1029 40.66 -21.12 11.28
C LEU A 1029 41.50 -20.71 10.07
N TYR A 1030 42.77 -20.42 10.30
CA TYR A 1030 43.76 -20.14 9.27
C TYR A 1030 44.89 -21.15 9.35
N MET A 1031 45.31 -21.67 8.20
CA MET A 1031 46.44 -22.58 8.05
C MET A 1031 47.27 -22.19 6.83
N SER A 1032 48.60 -22.28 6.91
CA SER A 1032 49.48 -22.12 5.76
C SER A 1032 50.68 -23.05 5.84
N PHE A 1033 51.08 -23.62 4.71
CA PHE A 1033 52.35 -24.35 4.59
C PHE A 1033 53.35 -23.53 3.78
N VAL A 1034 54.45 -23.15 4.41
CA VAL A 1034 55.46 -22.25 3.84
C VAL A 1034 56.75 -23.02 3.54
N SER A 1035 57.35 -22.74 2.38
CA SER A 1035 58.67 -23.19 1.97
C SER A 1035 59.36 -22.08 1.20
N ASP A 1036 60.29 -21.35 1.81
CA ASP A 1036 60.97 -20.20 1.20
C ASP A 1036 62.22 -20.56 0.39
N TYR A 1037 62.73 -21.80 0.51
CA TYR A 1037 63.88 -22.29 -0.25
C TYR A 1037 63.67 -23.71 -0.81
N SER A 1038 64.44 -24.07 -1.83
CA SER A 1038 64.39 -25.37 -2.53
C SER A 1038 64.75 -26.58 -1.64
N GLU A 1039 65.44 -26.32 -0.54
CA GLU A 1039 65.85 -27.27 0.48
C GLU A 1039 64.71 -27.57 1.45
N THR A 1040 63.79 -26.62 1.61
CA THR A 1040 62.61 -26.67 2.51
C THR A 1040 61.33 -27.13 1.80
N LEU A 1041 61.45 -27.63 0.57
CA LEU A 1041 60.34 -28.27 -0.15
C LEU A 1041 59.94 -29.55 0.57
N GLY A 1042 58.66 -29.89 0.48
CA GLY A 1042 58.13 -30.97 1.31
C GLY A 1042 56.63 -31.12 1.27
N ALA A 1043 56.14 -31.86 2.24
CA ALA A 1043 54.72 -32.09 2.45
C ALA A 1043 54.39 -32.20 3.94
N MET A 1044 53.15 -31.92 4.29
CA MET A 1044 52.65 -32.12 5.64
C MET A 1044 51.24 -32.72 5.65
N ALA A 1045 50.92 -33.39 6.75
CA ALA A 1045 49.59 -33.88 7.06
C ALA A 1045 49.16 -33.36 8.45
N LEU A 1046 47.93 -32.83 8.51
CA LEU A 1046 47.29 -32.38 9.75
C LEU A 1046 45.97 -33.16 9.94
N TYR A 1047 45.78 -33.73 11.14
CA TYR A 1047 44.59 -34.51 11.49
C TYR A 1047 44.20 -34.33 12.96
N ASN A 1048 43.02 -34.85 13.32
CA ASN A 1048 42.48 -34.82 14.69
C ASN A 1048 42.41 -33.40 15.28
N LEU A 1049 41.92 -32.45 14.47
CA LEU A 1049 41.64 -31.10 14.92
C LEU A 1049 40.50 -31.15 15.96
N SER A 1050 40.67 -30.47 17.10
CA SER A 1050 39.67 -30.35 18.17
C SER A 1050 39.70 -28.96 18.78
N PHE A 1051 38.52 -28.38 19.05
CA PHE A 1051 38.36 -27.03 19.60
C PHE A 1051 37.35 -27.07 20.73
N THR A 1052 37.79 -26.79 21.95
CA THR A 1052 36.97 -26.96 23.15
C THR A 1052 37.18 -25.83 24.14
N THR A 1053 36.17 -25.58 24.97
CA THR A 1053 36.29 -24.69 26.13
C THR A 1053 37.10 -25.37 27.25
N VAL A 1054 37.97 -24.61 27.91
CA VAL A 1054 38.80 -25.10 29.02
C VAL A 1054 38.65 -24.19 30.24
N ASP A 1055 38.95 -24.74 31.42
CA ASP A 1055 38.94 -23.95 32.64
C ASP A 1055 40.18 -23.04 32.77
N GLU A 1056 40.05 -21.96 33.56
CA GLU A 1056 41.13 -21.01 33.83
C GLU A 1056 42.39 -21.69 34.38
N LYS A 1057 42.21 -22.78 35.13
CA LYS A 1057 43.33 -23.53 35.72
C LYS A 1057 44.15 -24.21 34.62
N THR A 1058 43.50 -24.81 33.64
CA THR A 1058 44.12 -25.51 32.51
C THR A 1058 44.89 -24.50 31.64
N TYR A 1059 44.29 -23.34 31.36
CA TYR A 1059 44.95 -22.25 30.65
C TYR A 1059 46.20 -21.74 31.40
N ASN A 1060 46.08 -21.46 32.70
CA ASN A 1060 47.22 -20.95 33.49
C ASN A 1060 48.36 -21.99 33.61
N THR A 1061 48.04 -23.28 33.71
CA THR A 1061 49.05 -24.35 33.71
C THR A 1061 49.78 -24.42 32.35
N ALA A 1062 49.05 -24.27 31.25
CA ALA A 1062 49.63 -24.19 29.91
C ALA A 1062 50.51 -22.96 29.74
N LYS A 1063 50.10 -21.81 30.29
CA LYS A 1063 50.89 -20.57 30.29
C LYS A 1063 52.18 -20.71 31.10
N GLU A 1064 52.13 -21.27 32.31
CA GLU A 1064 53.32 -21.57 33.13
C GLU A 1064 54.27 -22.54 32.40
N THR A 1065 53.74 -23.49 31.64
CA THR A 1065 54.56 -24.39 30.80
C THR A 1065 55.23 -23.63 29.64
N PHE A 1066 54.48 -22.79 28.93
CA PHE A 1066 54.99 -21.98 27.82
C PHE A 1066 56.08 -20.99 28.26
N GLU A 1067 55.93 -20.39 29.45
CA GLU A 1067 56.90 -19.48 30.05
C GLU A 1067 58.11 -20.21 30.69
N GLY A 1068 58.11 -21.55 30.70
CA GLY A 1068 59.21 -22.38 31.23
C GLY A 1068 59.24 -22.51 32.76
N GLU A 1069 58.13 -22.22 33.44
CA GLU A 1069 57.98 -22.26 34.90
C GLU A 1069 57.43 -23.61 35.43
N ASP A 1070 56.73 -24.39 34.60
CA ASP A 1070 56.28 -25.77 34.88
C ASP A 1070 56.71 -26.75 33.76
N TYR A 1071 57.25 -27.92 34.13
CA TYR A 1071 57.73 -28.97 33.21
C TYR A 1071 56.75 -30.16 33.10
N SER A 1072 55.54 -30.03 33.62
CA SER A 1072 54.52 -31.09 33.61
C SER A 1072 53.99 -31.43 32.21
N LEU A 1073 54.14 -30.51 31.26
CA LEU A 1073 53.78 -30.62 29.84
C LEU A 1073 55.03 -30.35 28.97
N ASN A 1074 55.02 -30.83 27.72
CA ASN A 1074 56.16 -30.64 26.81
C ASN A 1074 56.14 -29.18 26.27
N SER A 1075 57.09 -28.35 26.71
CA SER A 1075 57.11 -26.89 26.46
C SER A 1075 57.08 -26.52 24.98
N ASP A 1076 57.66 -27.35 24.12
CA ASP A 1076 57.82 -27.06 22.69
C ASP A 1076 56.52 -27.31 21.87
N ARG A 1077 55.43 -27.73 22.53
CA ARG A 1077 54.17 -28.17 21.89
C ARG A 1077 52.92 -27.49 22.43
N VAL A 1078 53.08 -26.62 23.42
CA VAL A 1078 52.00 -25.87 24.07
C VAL A 1078 52.23 -24.39 23.81
N HIS A 1079 51.23 -23.69 23.27
CA HIS A 1079 51.35 -22.29 22.88
C HIS A 1079 50.18 -21.45 23.41
N ILE A 1080 50.46 -20.17 23.66
CA ILE A 1080 49.48 -19.16 24.04
C ILE A 1080 49.37 -18.16 22.88
N ALA A 1081 48.16 -17.91 22.38
CA ALA A 1081 47.93 -16.91 21.34
C ALA A 1081 47.47 -15.56 21.95
N GLU A 1082 48.10 -14.46 21.55
CA GLU A 1082 47.73 -13.09 21.94
C GLU A 1082 46.83 -12.42 20.87
N VAL A 1083 46.13 -11.34 21.24
CA VAL A 1083 45.25 -10.59 20.31
C VAL A 1083 46.09 -9.65 19.44
N GLU A 1084 45.88 -9.63 18.12
CA GLU A 1084 46.60 -8.74 17.20
C GLU A 1084 46.26 -7.26 17.43
N ALA A 1085 47.26 -6.36 17.45
CA ALA A 1085 47.07 -4.92 17.61
C ALA A 1085 47.10 -4.19 16.25
N GLU A 1086 46.07 -3.41 15.93
CA GLU A 1086 46.00 -2.59 14.71
C GLU A 1086 47.07 -1.47 14.73
N THR A 1087 47.88 -1.36 13.67
CA THR A 1087 48.82 -0.25 13.44
C THR A 1087 48.39 0.54 12.20
N ASP A 1088 48.16 1.84 12.39
CA ASP A 1088 47.72 2.79 11.36
C ASP A 1088 48.94 3.60 10.86
N SER A 1089 49.17 3.61 9.55
CA SER A 1089 50.29 4.26 8.87
C SER A 1089 49.85 5.56 8.19
N ASP A 1090 50.62 6.64 8.37
CA ASP A 1090 51.06 7.59 7.32
C ASP A 1090 51.37 8.98 7.90
N THR A 1091 52.62 9.44 7.74
CA THR A 1091 53.02 10.52 6.81
C THR A 1091 54.43 11.02 7.13
N SER A 1092 55.25 11.01 6.08
CA SER A 1092 56.65 11.43 5.94
C SER A 1092 56.80 12.94 5.75
N GLU A 1093 58.07 13.41 5.82
CA GLU A 1093 58.73 14.41 4.94
C GLU A 1093 60.00 14.93 5.66
N ASP A 1094 61.13 15.28 5.03
CA ASP A 1094 61.89 14.84 3.83
C ASP A 1094 63.20 15.70 3.78
N GLU A 1095 64.10 15.39 2.82
CA GLU A 1095 65.17 16.22 2.16
C GLU A 1095 66.46 15.36 1.93
N ASP A 1096 67.05 15.15 0.74
CA ASP A 1096 66.99 15.83 -0.57
C ASP A 1096 67.55 14.96 -1.77
N ALA A 1097 66.89 15.11 -2.95
CA ALA A 1097 67.31 15.16 -4.40
C ALA A 1097 68.15 14.05 -5.10
N GLU A 1098 67.95 13.59 -6.37
CA GLU A 1098 67.28 14.13 -7.60
C GLU A 1098 66.93 12.99 -8.63
N ASP A 1099 66.02 13.27 -9.58
CA ASP A 1099 65.06 12.45 -10.38
C ASP A 1099 65.49 11.49 -11.53
N THR A 1100 64.66 10.44 -11.82
CA THR A 1100 63.79 10.31 -13.05
C THR A 1100 62.86 9.06 -13.11
N GLU A 1101 61.54 9.32 -13.14
CA GLU A 1101 60.31 8.62 -13.62
C GLU A 1101 60.06 7.07 -13.63
N GLU A 1102 59.18 6.65 -12.71
CA GLU A 1102 57.89 5.87 -12.80
C GLU A 1102 57.84 4.38 -13.25
N THR A 1103 57.66 3.46 -12.28
CA THR A 1103 56.35 2.87 -11.89
C THR A 1103 56.51 1.91 -10.68
N ASP A 1104 55.92 2.33 -9.57
CA ASP A 1104 55.94 1.92 -8.14
C ASP A 1104 55.23 0.58 -7.79
N ASP A 1105 55.40 -0.05 -6.62
CA ASP A 1105 56.29 0.20 -5.48
C ASP A 1105 56.40 -1.05 -4.58
N ASN A 1106 57.51 -1.11 -3.83
CA ASN A 1106 57.78 -2.05 -2.76
C ASN A 1106 58.45 -1.23 -1.62
N GLY A 1107 57.92 -1.25 -0.40
CA GLY A 1107 58.42 -0.42 0.70
C GLY A 1107 58.52 -1.12 2.05
N ASN A 1108 59.75 -1.26 2.57
CA ASN A 1108 60.10 -1.73 3.93
C ASN A 1108 60.27 -0.54 4.89
N PHE A 1109 59.93 -0.75 6.18
CA PHE A 1109 59.91 0.23 7.29
C PHE A 1109 61.16 0.15 8.22
N GLU A 1110 61.61 1.29 8.76
CA GLU A 1110 62.55 1.42 9.90
C GLU A 1110 61.85 2.01 11.16
N TRP A 1111 61.98 1.36 12.33
CA TRP A 1111 61.22 1.61 13.58
C TRP A 1111 62.00 2.28 14.75
N LEU A 1112 63.32 2.51 14.66
CA LEU A 1112 64.17 2.46 15.88
C LEU A 1112 64.58 3.77 16.58
N LEU A 1113 64.02 4.96 16.30
CA LEU A 1113 64.60 6.21 16.88
C LEU A 1113 63.70 7.09 17.78
N LEU A 1114 62.40 6.82 17.94
CA LEU A 1114 61.51 7.67 18.76
C LEU A 1114 61.27 7.22 20.22
N ILE A 1115 61.76 6.05 20.63
CA ILE A 1115 61.50 5.45 21.96
C ILE A 1115 62.29 6.14 23.12
N SER A 1116 63.34 6.90 22.81
CA SER A 1116 64.31 7.34 23.83
C SER A 1116 63.91 8.55 24.69
N THR A 1117 62.90 9.35 24.31
CA THR A 1117 62.53 10.59 25.04
C THR A 1117 61.31 10.45 25.95
N LEU A 1118 60.43 9.48 25.69
CA LEU A 1118 59.23 9.21 26.52
C LEU A 1118 59.55 8.40 27.79
N ILE A 1119 60.54 7.50 27.70
CA ILE A 1119 61.03 6.69 28.83
C ILE A 1119 61.68 7.56 29.91
N THR A 1120 62.33 8.68 29.54
CA THR A 1120 62.97 9.60 30.49
C THR A 1120 61.96 10.43 31.29
N GLY A 1121 60.82 10.80 30.68
CA GLY A 1121 59.74 11.52 31.35
C GLY A 1121 59.00 10.67 32.39
N LEU A 1122 58.79 9.38 32.10
CA LEU A 1122 58.12 8.44 33.00
C LEU A 1122 59.00 8.10 34.24
N ALA A 1123 60.31 8.00 34.06
CA ALA A 1123 61.25 7.71 35.14
C ALA A 1123 61.31 8.81 36.22
N ILE A 1124 61.14 10.08 35.84
CA ILE A 1124 61.13 11.23 36.78
C ILE A 1124 59.86 11.23 37.64
N ILE A 1125 58.72 10.82 37.08
CA ILE A 1125 57.44 10.72 37.80
C ILE A 1125 57.48 9.57 38.82
N ILE A 1126 58.05 8.42 38.44
CA ILE A 1126 58.20 7.24 39.32
C ILE A 1126 59.11 7.56 40.53
N ALA A 1127 60.17 8.36 40.34
CA ALA A 1127 61.07 8.77 41.41
C ALA A 1127 60.39 9.69 42.46
N ILE A 1128 59.51 10.59 42.02
CA ILE A 1128 58.77 11.51 42.90
C ILE A 1128 57.72 10.74 43.73
N VAL A 1129 57.01 9.80 43.12
CA VAL A 1129 56.02 8.94 43.81
C VAL A 1129 56.68 7.99 44.81
N GLY A 1130 57.85 7.43 44.46
CA GLY A 1130 58.65 6.58 45.34
C GLY A 1130 59.16 7.28 46.61
N TYR A 1131 59.47 8.58 46.53
CA TYR A 1131 59.93 9.37 47.67
C TYR A 1131 58.81 9.59 48.72
N PHE A 1132 57.56 9.79 48.27
CA PHE A 1132 56.41 9.98 49.17
C PHE A 1132 55.92 8.67 49.81
N MET A 1133 56.04 7.52 49.15
CA MET A 1133 55.61 6.23 49.71
C MET A 1133 56.53 5.67 50.81
N ARG A 1134 57.77 6.18 50.95
CA ARG A 1134 58.74 5.67 51.94
C ARG A 1134 58.43 6.01 53.41
N LYS A 1135 57.38 6.80 53.69
CA LYS A 1135 56.99 7.22 55.06
C LYS A 1135 55.83 6.46 55.70
N VAL A 1136 55.24 5.46 55.05
CA VAL A 1136 54.10 4.69 55.63
C VAL A 1136 54.53 3.28 56.02
N LYS A 1137 54.59 2.98 57.33
CA LYS A 1137 54.84 1.62 57.84
C LYS A 1137 53.54 0.82 57.89
N ILE A 1138 53.35 -0.12 56.96
CA ILE A 1138 52.25 -1.11 57.00
C ILE A 1138 52.77 -2.43 57.59
N LYS A 1139 52.12 -2.92 58.63
CA LYS A 1139 52.45 -4.22 59.27
C LYS A 1139 51.95 -5.39 58.40
N LYS A 1140 52.78 -6.43 58.25
CA LYS A 1140 52.44 -7.70 57.58
C LYS A 1140 51.28 -8.41 58.29
N ILE A 1141 50.23 -8.75 57.53
CA ILE A 1141 49.13 -9.62 57.97
C ILE A 1141 49.47 -11.06 57.56
N GLN A 1142 49.44 -11.98 58.52
CA GLN A 1142 49.64 -13.42 58.31
C GLN A 1142 48.42 -14.05 57.60
N LYS A 1143 48.67 -14.86 56.57
CA LYS A 1143 47.65 -15.73 55.93
C LYS A 1143 47.21 -16.81 56.92
N THR A 1144 45.91 -16.94 57.16
CA THR A 1144 45.31 -18.12 57.78
C THR A 1144 44.57 -18.93 56.71
N LYS A 1145 44.97 -20.20 56.52
CA LYS A 1145 44.17 -21.20 55.80
C LYS A 1145 42.89 -21.48 56.61
N LYS A 1146 41.73 -21.55 55.96
CA LYS A 1146 40.55 -22.23 56.52
C LYS A 1146 39.94 -23.15 55.46
N ALA A 1147 40.13 -24.44 55.70
CA ALA A 1147 39.29 -25.51 55.18
C ALA A 1147 38.14 -25.73 56.17
N THR A 1148 36.92 -25.35 55.80
CA THR A 1148 35.64 -26.02 56.12
C THR A 1148 34.48 -25.21 55.53
N TYR A 1149 33.63 -25.88 54.73
CA TYR A 1149 32.40 -25.34 54.16
C TYR A 1149 31.36 -25.09 55.26
N ASP A 1150 30.99 -23.83 55.49
CA ASP A 1150 30.02 -23.40 56.50
C ASP A 1150 28.68 -23.07 55.83
N ARG A 1151 27.71 -23.99 55.94
CA ARG A 1151 26.36 -23.91 55.35
C ARG A 1151 25.57 -22.65 55.75
N LYS A 1152 25.96 -21.96 56.85
CA LYS A 1152 25.36 -20.68 57.27
C LYS A 1152 25.88 -19.47 56.49
N LYS A 1153 27.09 -19.53 55.93
CA LYS A 1153 27.65 -18.45 55.10
C LYS A 1153 27.12 -18.46 53.67
N SER A 1154 26.78 -19.61 53.10
CA SER A 1154 26.18 -19.69 51.76
C SER A 1154 24.74 -19.16 51.72
N LEU A 1155 23.93 -19.48 52.74
CA LEU A 1155 22.57 -18.95 52.90
C LEU A 1155 22.52 -17.41 53.07
N ASP A 1156 23.53 -16.82 53.72
CA ASP A 1156 23.65 -15.36 53.83
C ASP A 1156 24.03 -14.72 52.48
N ILE A 1157 24.85 -15.38 51.65
CA ILE A 1157 25.23 -14.88 50.31
C ILE A 1157 24.03 -14.90 49.36
N ASP A 1158 23.24 -15.99 49.35
CA ASP A 1158 22.05 -16.08 48.50
C ASP A 1158 20.98 -15.06 48.89
N ARG A 1159 20.84 -14.77 50.19
CA ARG A 1159 19.95 -13.71 50.69
C ARG A 1159 20.40 -12.32 50.27
N ILE A 1160 21.71 -12.05 50.25
CA ILE A 1160 22.28 -10.77 49.80
C ILE A 1160 22.09 -10.59 48.29
N LYS A 1161 22.32 -11.64 47.48
CA LYS A 1161 22.05 -11.63 46.04
C LYS A 1161 20.58 -11.34 45.73
N ARG A 1162 19.66 -11.96 46.49
CA ARG A 1162 18.22 -11.71 46.34
C ARG A 1162 17.84 -10.26 46.70
N LEU A 1163 18.33 -9.73 47.81
CA LEU A 1163 18.09 -8.33 48.20
C LEU A 1163 18.68 -7.32 47.19
N ALA A 1164 19.82 -7.65 46.57
CA ALA A 1164 20.42 -6.82 45.53
C ALA A 1164 19.55 -6.79 44.26
N ARG A 1165 19.01 -7.94 43.85
CA ARG A 1165 18.07 -8.04 42.71
C ARG A 1165 16.76 -7.31 42.98
N GLU A 1166 16.16 -7.50 44.16
CA GLU A 1166 14.93 -6.78 44.57
C GLU A 1166 15.12 -5.24 44.57
N GLN A 1167 16.30 -4.76 44.96
CA GLN A 1167 16.60 -3.33 44.97
C GLN A 1167 16.84 -2.77 43.56
N ILE A 1168 17.45 -3.54 42.66
CA ILE A 1168 17.60 -3.19 41.23
C ILE A 1168 16.23 -3.15 40.55
N GLU A 1169 15.37 -4.15 40.79
CA GLU A 1169 14.01 -4.18 40.25
C GLU A 1169 13.19 -2.97 40.69
N SER A 1170 13.27 -2.58 41.98
CA SER A 1170 12.60 -1.37 42.48
C SER A 1170 13.14 -0.06 41.88
N GLU A 1171 14.43 0.01 41.58
CA GLU A 1171 15.03 1.19 40.91
C GLU A 1171 14.64 1.23 39.43
N ILE A 1172 14.62 0.10 38.74
CA ILE A 1172 14.14 -0.02 37.35
C ILE A 1172 12.66 0.35 37.25
N GLU A 1173 11.82 -0.10 38.19
CA GLU A 1173 10.39 0.23 38.22
C GLU A 1173 10.15 1.75 38.33
N LYS A 1174 10.94 2.45 39.16
CA LYS A 1174 10.88 3.92 39.27
C LYS A 1174 11.34 4.63 38.00
N VAL A 1175 12.35 4.09 37.31
CA VAL A 1175 12.84 4.67 36.04
C VAL A 1175 11.84 4.40 34.91
N ASN A 1176 11.23 3.22 34.85
CA ASN A 1176 10.16 2.88 33.90
C ASN A 1176 8.90 3.75 34.10
N ALA A 1177 8.52 4.05 35.34
CA ALA A 1177 7.41 4.97 35.62
C ALA A 1177 7.68 6.39 35.10
N ASN A 1178 8.93 6.87 35.18
CA ASN A 1178 9.33 8.15 34.61
C ASN A 1178 9.40 8.11 33.08
N LEU A 1179 9.83 6.99 32.49
CA LEU A 1179 9.88 6.78 31.05
C LEU A 1179 8.46 6.83 30.44
N ASN A 1180 7.51 6.07 31.01
CA ASN A 1180 6.11 6.11 30.59
C ASN A 1180 5.52 7.52 30.69
N LYS A 1181 5.85 8.27 31.75
CA LYS A 1181 5.40 9.66 31.91
C LYS A 1181 5.88 10.57 30.76
N PHE A 1182 7.13 10.44 30.33
CA PHE A 1182 7.67 11.26 29.22
C PHE A 1182 7.18 10.78 27.85
N GLU A 1183 6.89 9.50 27.67
CA GLU A 1183 6.26 8.96 26.46
C GLU A 1183 4.82 9.47 26.31
N THR A 1184 4.03 9.45 27.39
CA THR A 1184 2.68 10.06 27.38
C THR A 1184 2.74 11.58 27.18
N GLU A 1185 3.73 12.27 27.73
CA GLU A 1185 3.94 13.71 27.50
C GLU A 1185 4.24 13.99 26.01
N LEU A 1186 5.05 13.14 25.36
CA LEU A 1186 5.37 13.23 23.94
C LEU A 1186 4.13 13.03 23.06
N GLU A 1187 3.34 11.99 23.32
CA GLU A 1187 2.09 11.73 22.59
C GLU A 1187 1.08 12.89 22.72
N SER A 1188 0.95 13.46 23.93
CA SER A 1188 0.08 14.61 24.17
C SER A 1188 0.54 15.85 23.40
N LEU A 1189 1.87 16.07 23.32
CA LEU A 1189 2.48 17.19 22.60
C LEU A 1189 2.24 17.05 21.09
N GLU A 1190 2.35 15.84 20.54
CA GLU A 1190 2.09 15.55 19.12
C GLU A 1190 0.61 15.74 18.77
N LYS A 1191 -0.31 15.30 19.64
CA LYS A 1191 -1.76 15.50 19.46
C LYS A 1191 -2.14 16.98 19.53
N GLU A 1192 -1.60 17.73 20.48
CA GLU A 1192 -1.83 19.17 20.63
C GLU A 1192 -1.26 19.95 19.42
N HIS A 1193 -0.09 19.55 18.91
CA HIS A 1193 0.50 20.18 17.73
C HIS A 1193 -0.31 19.89 16.45
N LYS A 1194 -0.77 18.65 16.24
CA LYS A 1194 -1.65 18.30 15.11
C LYS A 1194 -2.92 19.15 15.11
N GLN A 1195 -3.58 19.31 16.25
CA GLN A 1195 -4.77 20.15 16.36
C GLN A 1195 -4.48 21.64 16.09
N LYS A 1196 -3.40 22.19 16.67
CA LYS A 1196 -3.02 23.60 16.43
C LYS A 1196 -2.61 23.88 14.99
N VAL A 1197 -1.98 22.93 14.30
CA VAL A 1197 -1.63 23.07 12.88
C VAL A 1197 -2.88 23.04 12.01
N ILE A 1198 -3.88 22.22 12.34
CA ILE A 1198 -5.20 22.23 11.67
C ILE A 1198 -5.88 23.59 11.86
N ASP A 1199 -5.93 24.10 13.09
CA ASP A 1199 -6.56 25.39 13.43
C ASP A 1199 -5.86 26.58 12.74
N LEU A 1200 -4.52 26.57 12.67
CA LEU A 1200 -3.73 27.60 11.98
C LEU A 1200 -3.86 27.51 10.45
N ARG A 1201 -3.91 26.31 9.88
CA ARG A 1201 -4.14 26.12 8.43
C ARG A 1201 -5.54 26.54 7.98
N ALA A 1202 -6.55 26.31 8.82
CA ALA A 1202 -7.91 26.80 8.60
C ALA A 1202 -7.97 28.34 8.60
N LYS A 1203 -7.19 28.98 9.48
CA LYS A 1203 -7.09 30.44 9.57
C LYS A 1203 -6.34 31.09 8.40
N ASP A 1204 -5.31 30.43 7.87
CA ASP A 1204 -4.42 30.97 6.83
C ASP A 1204 -4.78 30.54 5.39
N LYS A 1205 -5.97 29.95 5.17
CA LYS A 1205 -6.48 29.48 3.85
C LYS A 1205 -5.46 28.66 3.06
N GLY A 1206 -4.75 27.75 3.75
CA GLY A 1206 -3.80 26.82 3.12
C GLY A 1206 -2.41 27.38 2.79
N LYS A 1207 -2.06 28.61 3.19
CA LYS A 1207 -0.67 29.12 3.08
C LYS A 1207 0.07 29.04 4.42
N VAL A 1208 1.35 28.66 4.41
CA VAL A 1208 2.19 28.60 5.62
C VAL A 1208 2.61 30.02 6.04
N SER A 1209 2.03 30.55 7.11
CA SER A 1209 2.41 31.85 7.68
C SER A 1209 3.66 31.76 8.57
N LYS A 1210 4.28 32.92 8.87
CA LYS A 1210 5.42 33.02 9.80
C LYS A 1210 5.08 32.54 11.22
N ASP A 1211 3.81 32.59 11.61
CA ASP A 1211 3.35 32.14 12.93
C ASP A 1211 3.30 30.60 12.99
N THR A 1212 2.92 29.94 11.90
CA THR A 1212 2.98 28.47 11.75
C THR A 1212 4.42 27.95 11.81
N ASP A 1213 5.38 28.63 11.16
CA ASP A 1213 6.82 28.27 11.23
C ASP A 1213 7.39 28.44 12.65
N LYS A 1214 6.97 29.47 13.38
CA LYS A 1214 7.42 29.73 14.76
C LYS A 1214 6.90 28.67 15.75
N GLU A 1215 5.65 28.22 15.58
CA GLU A 1215 5.09 27.14 16.40
C GLU A 1215 5.71 25.78 16.05
N PHE A 1216 6.04 25.53 14.77
CA PHE A 1216 6.77 24.31 14.36
C PHE A 1216 8.17 24.26 15.00
N LYS A 1217 8.91 25.38 15.01
CA LYS A 1217 10.21 25.47 15.69
C LYS A 1217 10.12 25.24 17.20
N ARG A 1218 9.08 25.77 17.86
CA ARG A 1218 8.84 25.53 19.29
C ARG A 1218 8.49 24.08 19.60
N PHE A 1219 7.67 23.46 18.75
CA PHE A 1219 7.32 22.05 18.86
C PHE A 1219 8.57 21.16 18.67
N ALA A 1220 9.36 21.41 17.62
CA ALA A 1220 10.59 20.68 17.36
C ALA A 1220 11.56 20.76 18.57
N GLN A 1221 11.76 21.94 19.15
CA GLN A 1221 12.59 22.11 20.35
C GLN A 1221 12.07 21.30 21.55
N LYS A 1222 10.75 21.33 21.82
CA LYS A 1222 10.17 20.56 22.94
C LYS A 1222 10.26 19.05 22.69
N ARG A 1223 10.03 18.60 21.46
CA ARG A 1223 10.15 17.20 21.04
C ARG A 1223 11.58 16.70 21.25
N THR A 1224 12.58 17.47 20.83
CA THR A 1224 14.00 17.12 21.03
C THR A 1224 14.33 16.97 22.52
N VAL A 1225 13.90 17.91 23.38
CA VAL A 1225 14.16 17.84 24.82
C VAL A 1225 13.51 16.62 25.49
N ILE A 1226 12.29 16.25 25.08
CA ILE A 1226 11.61 15.06 25.63
C ILE A 1226 12.30 13.79 25.12
N ALA A 1227 12.68 13.73 23.84
CA ALA A 1227 13.39 12.59 23.26
C ALA A 1227 14.77 12.37 23.90
N GLU A 1228 15.53 13.44 24.17
CA GLU A 1228 16.81 13.36 24.90
C GLU A 1228 16.64 12.81 26.33
N LYS A 1229 15.55 13.18 27.02
CA LYS A 1229 15.23 12.63 28.35
C LYS A 1229 14.86 11.15 28.28
N ILE A 1230 14.09 10.72 27.28
CA ILE A 1230 13.76 9.30 27.06
C ILE A 1230 15.05 8.51 26.79
N ALA A 1231 15.93 9.00 25.92
CA ALA A 1231 17.22 8.37 25.64
C ALA A 1231 18.10 8.28 26.90
N SER A 1232 18.15 9.34 27.71
CA SER A 1232 18.87 9.33 28.99
C SER A 1232 18.31 8.32 29.99
N LEU A 1233 16.99 8.15 30.06
CA LEU A 1233 16.35 7.17 30.96
C LEU A 1233 16.58 5.74 30.47
N LYS A 1234 16.55 5.48 29.16
CA LYS A 1234 16.90 4.17 28.59
C LYS A 1234 18.35 3.79 28.90
N LYS A 1235 19.29 4.74 28.75
CA LYS A 1235 20.70 4.56 29.13
C LYS A 1235 20.88 4.33 30.64
N GLN A 1236 20.05 4.97 31.46
CA GLN A 1236 20.04 4.73 32.92
C GLN A 1236 19.57 3.31 33.25
N ILE A 1237 18.53 2.80 32.59
CA ILE A 1237 18.06 1.40 32.75
C ILE A 1237 19.17 0.42 32.36
N GLU A 1238 19.86 0.67 31.25
CA GLU A 1238 20.99 -0.15 30.80
C GLU A 1238 22.13 -0.16 31.83
N SER A 1239 22.47 1.00 32.40
CA SER A 1239 23.47 1.09 33.48
C SER A 1239 23.05 0.37 34.76
N LEU A 1240 21.75 0.34 35.10
CA LEU A 1240 21.22 -0.39 36.27
C LEU A 1240 21.18 -1.91 36.05
N LYS A 1241 21.06 -2.36 34.80
CA LYS A 1241 21.15 -3.76 34.39
C LYS A 1241 22.59 -4.27 34.25
N SER A 1242 23.59 -3.37 34.28
CA SER A 1242 24.99 -3.75 34.13
C SER A 1242 25.46 -4.69 35.25
N PRO A 1243 26.30 -5.69 34.93
CA PRO A 1243 26.92 -6.56 35.93
C PRO A 1243 27.75 -5.78 36.97
N GLU A 1244 28.39 -4.66 36.58
CA GLU A 1244 29.20 -3.87 37.52
C GLU A 1244 28.36 -3.19 38.59
N TYR A 1245 27.15 -2.71 38.24
CA TYR A 1245 26.23 -2.11 39.22
C TYR A 1245 25.73 -3.14 40.23
N LEU A 1246 25.38 -4.35 39.75
CA LEU A 1246 24.98 -5.46 40.61
C LEU A 1246 26.08 -5.82 41.61
N ILE A 1247 27.32 -6.00 41.14
CA ILE A 1247 28.47 -6.34 41.99
C ILE A 1247 28.77 -5.21 43.01
N GLY A 1248 28.65 -3.95 42.59
CA GLY A 1248 28.80 -2.79 43.47
C GLY A 1248 27.74 -2.73 44.57
N LEU A 1249 26.49 -3.04 44.23
CA LEU A 1249 25.36 -3.05 45.16
C LEU A 1249 25.45 -4.23 46.14
N GLU A 1250 25.83 -5.42 45.67
CA GLU A 1250 26.09 -6.59 46.51
C GLU A 1250 27.17 -6.32 47.57
N LYS A 1251 28.29 -5.67 47.18
CA LYS A 1251 29.35 -5.27 48.12
C LYS A 1251 28.84 -4.26 49.16
N LYS A 1252 27.96 -3.33 48.76
CA LYS A 1252 27.37 -2.32 49.66
C LYS A 1252 26.38 -2.93 50.65
N ILE A 1253 25.51 -3.85 50.20
CA ILE A 1253 24.55 -4.57 51.03
C ILE A 1253 25.29 -5.49 52.01
N TYR A 1254 26.34 -6.18 51.55
CA TYR A 1254 27.20 -7.00 52.40
C TYR A 1254 27.83 -6.18 53.53
N ALA A 1255 28.40 -5.01 53.21
CA ALA A 1255 28.99 -4.12 54.21
C ALA A 1255 27.96 -3.60 55.23
N GLN A 1256 26.74 -3.31 54.79
CA GLN A 1256 25.65 -2.86 55.68
C GLN A 1256 25.13 -3.99 56.59
N GLU A 1257 24.99 -5.21 56.09
CA GLU A 1257 24.61 -6.37 56.91
C GLU A 1257 25.72 -6.74 57.91
N GLU A 1258 26.99 -6.64 57.51
CA GLU A 1258 28.12 -6.87 58.42
C GLU A 1258 28.16 -5.81 59.54
N ALA A 1259 27.86 -4.54 59.22
CA ALA A 1259 27.74 -3.47 60.20
C ALA A 1259 26.58 -3.70 61.18
N LYS A 1260 25.39 -4.07 60.69
CA LYS A 1260 24.23 -4.43 61.53
C LYS A 1260 24.52 -5.64 62.43
N ARG A 1261 25.23 -6.66 61.93
CA ARG A 1261 25.67 -7.80 62.75
C ARG A 1261 26.63 -7.36 63.85
N LYS A 1262 27.58 -6.47 63.56
CA LYS A 1262 28.51 -5.92 64.57
C LYS A 1262 27.78 -5.08 65.62
N GLU A 1263 26.71 -4.36 65.26
CA GLU A 1263 25.86 -3.65 66.22
C GLU A 1263 25.00 -4.60 67.07
N LEU A 1264 24.32 -5.58 66.47
CA LEU A 1264 23.55 -6.60 67.20
C LEU A 1264 24.43 -7.44 68.14
N LEU A 1265 25.70 -7.69 67.79
CA LEU A 1265 26.69 -8.31 68.68
C LEU A 1265 27.12 -7.39 69.83
N LYS A 1266 27.15 -6.07 69.62
CA LYS A 1266 27.42 -5.09 70.69
C LYS A 1266 26.21 -4.93 71.62
N GLU A 1267 25.00 -4.92 71.07
CA GLU A 1267 23.76 -4.88 71.85
C GLU A 1267 23.52 -6.16 72.63
N SER A 1268 23.70 -7.35 72.04
CA SER A 1268 23.57 -8.62 72.75
C SER A 1268 24.61 -8.78 73.85
N LYS A 1269 25.85 -8.29 73.65
CA LYS A 1269 26.87 -8.20 74.71
C LYS A 1269 26.48 -7.20 75.80
N LYS A 1270 25.84 -6.07 75.49
CA LYS A 1270 25.28 -5.15 76.50
C LYS A 1270 24.11 -5.79 77.26
N LEU A 1271 23.25 -6.55 76.59
CA LEU A 1271 22.09 -7.23 77.16
C LEU A 1271 22.52 -8.38 78.08
N ASN A 1272 23.49 -9.20 77.67
CA ASN A 1272 24.08 -10.24 78.52
C ASN A 1272 24.81 -9.64 79.73
N LYS A 1273 25.51 -8.51 79.56
CA LYS A 1273 26.17 -7.80 80.67
C LYS A 1273 25.18 -7.11 81.62
N ASN A 1274 23.98 -6.79 81.15
CA ASN A 1274 22.87 -6.30 81.98
C ASN A 1274 22.11 -7.44 82.68
N ASN A 1275 22.00 -8.62 82.05
CA ASN A 1275 21.43 -9.82 82.66
C ASN A 1275 22.38 -10.42 83.71
N GLU A 1276 23.70 -10.37 83.52
CA GLU A 1276 24.71 -10.72 84.54
C GLU A 1276 24.75 -9.73 85.72
N LYS A 1277 24.15 -8.53 85.59
CA LYS A 1277 23.99 -7.56 86.68
C LYS A 1277 22.64 -7.64 87.41
N ARG A 1278 21.73 -8.50 86.94
CA ARG A 1278 20.40 -8.76 87.53
C ARG A 1278 20.24 -10.18 88.06
N GLY A 1279 21.29 -11.01 87.97
CA GLY A 1279 21.40 -12.31 88.62
C GLY A 1279 22.16 -12.20 89.94
#